data_AF-A0A7S2NV75-F1
#
_entry.id   AF-A0A7S2NV75-F1
#
_cell.length_a   1.000
_cell.length_b   1.000
_cell.length_c   1.000
_cell.angle_alpha   90.00
_cell.angle_beta   90.00
_cell.angle_gamma   90.00
#
_symmetry.space_group_name_H-M   'P 1'
#
loop_
_entity.id
_entity.type
_entity.pdbx_description
1 polymer ?
#
loop_
_entity_poly.entity_id
_entity_poly.type
_entity_poly.pdbx_seq_one_letter_code
_entity_poly.pdbx_strand_id
1 'polypeptide(L)'
;EGVRACGVLALNAGFGAGPYRHDQPTVHGLWPATRDYGNSDCLRPRDAAPPDRVYRCFSASGPEPGSTGLSPLELEQHEWARHGRCAGVNTSEDFFAQVCGLSDGPLLEMRTVRAAGGHLKEMVMRLTRVDFPVWGTEEWTSSVYLSVCQDTTGQWVFSSQDDFFRRCGHLEEAAAPFLPSGVLATSWLAIGLVLVVAVLLVVSLPRMRTRLLPMPWDLAKANRGDFEPVHPKLHPLDHEELEITRLDLDDYASLTAGDVVLPLKELLCFLVENPFMGYKGGIARLVGKLIWLQRGDPCLESEIKAFNDIDLMYFLQEDDVGKKYAMQATVDGGLTIGGIVVEAQDVEYSFDDMCVYMASRDLTQNQCLVMSDAQGSVFLVNTKVCREHCVRGVTAPAIRVQDCTLDRHGNVVSSGKSIARAALQWVKGRAASVELDAHTKAHWAKHKLPMVSLFQIFGKVDGNEKFMLLYNFLVDLNFLERRRYPHTLWGECYAAVNANIAKHGYRLEPNASLDSKGVELWKEDMFAGTFARTRVSVWRDYAWHGRVLDMSWVQEYRLPRTGDTASLVQYQRRMARCTPAKSVHGHLTRFVTGTAPCPPAPDGSPGLSSPTSLERGGEPSDSTTVGDSPRGAQEVDAKISDVAAFAEAAAQSKAQETLSRIVRRGGLQAEEEDADEADDTSKGGLGDQGLYGKLTITEMLKHLARLVRPGCAPVLAALLFTLASTCLLMMVVKRALGVPWVLASWGAAVAAAWALQLGIKRSLLVAFTTLFGALLRLRPKSFTVLMFSEFWSRTVGDSRALESILTSLGSMLVDSITVAGPTVIMATTLSEPCMAPQIRLAWAVLATTGGMMLCSAVLGSIILRMRSRRNRSLMGYVYAETFRSLGRFQEVCAVPEERIAAEATYGSAQEASLEQRRRMEFLEKAVAASLYALEVGCAASVLPIFVTSAAWAKGMPLQQQEMLHDHRCEAQYGAQAVAASLALAGMRRLCGDLLRMAELVGSMERFFMLSRNALREVASSDVGVGGHAGEAELRLDVAAFELCLGSYTHGPFARVPAFSASAGRLNVVRMPRGSGASTLAAVLLGQRMARAKILWGGEHIEQYKQQQLAWSVHVVDHLPHPSNLAPYPGQGLTLARYVQLGLDGEGRGETLEACLRQVGVWETVLNIPYGVESTSWGYVLSKWDRYRVQVAQALFRASLGLVRLLVLVDPLRDCEDPRAASADLAVALRPLLGRAVVLVVDQSGHAVPWAGGDAASGSSSLSTISTVFKG
;
A
#
# COMPACT_ATOMS: atom_id res chain seq x y z
N GLU A 1 20.87 -45.63 3.95
CA GLU A 1 21.85 -45.21 4.97
C GLU A 1 21.49 -43.80 5.40
N GLY A 2 20.84 -43.65 6.55
CA GLY A 2 20.43 -42.35 7.08
C GLY A 2 21.46 -41.81 8.07
N VAL A 3 21.63 -40.49 8.11
CA VAL A 3 22.45 -39.81 9.13
C VAL A 3 21.64 -39.67 10.42
N ARG A 4 22.33 -39.56 11.57
CA ARG A 4 21.65 -39.51 12.88
C ARG A 4 21.17 -38.11 13.26
N ALA A 5 21.87 -37.07 12.81
CA ALA A 5 21.52 -35.69 13.07
C ALA A 5 21.98 -34.80 11.91
N CYS A 6 21.28 -33.69 11.71
CA CYS A 6 21.60 -32.68 10.71
C CYS A 6 21.57 -31.29 11.34
N GLY A 7 22.24 -30.32 10.71
CA GLY A 7 22.36 -28.98 11.26
C GLY A 7 23.07 -28.00 10.34
N VAL A 8 23.42 -26.85 10.89
CA VAL A 8 24.18 -25.82 10.19
C VAL A 8 25.39 -25.39 11.02
N LEU A 9 26.51 -25.16 10.35
CA LEU A 9 27.64 -24.41 10.90
C LEU A 9 27.44 -22.93 10.57
N ALA A 10 27.34 -22.10 11.60
CA ALA A 10 27.16 -20.66 11.50
C ALA A 10 28.50 -19.93 11.68
N LEU A 11 28.84 -19.07 10.73
CA LEU A 11 30.07 -18.26 10.71
C LEU A 11 29.72 -16.78 10.55
N ASN A 12 30.28 -15.93 11.39
CA ASN A 12 30.06 -14.48 11.33
C ASN A 12 31.09 -13.85 10.40
N ALA A 13 30.66 -12.96 9.50
CA ALA A 13 31.57 -12.20 8.63
C ALA A 13 32.19 -10.96 9.31
N GLY A 14 31.72 -10.61 10.51
CA GLY A 14 32.22 -9.48 11.30
C GLY A 14 31.62 -8.11 10.94
N PHE A 15 30.61 -8.06 10.05
CA PHE A 15 29.90 -6.81 9.71
C PHE A 15 28.59 -6.61 10.49
N GLY A 16 28.20 -7.56 11.36
CA GLY A 16 26.95 -7.48 12.10
C GLY A 16 26.97 -6.39 13.17
N ALA A 17 25.82 -6.08 13.76
CA ALA A 17 25.73 -5.12 14.86
C ALA A 17 26.10 -5.75 16.22
N GLY A 18 26.55 -4.92 17.17
CA GLY A 18 26.80 -5.35 18.56
C GLY A 18 27.83 -6.47 18.67
N PRO A 19 27.52 -7.61 19.34
CA PRO A 19 28.46 -8.70 19.57
C PRO A 19 28.84 -9.48 18.30
N TYR A 20 28.23 -9.17 17.15
CA TYR A 20 28.54 -9.78 15.85
C TYR A 20 29.51 -8.94 15.00
N ARG A 21 29.93 -7.78 15.53
CA ARG A 21 30.92 -6.90 14.90
C ARG A 21 32.32 -7.28 15.33
N HIS A 22 33.12 -7.76 14.38
CA HIS A 22 34.51 -8.17 14.62
C HIS A 22 35.39 -7.81 13.42
N ASP A 23 36.68 -7.62 13.66
CA ASP A 23 37.65 -7.28 12.60
C ASP A 23 37.89 -8.42 11.61
N GLN A 24 37.69 -9.66 12.06
CA GLN A 24 37.88 -10.86 11.24
C GLN A 24 36.64 -11.75 11.32
N PRO A 25 36.38 -12.55 10.27
CA PRO A 25 35.40 -13.62 10.33
C PRO A 25 35.70 -14.62 11.46
N THR A 26 34.66 -14.99 12.21
CA THR A 26 34.75 -15.87 13.39
C THR A 26 33.67 -16.95 13.38
N VAL A 27 33.85 -17.98 14.21
CA VAL A 27 32.82 -18.99 14.46
C VAL A 27 31.70 -18.38 15.29
N HIS A 28 30.46 -18.63 14.88
CA HIS A 28 29.29 -18.40 15.72
C HIS A 28 28.94 -19.69 16.47
N GLY A 29 28.74 -20.80 15.75
CA GLY A 29 28.40 -22.08 16.37
C GLY A 29 28.04 -23.20 15.40
N LEU A 30 27.83 -24.41 15.93
CA LEU A 30 27.26 -25.55 15.21
C LEU A 30 25.90 -25.86 15.81
N TRP A 31 24.86 -25.79 15.00
CA TRP A 31 23.47 -25.85 15.45
C TRP A 31 22.76 -27.08 14.86
N PRO A 32 22.63 -28.17 15.65
CA PRO A 32 21.80 -29.30 15.27
C PRO A 32 20.35 -28.83 15.12
N ALA A 33 19.71 -29.22 14.02
CA ALA A 33 18.35 -28.90 13.65
C ALA A 33 17.35 -29.71 14.49
N THR A 34 17.43 -29.65 15.82
CA THR A 34 16.51 -30.31 16.77
C THR A 34 15.20 -29.56 16.92
N ARG A 35 14.19 -30.07 17.65
CA ARG A 35 12.82 -29.50 17.70
C ARG A 35 12.69 -27.96 17.83
N ASP A 36 13.62 -27.30 18.50
CA ASP A 36 13.64 -25.83 18.63
C ASP A 36 14.11 -25.12 17.34
N TYR A 37 14.82 -25.84 16.46
CA TYR A 37 15.52 -25.36 15.25
C TYR A 37 15.32 -26.27 13.99
N GLY A 38 14.54 -27.35 14.06
CA GLY A 38 14.37 -28.37 13.01
C GLY A 38 13.73 -29.69 13.49
N ASN A 39 13.95 -30.80 12.75
CA ASN A 39 13.32 -32.11 12.97
C ASN A 39 14.28 -33.27 13.34
N SER A 40 15.57 -33.01 13.57
CA SER A 40 16.53 -34.02 14.05
C SER A 40 16.25 -34.40 15.51
N ASP A 41 16.49 -35.66 15.86
CA ASP A 41 16.44 -36.09 17.25
C ASP A 41 17.57 -35.43 18.07
N CYS A 42 17.28 -35.11 19.34
CA CYS A 42 18.33 -34.66 20.26
C CYS A 42 19.18 -35.85 20.71
N LEU A 43 20.41 -35.93 20.21
CA LEU A 43 21.37 -36.97 20.56
C LEU A 43 22.26 -36.48 21.71
N ARG A 44 22.00 -36.99 22.92
CA ARG A 44 22.69 -36.54 24.13
C ARG A 44 24.15 -37.03 24.18
N PRO A 45 25.08 -36.22 24.71
CA PRO A 45 26.45 -36.65 24.91
C PRO A 45 26.59 -37.65 26.05
N ARG A 46 27.70 -38.39 26.04
CA ARG A 46 28.06 -39.31 27.14
C ARG A 46 28.43 -38.53 28.40
N ASP A 47 29.09 -37.39 28.24
CA ASP A 47 29.37 -36.42 29.30
C ASP A 47 28.76 -35.06 28.94
N ALA A 48 27.88 -34.55 29.82
CA ALA A 48 27.17 -33.29 29.63
C ALA A 48 27.87 -32.08 30.28
N ALA A 49 29.06 -32.28 30.87
CA ALA A 49 29.84 -31.22 31.52
C ALA A 49 30.14 -30.07 30.54
N PRO A 50 29.96 -28.81 30.96
CA PRO A 50 30.27 -27.64 30.14
C PRO A 50 31.78 -27.51 29.88
N PRO A 51 32.19 -26.78 28.82
CA PRO A 51 33.60 -26.46 28.61
C PRO A 51 34.14 -25.57 29.74
N ASP A 52 35.40 -25.79 30.13
CA ASP A 52 36.13 -25.07 31.17
C ASP A 52 37.35 -24.29 30.65
N ARG A 53 37.55 -24.29 29.33
CA ARG A 53 38.62 -23.60 28.61
C ARG A 53 38.12 -23.08 27.27
N VAL A 54 38.76 -22.02 26.77
CA VAL A 54 38.47 -21.46 25.43
C VAL A 54 39.18 -22.27 24.35
N TYR A 55 38.43 -22.71 23.34
CA TYR A 55 38.91 -23.42 22.16
C TYR A 55 39.41 -22.44 21.09
N ARG A 56 40.42 -22.88 20.32
CA ARG A 56 41.19 -22.00 19.41
C ARG A 56 40.35 -21.25 18.38
N CYS A 57 39.26 -21.84 17.87
CA CYS A 57 38.44 -21.19 16.85
C CYS A 57 37.54 -20.06 17.43
N PHE A 58 37.33 -20.03 18.75
CA PHE A 58 36.59 -18.97 19.45
C PHE A 58 37.50 -17.89 20.08
N SER A 59 38.81 -18.13 20.15
CA SER A 59 39.74 -17.14 20.73
C SER A 59 39.88 -15.87 19.88
N ALA A 60 39.55 -15.94 18.59
CA ALA A 60 39.49 -14.79 17.68
C ALA A 60 38.23 -13.92 17.88
N SER A 61 37.24 -14.41 18.63
CA SER A 61 35.96 -13.73 18.91
C SER A 61 35.99 -12.85 20.17
N GLY A 62 37.18 -12.57 20.71
CA GLY A 62 37.33 -11.77 21.93
C GLY A 62 36.70 -10.39 21.77
N PRO A 63 35.98 -9.88 22.79
CA PRO A 63 35.43 -8.54 22.74
C PRO A 63 36.56 -7.52 22.60
N GLU A 64 36.42 -6.57 21.67
CA GLU A 64 37.22 -5.35 21.74
C GLU A 64 36.99 -4.68 23.10
N PRO A 65 38.03 -4.09 23.73
CA PRO A 65 37.89 -3.40 25.00
C PRO A 65 36.78 -2.33 24.92
N GLY A 66 35.61 -2.62 25.50
CA GLY A 66 34.46 -1.71 25.52
C GLY A 66 33.16 -2.23 24.88
N SER A 67 33.16 -3.40 24.23
CA SER A 67 31.90 -4.01 23.73
C SER A 67 31.17 -4.79 24.83
N THR A 68 29.85 -4.65 24.92
CA THR A 68 28.97 -5.25 25.95
C THR A 68 28.68 -6.76 25.72
N GLY A 69 29.60 -7.49 25.08
CA GLY A 69 29.43 -8.89 24.66
C GLY A 69 29.80 -9.94 25.71
N LEU A 70 29.38 -11.18 25.46
CA LEU A 70 29.79 -12.38 26.22
C LEU A 70 31.30 -12.63 26.04
N SER A 71 32.00 -13.06 27.10
CA SER A 71 33.37 -13.56 26.98
C SER A 71 33.42 -14.83 26.11
N PRO A 72 34.56 -15.16 25.47
CA PRO A 72 34.67 -16.36 24.64
C PRO A 72 34.26 -17.66 25.36
N LEU A 73 34.57 -17.77 26.66
CA LEU A 73 34.16 -18.93 27.47
C LEU A 73 32.65 -18.95 27.73
N GLU A 74 32.01 -17.79 27.96
CA GLU A 74 30.55 -17.70 28.10
C GLU A 74 29.82 -18.03 26.80
N LEU A 75 30.39 -17.64 25.64
CA LEU A 75 29.87 -18.00 24.33
C LEU A 75 29.96 -19.52 24.10
N GLU A 76 31.09 -20.15 24.41
CA GLU A 76 31.21 -21.62 24.32
C GLU A 76 30.28 -22.34 25.30
N GLN A 77 30.12 -21.83 26.52
CA GLN A 77 29.15 -22.39 27.46
C GLN A 77 27.71 -22.25 26.95
N HIS A 78 27.39 -21.14 26.28
CA HIS A 78 26.10 -20.94 25.59
C HIS A 78 25.92 -21.96 24.46
N GLU A 79 26.88 -22.06 23.56
CA GLU A 79 26.84 -22.98 22.41
C GLU A 79 26.71 -24.44 22.86
N TRP A 80 27.44 -24.83 23.91
CA TRP A 80 27.31 -26.17 24.49
C TRP A 80 25.91 -26.40 25.09
N ALA A 81 25.43 -25.45 25.90
CA ALA A 81 24.17 -25.59 26.61
C ALA A 81 22.96 -25.63 25.65
N ARG A 82 23.01 -24.85 24.57
CA ARG A 82 21.92 -24.71 23.59
C ARG A 82 21.99 -25.73 22.46
N HIS A 83 23.19 -26.08 22.02
CA HIS A 83 23.39 -26.84 20.78
C HIS A 83 24.18 -28.13 21.01
N GLY A 84 25.34 -28.04 21.67
CA GLY A 84 26.25 -29.18 21.86
C GLY A 84 25.64 -30.37 22.62
N ARG A 85 24.77 -30.12 23.61
CA ARG A 85 24.06 -31.17 24.37
C ARG A 85 23.11 -32.06 23.57
N CYS A 86 22.81 -31.69 22.33
CA CYS A 86 21.99 -32.48 21.41
C CYS A 86 22.71 -32.85 20.11
N ALA A 87 24.01 -32.57 20.01
CA ALA A 87 24.78 -32.73 18.78
C ALA A 87 25.28 -34.17 18.52
N GLY A 88 25.00 -35.12 19.42
CA GLY A 88 25.42 -36.52 19.27
C GLY A 88 26.92 -36.76 19.44
N VAL A 89 27.63 -35.83 20.07
CA VAL A 89 29.07 -35.87 20.37
C VAL A 89 29.33 -36.49 21.74
N ASN A 90 30.56 -36.91 22.06
CA ASN A 90 30.84 -37.61 23.32
C ASN A 90 30.94 -36.67 24.54
N THR A 91 31.61 -35.52 24.37
CA THR A 91 31.92 -34.53 25.41
C THR A 91 31.89 -33.11 24.82
N SER A 92 31.97 -32.08 25.66
CA SER A 92 32.15 -30.70 25.19
C SER A 92 33.44 -30.51 24.40
N GLU A 93 34.52 -31.21 24.78
CA GLU A 93 35.79 -31.22 24.03
C GLU A 93 35.63 -31.79 22.62
N ASP A 94 34.91 -32.91 22.46
CA ASP A 94 34.61 -33.51 21.16
C ASP A 94 33.79 -32.55 20.28
N PHE A 95 32.77 -31.90 20.86
CA PHE A 95 31.97 -30.90 20.15
C PHE A 95 32.81 -29.75 19.59
N PHE A 96 33.57 -29.06 20.45
CA PHE A 96 34.36 -27.91 20.01
C PHE A 96 35.52 -28.29 19.10
N ALA A 97 36.11 -29.49 19.27
CA ALA A 97 37.09 -30.01 18.32
C ALA A 97 36.50 -30.16 16.91
N GLN A 98 35.28 -30.70 16.79
CA GLN A 98 34.60 -30.83 15.51
C GLN A 98 34.17 -29.47 14.93
N VAL A 99 33.67 -28.54 15.75
CA VAL A 99 33.34 -27.16 15.33
C VAL A 99 34.56 -26.44 14.76
N CYS A 100 35.69 -26.50 15.47
CA CYS A 100 36.93 -25.89 14.99
C CYS A 100 37.43 -26.56 13.69
N GLY A 101 37.40 -27.89 13.62
CA GLY A 101 37.81 -28.63 12.42
C GLY A 101 36.96 -28.29 11.19
N LEU A 102 35.64 -28.15 11.35
CA LEU A 102 34.75 -27.76 10.25
C LEU A 102 34.93 -26.30 9.83
N SER A 103 35.20 -25.39 10.77
CA SER A 103 35.23 -23.95 10.50
C SER A 103 36.55 -23.43 9.92
N ASP A 104 37.68 -24.11 10.13
CA ASP A 104 39.00 -23.65 9.71
C ASP A 104 39.08 -23.33 8.20
N GLY A 105 38.55 -24.21 7.35
CA GLY A 105 38.54 -24.04 5.89
C GLY A 105 37.69 -22.84 5.44
N PRO A 106 36.38 -22.81 5.75
CA PRO A 106 35.52 -21.68 5.40
C PRO A 106 36.01 -20.33 5.92
N LEU A 107 36.51 -20.28 7.16
CA LEU A 107 36.99 -19.03 7.75
C LEU A 107 38.24 -18.49 7.05
N LEU A 108 39.12 -19.36 6.56
CA LEU A 108 40.28 -18.94 5.75
C LEU A 108 39.83 -18.21 4.47
N GLU A 109 38.80 -18.73 3.80
CA GLU A 109 38.25 -18.15 2.57
C GLU A 109 37.52 -16.83 2.84
N MET A 110 36.73 -16.78 3.92
CA MET A 110 36.08 -15.53 4.35
C MET A 110 37.11 -14.46 4.73
N ARG A 111 38.20 -14.82 5.44
CA ARG A 111 39.29 -13.87 5.77
C ARG A 111 39.98 -13.36 4.51
N THR A 112 40.18 -14.21 3.50
CA THR A 112 40.78 -13.82 2.22
C THR A 112 39.91 -12.76 1.52
N VAL A 113 38.59 -12.96 1.48
CA VAL A 113 37.65 -11.96 0.93
C VAL A 113 37.64 -10.68 1.77
N ARG A 114 37.64 -10.80 3.11
CA ARG A 114 37.67 -9.65 4.02
C ARG A 114 38.92 -8.80 3.82
N ALA A 115 40.08 -9.44 3.71
CA ALA A 115 41.36 -8.76 3.47
C ALA A 115 41.40 -8.03 2.11
N ALA A 116 40.63 -8.52 1.13
CA ALA A 116 40.43 -7.87 -0.17
C ALA A 116 39.35 -6.76 -0.16
N GLY A 117 38.74 -6.46 0.99
CA GLY A 117 37.69 -5.46 1.12
C GLY A 117 36.29 -5.92 0.70
N GLY A 118 36.08 -7.22 0.46
CA GLY A 118 34.77 -7.78 0.11
C GLY A 118 33.80 -7.87 1.29
N HIS A 119 32.49 -7.82 1.02
CA HIS A 119 31.42 -7.93 2.01
C HIS A 119 30.82 -9.35 2.05
N LEU A 120 29.77 -9.56 2.86
CA LEU A 120 29.17 -10.89 3.10
C LEU A 120 28.78 -11.63 1.81
N LYS A 121 28.30 -10.90 0.79
CA LYS A 121 27.90 -11.49 -0.50
C LYS A 121 29.09 -12.09 -1.26
N GLU A 122 30.25 -11.43 -1.31
CA GLU A 122 31.45 -11.99 -1.94
C GLU A 122 31.99 -13.16 -1.13
N MET A 123 31.85 -13.14 0.21
CA MET A 123 32.22 -14.27 1.05
C MET A 123 31.39 -15.50 0.70
N VAL A 124 30.07 -15.34 0.55
CA VAL A 124 29.17 -16.43 0.12
C VAL A 124 29.56 -16.94 -1.26
N MET A 125 29.77 -16.04 -2.23
CA MET A 125 30.20 -16.43 -3.58
C MET A 125 31.53 -17.18 -3.55
N ARG A 126 32.47 -16.74 -2.71
CA ARG A 126 33.77 -17.40 -2.56
C ARG A 126 33.63 -18.80 -1.96
N LEU A 127 32.85 -18.94 -0.89
CA LEU A 127 32.58 -20.22 -0.24
C LEU A 127 31.90 -21.21 -1.20
N THR A 128 30.88 -20.77 -1.93
CA THR A 128 30.23 -21.61 -2.96
C THR A 128 31.19 -22.02 -4.07
N ARG A 129 32.11 -21.13 -4.48
CA ARG A 129 33.07 -21.41 -5.56
C ARG A 129 34.13 -22.45 -5.17
N VAL A 130 34.44 -22.59 -3.89
CA VAL A 130 35.37 -23.61 -3.37
C VAL A 130 34.61 -24.79 -2.75
N ASP A 131 33.39 -25.03 -3.23
CA ASP A 131 32.53 -26.17 -2.92
C ASP A 131 32.12 -26.31 -1.44
N PHE A 132 32.08 -25.21 -0.66
CA PHE A 132 31.42 -25.24 0.65
C PHE A 132 29.89 -25.15 0.48
N PRO A 133 29.11 -25.97 1.21
CA PRO A 133 27.68 -26.06 1.00
C PRO A 133 26.93 -24.94 1.74
N VAL A 134 26.89 -23.75 1.13
CA VAL A 134 26.17 -22.60 1.70
C VAL A 134 24.67 -22.90 1.73
N TRP A 135 24.10 -22.96 2.93
CA TRP A 135 22.67 -23.13 3.18
C TRP A 135 21.91 -21.80 3.10
N GLY A 136 22.49 -20.72 3.63
CA GLY A 136 21.86 -19.40 3.62
C GLY A 136 22.71 -18.34 4.33
N THR A 137 22.14 -17.15 4.47
CA THR A 137 22.77 -16.00 5.14
C THR A 137 21.78 -15.28 6.06
N GLU A 138 22.29 -14.58 7.06
CA GLU A 138 21.51 -13.66 7.89
C GLU A 138 22.14 -12.27 7.89
N GLU A 139 21.43 -11.28 7.38
CA GLU A 139 21.96 -9.93 7.16
C GLU A 139 22.23 -9.18 8.48
N TRP A 140 21.40 -9.36 9.50
CA TRP A 140 21.56 -8.64 10.78
C TRP A 140 22.85 -9.06 11.50
N THR A 141 23.05 -10.36 11.69
CA THR A 141 24.27 -10.90 12.31
C THR A 141 25.45 -10.91 11.34
N SER A 142 25.21 -10.60 10.07
CA SER A 142 26.14 -10.76 8.96
C SER A 142 26.75 -12.18 8.93
N SER A 143 25.90 -13.19 9.08
CA SER A 143 26.31 -14.60 9.17
C SER A 143 26.11 -15.36 7.87
N VAL A 144 26.94 -16.39 7.64
CA VAL A 144 26.74 -17.43 6.63
C VAL A 144 26.52 -18.78 7.32
N TYR A 145 25.55 -19.54 6.82
CA TYR A 145 25.19 -20.87 7.30
C TYR A 145 25.66 -21.93 6.29
N LEU A 146 26.39 -22.94 6.75
CA LEU A 146 26.85 -24.07 5.94
C LEU A 146 26.16 -25.36 6.39
N SER A 147 25.60 -26.14 5.46
CA SER A 147 24.89 -27.39 5.81
C SER A 147 25.84 -28.53 6.19
N VAL A 148 25.55 -29.18 7.32
CA VAL A 148 26.37 -30.27 7.89
C VAL A 148 25.50 -31.42 8.41
N CYS A 149 25.99 -32.64 8.30
CA CYS A 149 25.32 -33.84 8.81
C CYS A 149 26.27 -34.64 9.70
N GLN A 150 25.72 -35.32 10.70
CA GLN A 150 26.47 -36.25 11.53
C GLN A 150 26.50 -37.63 10.89
N ASP A 151 27.68 -38.12 10.54
CA ASP A 151 27.85 -39.46 10.00
C ASP A 151 27.58 -40.57 11.04
N THR A 152 27.68 -41.83 10.62
CA THR A 152 27.43 -42.99 11.48
C THR A 152 28.45 -43.16 12.61
N THR A 153 29.61 -42.52 12.52
CA THR A 153 30.67 -42.54 13.53
C THR A 153 30.50 -41.44 14.59
N GLY A 154 29.53 -40.55 14.40
CA GLY A 154 29.29 -39.40 15.26
C GLY A 154 30.09 -38.16 14.87
N GLN A 155 30.76 -38.16 13.71
CA GLN A 155 31.51 -37.03 13.19
C GLN A 155 30.62 -36.13 12.32
N TRP A 156 30.67 -34.83 12.56
CA TRP A 156 29.99 -33.83 11.74
C TRP A 156 30.80 -33.55 10.46
N VAL A 157 30.14 -33.65 9.31
CA VAL A 157 30.74 -33.44 7.99
C VAL A 157 29.88 -32.50 7.15
N PHE A 158 30.49 -31.76 6.24
CA PHE A 158 29.76 -30.96 5.26
C PHE A 158 28.87 -31.82 4.37
N SER A 159 27.67 -31.32 4.06
CA SER A 159 26.73 -31.98 3.15
C SER A 159 26.20 -30.96 2.17
N SER A 160 26.27 -31.26 0.87
CA SER A 160 25.63 -30.43 -0.16
C SER A 160 24.13 -30.32 0.09
N GLN A 161 23.48 -29.27 -0.43
CA GLN A 161 22.03 -29.11 -0.23
C GLN A 161 21.23 -30.32 -0.73
N ASP A 162 21.61 -30.89 -1.87
CA ASP A 162 20.96 -32.08 -2.45
C ASP A 162 21.12 -33.32 -1.55
N ASP A 163 22.32 -33.56 -1.02
CA ASP A 163 22.58 -34.67 -0.10
C ASP A 163 21.98 -34.42 1.28
N PHE A 164 21.88 -33.16 1.71
CA PHE A 164 21.33 -32.80 3.01
C PHE A 164 19.88 -33.25 3.11
N PHE A 165 19.03 -32.94 2.13
CA PHE A 165 17.65 -33.43 2.12
C PHE A 165 17.56 -34.96 2.05
N ARG A 166 18.45 -35.59 1.26
CA ARG A 166 18.47 -37.04 1.08
C ARG A 166 18.88 -37.79 2.33
N ARG A 167 19.90 -37.30 3.03
CA ARG A 167 20.46 -37.93 4.23
C ARG A 167 19.56 -37.68 5.45
N CYS A 168 18.96 -36.49 5.56
CA CYS A 168 18.18 -36.06 6.73
C CYS A 168 16.67 -36.38 6.65
N GLY A 169 16.16 -36.89 5.51
CA GLY A 169 14.73 -36.93 5.19
C GLY A 169 13.95 -38.24 5.43
N HIS A 170 14.53 -39.29 6.01
CA HIS A 170 13.84 -40.58 6.20
C HIS A 170 13.61 -40.92 7.68
N LEU A 171 12.40 -40.62 8.18
CA LEU A 171 11.81 -41.33 9.33
C LEU A 171 10.57 -42.07 8.82
N GLU A 172 10.69 -43.38 8.61
CA GLU A 172 9.55 -44.28 8.39
C GLU A 172 8.74 -44.39 9.70
N GLU A 173 7.52 -43.88 9.69
CA GLU A 173 6.59 -43.93 10.82
C GLU A 173 5.80 -45.26 10.78
N ALA A 174 6.03 -46.11 11.78
CA ALA A 174 5.33 -47.38 11.95
C ALA A 174 3.85 -47.17 12.31
N ALA A 175 2.96 -47.50 11.38
CA ALA A 175 1.51 -47.41 11.57
C ALA A 175 0.95 -48.59 12.40
N ALA A 176 0.26 -48.27 13.51
CA ALA A 176 -0.64 -49.19 14.22
C ALA A 176 -2.11 -48.80 13.95
N PRO A 177 -3.04 -49.74 13.74
CA PRO A 177 -4.43 -49.43 13.43
C PRO A 177 -5.31 -49.39 14.69
N PHE A 178 -6.09 -48.31 14.86
CA PHE A 178 -7.25 -48.27 15.73
C PHE A 178 -8.46 -47.76 14.94
N LEU A 179 -9.51 -48.58 14.85
CA LEU A 179 -10.83 -48.22 14.32
C LEU A 179 -11.77 -47.87 15.48
N PRO A 180 -12.65 -46.87 15.34
CA PRO A 180 -13.92 -46.91 16.05
C PRO A 180 -15.13 -46.79 15.11
N SER A 181 -16.06 -47.72 15.31
CA SER A 181 -17.41 -47.76 14.77
C SER A 181 -18.29 -46.65 15.39
N GLY A 182 -18.50 -45.55 14.65
CA GLY A 182 -19.37 -44.45 15.09
C GLY A 182 -19.91 -43.55 13.98
N VAL A 183 -19.98 -44.04 12.73
CA VAL A 183 -20.14 -43.19 11.52
C VAL A 183 -21.61 -42.97 11.09
N LEU A 184 -22.59 -43.67 11.65
CA LEU A 184 -23.98 -43.57 11.18
C LEU A 184 -24.76 -42.36 11.71
N ALA A 185 -24.32 -41.71 12.81
CA ALA A 185 -25.06 -40.60 13.43
C ALA A 185 -24.74 -39.21 12.83
N THR A 186 -23.55 -39.02 12.25
CA THR A 186 -23.08 -37.69 11.78
C THR A 186 -23.65 -37.29 10.41
N SER A 187 -23.99 -38.26 9.57
CA SER A 187 -24.48 -38.01 8.20
C SER A 187 -25.92 -37.45 8.17
N TRP A 188 -26.77 -37.87 9.11
CA TRP A 188 -28.16 -37.39 9.21
C TRP A 188 -28.27 -35.95 9.75
N LEU A 189 -27.33 -35.52 10.60
CA LEU A 189 -27.27 -34.16 11.13
C LEU A 189 -26.88 -33.12 10.06
N ALA A 190 -25.98 -33.48 9.14
CA ALA A 190 -25.54 -32.59 8.06
C ALA A 190 -26.66 -32.33 7.03
N ILE A 191 -27.42 -33.38 6.66
CA ILE A 191 -28.54 -33.27 5.72
C ILE A 191 -29.71 -32.49 6.34
N GLY A 192 -30.00 -32.72 7.62
CA GLY A 192 -31.02 -31.98 8.37
C GLY A 192 -30.74 -30.48 8.46
N LEU A 193 -29.48 -30.08 8.66
CA LEU A 193 -29.09 -28.67 8.75
C LEU A 193 -29.28 -27.91 7.42
N VAL A 194 -28.95 -28.55 6.29
CA VAL A 194 -29.11 -27.97 4.94
C VAL A 194 -30.59 -27.76 4.59
N LEU A 195 -31.45 -28.73 4.93
CA LEU A 195 -32.90 -28.63 4.67
C LEU A 195 -33.57 -27.55 5.53
N VAL A 196 -33.18 -27.39 6.79
CA VAL A 196 -33.74 -26.35 7.68
C VAL A 196 -33.40 -24.93 7.16
N VAL A 197 -32.18 -24.72 6.66
CA VAL A 197 -31.77 -23.43 6.07
C VAL A 197 -32.52 -23.15 4.77
N ALA A 198 -32.72 -24.16 3.92
CA ALA A 198 -33.48 -24.03 2.68
C ALA A 198 -34.97 -23.69 2.92
N VAL A 199 -35.61 -24.34 3.90
CA VAL A 199 -37.03 -24.09 4.25
C VAL A 199 -37.23 -22.69 4.83
N LEU A 200 -36.31 -22.21 5.69
CA LEU A 200 -36.37 -20.85 6.25
C LEU A 200 -36.22 -19.75 5.19
N LEU A 201 -35.49 -20.03 4.10
CA LEU A 201 -35.31 -19.12 2.96
C LEU A 201 -36.54 -19.07 2.03
N VAL A 202 -37.28 -20.18 1.89
CA VAL A 202 -38.46 -20.26 0.99
C VAL A 202 -39.70 -19.60 1.61
N VAL A 203 -39.87 -19.67 2.93
CA VAL A 203 -41.07 -19.16 3.64
C VAL A 203 -41.12 -17.63 3.77
N SER A 204 -40.03 -16.91 3.45
CA SER A 204 -39.88 -15.48 3.76
C SER A 204 -40.07 -14.51 2.58
N LEU A 205 -40.75 -14.91 1.50
CA LEU A 205 -41.02 -14.09 0.30
C LEU A 205 -42.42 -13.44 0.29
N PRO A 206 -42.54 -12.09 0.35
CA PRO A 206 -43.65 -11.37 -0.25
C PRO A 206 -43.28 -10.85 -1.64
N ARG A 207 -44.23 -11.01 -2.58
CA ARG A 207 -44.19 -10.61 -3.98
C ARG A 207 -43.96 -9.10 -4.15
N MET A 208 -42.95 -8.70 -4.93
CA MET A 208 -42.96 -7.41 -5.62
C MET A 208 -42.47 -7.51 -7.07
N ARG A 209 -43.38 -7.13 -7.97
CA ARG A 209 -43.14 -6.80 -9.38
C ARG A 209 -42.30 -5.53 -9.44
N THR A 210 -41.23 -5.53 -10.23
CA THR A 210 -40.57 -4.29 -10.66
C THR A 210 -40.52 -4.24 -12.19
N ARG A 211 -40.92 -3.09 -12.73
CA ARG A 211 -40.74 -2.70 -14.12
C ARG A 211 -39.25 -2.40 -14.32
N LEU A 212 -38.65 -3.02 -15.34
CA LEU A 212 -37.26 -2.81 -15.76
C LEU A 212 -37.17 -1.59 -16.68
N LEU A 213 -36.29 -0.65 -16.33
CA LEU A 213 -35.59 0.23 -17.29
C LEU A 213 -34.34 -0.51 -17.79
N PRO A 214 -33.83 -0.23 -19.01
CA PRO A 214 -32.85 -1.07 -19.68
C PRO A 214 -31.45 -0.92 -19.06
N MET A 215 -30.82 -2.07 -18.82
CA MET A 215 -29.43 -2.24 -18.38
C MET A 215 -28.64 -2.95 -19.51
N PRO A 216 -27.29 -2.93 -19.46
CA PRO A 216 -26.42 -3.12 -20.62
C PRO A 216 -26.17 -4.61 -20.90
N TRP A 217 -26.69 -5.11 -22.02
CA TRP A 217 -26.57 -6.51 -22.42
C TRP A 217 -25.52 -6.78 -23.51
N ASP A 218 -24.67 -5.81 -23.88
CA ASP A 218 -23.81 -5.97 -25.06
C ASP A 218 -22.42 -6.58 -24.80
N LEU A 219 -22.09 -7.01 -23.58
CA LEU A 219 -20.71 -7.43 -23.25
C LEU A 219 -20.49 -8.94 -23.05
N ALA A 220 -21.52 -9.78 -23.17
CA ALA A 220 -21.38 -11.23 -22.91
C ALA A 220 -21.40 -12.11 -24.19
N LYS A 221 -21.17 -11.53 -25.38
CA LYS A 221 -21.12 -12.28 -26.65
C LYS A 221 -19.75 -12.36 -27.34
N ALA A 222 -18.66 -11.85 -26.74
CA ALA A 222 -17.34 -11.96 -27.35
C ALA A 222 -16.69 -13.32 -27.04
N ASN A 223 -16.93 -14.29 -27.93
CA ASN A 223 -16.15 -15.52 -28.05
C ASN A 223 -14.66 -15.20 -28.27
N ARG A 224 -13.77 -16.00 -27.67
CA ARG A 224 -12.30 -15.91 -27.80
C ARG A 224 -11.74 -16.27 -29.20
N GLY A 225 -12.55 -16.19 -30.24
CA GLY A 225 -12.18 -16.54 -31.62
C GLY A 225 -11.99 -15.35 -32.57
N ASP A 226 -12.52 -14.17 -32.23
CA ASP A 226 -12.62 -13.04 -33.17
C ASP A 226 -11.81 -11.81 -32.70
N PHE A 227 -10.57 -12.02 -32.27
CA PHE A 227 -9.69 -10.88 -31.97
C PHE A 227 -9.10 -10.32 -33.25
N GLU A 228 -9.37 -9.05 -33.54
CA GLU A 228 -8.69 -8.32 -34.59
C GLU A 228 -7.48 -7.59 -33.95
N PRO A 229 -6.24 -8.06 -34.16
CA PRO A 229 -5.05 -7.35 -33.71
C PRO A 229 -4.96 -6.01 -34.42
N VAL A 230 -4.79 -4.93 -33.65
CA VAL A 230 -4.56 -3.60 -34.21
C VAL A 230 -3.05 -3.35 -34.19
N HIS A 231 -2.50 -3.18 -35.38
CA HIS A 231 -1.12 -2.75 -35.57
C HIS A 231 -1.11 -1.22 -35.78
N PRO A 232 -0.39 -0.44 -34.96
CA PRO A 232 -0.16 0.95 -35.25
C PRO A 232 0.54 1.11 -36.60
N LYS A 233 0.14 2.14 -37.34
CA LYS A 233 0.88 2.55 -38.54
C LYS A 233 2.17 3.21 -38.10
N LEU A 234 3.29 2.52 -38.35
CA LEU A 234 4.63 3.07 -38.12
C LEU A 234 4.88 4.28 -39.02
N HIS A 235 5.73 5.21 -38.57
CA HIS A 235 6.10 6.36 -39.38
C HIS A 235 6.83 5.88 -40.66
N PRO A 236 6.60 6.47 -41.86
CA PRO A 236 7.14 5.92 -43.11
C PRO A 236 8.67 5.77 -43.16
N LEU A 237 9.38 6.66 -42.45
CA LEU A 237 10.85 6.66 -42.34
C LEU A 237 11.40 5.76 -41.22
N ASP A 238 10.53 5.06 -40.52
CA ASP A 238 10.84 4.32 -39.30
C ASP A 238 11.27 2.89 -39.65
N HIS A 239 12.43 2.79 -40.27
CA HIS A 239 13.02 1.55 -40.80
C HIS A 239 13.83 0.79 -39.74
N GLU A 240 14.07 -0.51 -39.98
CA GLU A 240 14.87 -1.37 -39.09
C GLU A 240 16.31 -0.88 -38.90
N GLU A 241 16.89 -0.23 -39.91
CA GLU A 241 18.32 0.10 -39.91
C GLU A 241 18.57 1.50 -39.32
N LEU A 242 19.43 1.57 -38.30
CA LEU A 242 19.86 2.81 -37.65
C LEU A 242 20.86 3.58 -38.52
N GLU A 243 20.82 4.90 -38.46
CA GLU A 243 21.87 5.75 -39.02
C GLU A 243 23.00 5.87 -37.99
N ILE A 244 24.24 5.68 -38.45
CA ILE A 244 25.43 5.79 -37.62
C ILE A 244 26.38 6.79 -38.28
N THR A 245 26.74 7.83 -37.55
CA THR A 245 27.71 8.84 -37.96
C THR A 245 28.88 8.81 -36.98
N ARG A 246 30.08 8.46 -37.46
CA ARG A 246 31.30 8.58 -36.67
C ARG A 246 31.63 10.05 -36.49
N LEU A 247 31.96 10.46 -35.27
CA LEU A 247 32.27 11.84 -34.93
C LEU A 247 33.78 12.03 -34.89
N ASP A 248 34.26 13.06 -35.59
CA ASP A 248 35.63 13.56 -35.41
C ASP A 248 35.62 14.63 -34.31
N LEU A 249 36.34 14.38 -33.22
CA LEU A 249 36.31 15.24 -32.03
C LEU A 249 36.96 16.60 -32.27
N ASP A 250 37.81 16.72 -33.28
CA ASP A 250 38.45 17.98 -33.63
C ASP A 250 37.51 18.94 -34.38
N ASP A 251 36.41 18.43 -34.93
CA ASP A 251 35.36 19.25 -35.55
C ASP A 251 34.47 19.96 -34.50
N TYR A 252 34.55 19.55 -33.23
CA TYR A 252 33.75 20.10 -32.14
C TYR A 252 34.61 20.97 -31.22
N ALA A 253 34.45 22.29 -31.32
CA ALA A 253 34.94 23.25 -30.33
C ALA A 253 33.86 23.52 -29.27
N SER A 254 34.21 24.24 -28.20
CA SER A 254 33.22 24.77 -27.26
C SER A 254 32.22 25.66 -28.01
N LEU A 255 30.93 25.40 -27.84
CA LEU A 255 29.87 26.13 -28.55
C LEU A 255 29.41 27.31 -27.71
N THR A 256 29.26 28.47 -28.32
CA THR A 256 28.75 29.67 -27.65
C THR A 256 27.42 30.10 -28.27
N ALA A 257 26.38 30.25 -27.45
CA ALA A 257 25.11 30.85 -27.88
C ALA A 257 24.65 31.90 -26.86
N GLY A 258 24.91 33.18 -27.16
CA GLY A 258 24.81 34.25 -26.16
C GLY A 258 25.90 34.07 -25.10
N ASP A 259 25.52 34.17 -23.82
CA ASP A 259 26.44 34.05 -22.67
C ASP A 259 26.69 32.59 -22.24
N VAL A 260 26.03 31.62 -22.88
CA VAL A 260 26.15 30.19 -22.55
C VAL A 260 27.30 29.59 -23.38
N VAL A 261 28.32 29.07 -22.68
CA VAL A 261 29.42 28.28 -23.25
C VAL A 261 29.17 26.81 -22.94
N LEU A 262 28.98 26.00 -23.98
CA LEU A 262 28.82 24.56 -23.85
C LEU A 262 30.15 23.84 -24.18
N PRO A 263 30.73 23.08 -23.22
CA PRO A 263 31.99 22.36 -23.40
C PRO A 263 31.76 21.02 -24.11
N LEU A 264 31.26 21.09 -25.35
CA LEU A 264 30.90 19.89 -26.11
C LEU A 264 32.11 19.01 -26.42
N LYS A 265 33.29 19.60 -26.64
CA LYS A 265 34.52 18.83 -26.86
C LYS A 265 34.85 17.99 -25.63
N GLU A 266 34.80 18.59 -24.46
CA GLU A 266 35.08 17.94 -23.18
C GLU A 266 34.07 16.83 -22.88
N LEU A 267 32.79 17.05 -23.17
CA LEU A 267 31.75 16.01 -23.08
C LEU A 267 32.09 14.82 -23.99
N LEU A 268 32.43 15.07 -25.26
CA LEU A 268 32.73 13.97 -26.18
C LEU A 268 34.05 13.26 -25.83
N CYS A 269 35.06 13.97 -25.33
CA CYS A 269 36.31 13.38 -24.83
C CYS A 269 36.06 12.44 -23.64
N PHE A 270 35.12 12.80 -22.74
CA PHE A 270 34.75 11.92 -21.63
C PHE A 270 34.25 10.54 -22.12
N LEU A 271 33.54 10.48 -23.25
CA LEU A 271 33.11 9.19 -23.83
C LEU A 271 34.29 8.37 -24.38
N VAL A 272 35.34 9.02 -24.89
CA VAL A 272 36.57 8.33 -25.32
C VAL A 272 37.25 7.64 -24.15
N GLU A 273 37.30 8.33 -23.01
CA GLU A 273 37.91 7.85 -21.76
C GLU A 273 37.07 6.75 -21.10
N ASN A 274 35.76 6.73 -21.38
CA ASN A 274 34.80 5.81 -20.78
C ASN A 274 34.04 5.02 -21.87
N PRO A 275 34.63 3.93 -22.41
CA PRO A 275 34.04 3.15 -23.49
C PRO A 275 32.69 2.54 -23.11
N PHE A 276 31.77 2.43 -24.09
CA PHE A 276 30.39 1.94 -23.91
C PHE A 276 29.50 2.82 -23.02
N MET A 277 29.93 4.05 -22.75
CA MET A 277 29.04 5.08 -22.27
C MET A 277 28.44 5.84 -23.44
N GLY A 278 27.30 6.48 -23.20
CA GLY A 278 26.72 7.39 -24.15
C GLY A 278 25.88 8.47 -23.49
N TYR A 279 25.71 9.57 -24.21
CA TYR A 279 24.75 10.59 -23.86
C TYR A 279 23.44 10.36 -24.59
N LYS A 280 22.33 10.44 -23.85
CA LYS A 280 20.97 10.46 -24.39
C LYS A 280 20.41 11.88 -24.38
N GLY A 281 19.20 12.04 -24.91
CA GLY A 281 18.44 13.27 -24.74
C GLY A 281 19.11 14.50 -25.35
N GLY A 282 19.37 15.52 -24.52
CA GLY A 282 19.82 16.86 -24.95
C GLY A 282 21.13 16.85 -25.75
N ILE A 283 22.17 16.21 -25.23
CA ILE A 283 23.49 16.19 -25.88
C ILE A 283 23.41 15.47 -27.23
N ALA A 284 22.76 14.30 -27.28
CA ALA A 284 22.66 13.54 -28.51
C ALA A 284 21.91 14.30 -29.62
N ARG A 285 20.81 14.98 -29.24
CA ARG A 285 20.09 15.87 -30.16
C ARG A 285 20.95 17.02 -30.65
N LEU A 286 21.69 17.65 -29.74
CA LEU A 286 22.53 18.78 -30.07
C LEU A 286 23.60 18.38 -31.09
N VAL A 287 24.30 17.27 -30.86
CA VAL A 287 25.29 16.73 -31.79
C VAL A 287 24.64 16.45 -33.15
N GLY A 288 23.48 15.81 -33.18
CA GLY A 288 22.73 15.60 -34.42
C GLY A 288 22.40 16.91 -35.14
N LYS A 289 21.84 17.89 -34.42
CA LYS A 289 21.49 19.20 -34.99
C LYS A 289 22.70 19.97 -35.52
N LEU A 290 23.87 19.86 -34.90
CA LEU A 290 25.11 20.47 -35.43
C LEU A 290 25.53 19.86 -36.77
N ILE A 291 25.28 18.57 -36.97
CA ILE A 291 25.58 17.88 -38.23
C ILE A 291 24.50 18.19 -39.28
N TRP A 292 23.24 18.27 -38.88
CA TRP A 292 22.10 18.30 -39.81
C TRP A 292 21.60 19.71 -40.14
N LEU A 293 21.82 20.71 -39.28
CA LEU A 293 21.30 22.06 -39.43
C LEU A 293 22.43 23.05 -39.73
N GLN A 294 22.07 24.17 -40.37
CA GLN A 294 23.00 25.27 -40.58
C GLN A 294 23.23 26.06 -39.28
N ARG A 295 24.42 26.64 -39.13
CA ARG A 295 24.70 27.56 -38.00
C ARG A 295 23.72 28.73 -38.03
N GLY A 296 23.18 29.09 -36.86
CA GLY A 296 22.14 30.12 -36.72
C GLY A 296 20.71 29.60 -36.83
N ASP A 297 20.50 28.29 -37.02
CA ASP A 297 19.16 27.72 -36.92
C ASP A 297 18.56 27.94 -35.51
N PRO A 298 17.33 28.49 -35.39
CA PRO A 298 16.72 28.77 -34.10
C PRO A 298 16.56 27.55 -33.19
N CYS A 299 16.30 26.37 -33.77
CA CYS A 299 16.15 25.12 -33.00
C CYS A 299 17.48 24.62 -32.47
N LEU A 300 18.59 24.93 -33.14
CA LEU A 300 19.95 24.65 -32.68
C LEU A 300 20.36 25.65 -31.58
N GLU A 301 20.14 26.96 -31.78
CA GLU A 301 20.44 27.96 -30.76
C GLU A 301 19.68 27.74 -29.45
N SER A 302 18.39 27.39 -29.56
CA SER A 302 17.55 27.04 -28.41
C SER A 302 18.08 25.83 -27.65
N GLU A 303 18.58 24.82 -28.36
CA GLU A 303 19.17 23.63 -27.75
C GLU A 303 20.43 23.99 -26.94
N ILE A 304 21.29 24.86 -27.48
CA ILE A 304 22.51 25.34 -26.79
C ILE A 304 22.15 26.19 -25.57
N LYS A 305 21.24 27.17 -25.73
CA LYS A 305 20.84 28.09 -24.65
C LYS A 305 20.13 27.39 -23.48
N ALA A 306 19.38 26.32 -23.76
CA ALA A 306 18.59 25.60 -22.78
C ALA A 306 19.27 24.31 -22.27
N PHE A 307 20.59 24.20 -22.44
CA PHE A 307 21.36 23.08 -21.93
C PHE A 307 21.63 23.26 -20.45
N ASN A 308 21.21 22.30 -19.62
CA ASN A 308 21.34 22.41 -18.17
C ASN A 308 21.59 21.08 -17.44
N ASP A 309 21.56 19.94 -18.13
CA ASP A 309 21.64 18.60 -17.54
C ASP A 309 22.44 17.61 -18.42
N ILE A 310 23.04 16.59 -17.79
CA ILE A 310 23.77 15.52 -18.48
C ILE A 310 23.05 14.19 -18.27
N ASP A 311 22.36 13.77 -19.33
CA ASP A 311 21.67 12.51 -19.45
C ASP A 311 22.64 11.39 -19.87
N LEU A 312 23.20 10.64 -18.91
CA LEU A 312 24.23 9.62 -19.14
C LEU A 312 23.64 8.21 -19.21
N MET A 313 24.18 7.39 -20.10
CA MET A 313 23.83 5.99 -20.26
C MET A 313 25.07 5.12 -20.21
N TYR A 314 25.03 4.05 -19.41
CA TYR A 314 26.10 3.07 -19.33
C TYR A 314 25.58 1.69 -19.72
N PHE A 315 26.07 1.18 -20.85
CA PHE A 315 25.74 -0.16 -21.32
C PHE A 315 26.66 -1.19 -20.66
N LEU A 316 26.08 -1.99 -19.76
CA LEU A 316 26.80 -2.95 -18.93
C LEU A 316 26.76 -4.35 -19.57
N GLN A 317 27.89 -5.07 -19.49
CA GLN A 317 27.92 -6.52 -19.70
C GLN A 317 27.60 -7.27 -18.39
N GLU A 318 27.26 -8.56 -18.45
CA GLU A 318 26.90 -9.35 -17.25
C GLU A 318 28.02 -9.37 -16.18
N ASP A 319 29.28 -9.24 -16.60
CA ASP A 319 30.46 -9.17 -15.74
C ASP A 319 30.81 -7.73 -15.27
N ASP A 320 30.11 -6.70 -15.76
CA ASP A 320 30.40 -5.29 -15.47
C ASP A 320 29.70 -4.74 -14.21
N VAL A 321 29.12 -5.60 -13.37
CA VAL A 321 28.45 -5.17 -12.13
C VAL A 321 29.38 -4.37 -11.22
N GLY A 322 30.68 -4.72 -11.16
CA GLY A 322 31.67 -3.94 -10.42
C GLY A 322 31.88 -2.52 -10.99
N LYS A 323 31.82 -2.36 -12.31
CA LYS A 323 31.94 -1.06 -12.97
C LYS A 323 30.71 -0.18 -12.75
N LYS A 324 29.52 -0.80 -12.65
CA LYS A 324 28.30 -0.10 -12.22
C LYS A 324 28.51 0.57 -10.86
N TYR A 325 28.96 -0.18 -9.86
CA TYR A 325 29.20 0.36 -8.51
C TYR A 325 30.31 1.42 -8.48
N ALA A 326 31.37 1.24 -9.26
CA ALA A 326 32.43 2.25 -9.39
C ALA A 326 31.91 3.57 -9.99
N MET A 327 31.06 3.49 -11.02
CA MET A 327 30.44 4.67 -11.61
C MET A 327 29.46 5.35 -10.64
N GLN A 328 28.65 4.57 -9.90
CA GLN A 328 27.77 5.10 -8.85
C GLN A 328 28.57 5.88 -7.80
N ALA A 329 29.66 5.29 -7.29
CA ALA A 329 30.53 5.96 -6.32
C ALA A 329 31.15 7.25 -6.88
N THR A 330 31.49 7.26 -8.18
CA THR A 330 32.04 8.44 -8.86
C THR A 330 30.97 9.55 -8.96
N VAL A 331 29.74 9.19 -9.30
CA VAL A 331 28.61 10.12 -9.42
C VAL A 331 28.21 10.68 -8.06
N ASP A 332 28.10 9.83 -7.04
CA ASP A 332 27.82 10.22 -5.65
C ASP A 332 28.95 11.09 -5.06
N GLY A 333 30.17 10.93 -5.56
CA GLY A 333 31.33 11.80 -5.29
C GLY A 333 31.30 13.17 -5.97
N GLY A 334 30.24 13.50 -6.71
CA GLY A 334 30.08 14.77 -7.41
C GLY A 334 30.77 14.82 -8.78
N LEU A 335 30.60 13.77 -9.59
CA LEU A 335 31.10 13.73 -10.97
C LEU A 335 30.70 15.00 -11.74
N THR A 336 31.69 15.68 -12.32
CA THR A 336 31.46 16.80 -13.25
C THR A 336 32.07 16.47 -14.60
N ILE A 337 31.36 16.79 -15.69
CA ILE A 337 31.87 16.66 -17.05
C ILE A 337 31.73 18.01 -17.74
N GLY A 338 32.85 18.59 -18.16
CA GLY A 338 32.87 19.98 -18.63
C GLY A 338 32.38 20.99 -17.59
N GLY A 339 32.58 20.70 -16.29
CA GLY A 339 32.09 21.57 -15.20
C GLY A 339 30.59 21.47 -14.92
N ILE A 340 29.87 20.56 -15.58
CA ILE A 340 28.44 20.31 -15.35
C ILE A 340 28.32 19.07 -14.46
N VAL A 341 27.61 19.23 -13.34
CA VAL A 341 27.40 18.14 -12.37
C VAL A 341 26.50 17.07 -12.98
N VAL A 342 26.92 15.81 -12.88
CA VAL A 342 26.11 14.65 -13.25
C VAL A 342 25.34 14.20 -12.02
N GLU A 343 24.02 14.35 -12.04
CA GLU A 343 23.18 13.88 -10.93
C GLU A 343 22.91 12.39 -11.06
N ALA A 344 22.78 11.68 -9.93
CA ALA A 344 22.55 10.24 -9.93
C ALA A 344 21.26 9.82 -10.67
N GLN A 345 20.25 10.69 -10.69
CA GLN A 345 19.00 10.48 -11.42
C GLN A 345 19.19 10.44 -12.95
N ASP A 346 20.20 11.13 -13.46
CA ASP A 346 20.46 11.29 -14.88
C ASP A 346 21.30 10.15 -15.47
N VAL A 347 21.86 9.28 -14.62
CA VAL A 347 22.60 8.08 -15.04
C VAL A 347 21.65 6.88 -15.18
N GLU A 348 21.63 6.27 -16.38
CA GLU A 348 20.90 5.04 -16.67
C GLU A 348 21.88 3.89 -16.94
N TYR A 349 21.75 2.82 -16.15
CA TYR A 349 22.48 1.57 -16.36
C TYR A 349 21.59 0.60 -17.14
N SER A 350 22.06 0.08 -18.27
CA SER A 350 21.28 -0.86 -19.07
C SER A 350 22.10 -2.09 -19.42
N PHE A 351 21.50 -3.25 -19.21
CA PHE A 351 21.97 -4.54 -19.72
C PHE A 351 21.34 -4.89 -21.07
N ASP A 352 20.46 -4.01 -21.58
CA ASP A 352 19.88 -4.17 -22.91
C ASP A 352 20.87 -3.70 -23.96
N ASP A 353 20.77 -4.23 -25.18
CA ASP A 353 21.55 -3.70 -26.28
C ASP A 353 21.05 -2.32 -26.74
N MET A 354 21.90 -1.58 -27.45
CA MET A 354 21.54 -0.24 -27.95
C MET A 354 20.32 -0.26 -28.88
N CYS A 355 20.07 -1.34 -29.62
CA CYS A 355 18.92 -1.43 -30.52
C CYS A 355 17.61 -1.55 -29.72
N VAL A 356 17.62 -2.31 -28.63
CA VAL A 356 16.52 -2.39 -27.67
C VAL A 356 16.32 -1.04 -26.98
N TYR A 357 17.41 -0.37 -26.59
CA TYR A 357 17.34 1.00 -26.10
C TYR A 357 16.61 1.91 -27.12
N MET A 358 17.03 1.94 -28.39
CA MET A 358 16.40 2.77 -29.42
C MET A 358 14.92 2.39 -29.64
N ALA A 359 14.57 1.11 -29.56
CA ALA A 359 13.20 0.62 -29.70
C ALA A 359 12.29 1.10 -28.56
N SER A 360 12.84 1.32 -27.37
CA SER A 360 12.11 1.82 -26.20
C SER A 360 11.92 3.34 -26.18
N ARG A 361 12.60 4.09 -27.07
CA ARG A 361 12.60 5.56 -27.05
C ARG A 361 11.49 6.15 -27.92
N ASP A 362 11.00 7.30 -27.49
CA ASP A 362 9.95 8.02 -28.18
C ASP A 362 10.42 8.55 -29.55
N LEU A 363 9.64 8.34 -30.62
CA LEU A 363 9.78 8.91 -31.99
C LEU A 363 9.91 10.45 -32.07
N THR A 364 9.92 11.12 -30.93
CA THR A 364 10.44 12.48 -30.77
C THR A 364 11.88 12.59 -31.26
N GLN A 365 12.43 13.80 -31.23
CA GLN A 365 13.86 14.04 -31.46
C GLN A 365 14.80 13.25 -30.50
N ASN A 366 14.31 12.41 -29.56
CA ASN A 366 15.10 11.64 -28.60
C ASN A 366 15.54 10.25 -29.07
N GLN A 367 15.21 9.82 -30.29
CA GLN A 367 15.74 8.59 -30.89
C GLN A 367 17.15 8.79 -31.46
N CYS A 368 18.02 9.33 -30.61
CA CYS A 368 19.43 9.56 -30.87
C CYS A 368 20.23 9.27 -29.60
N LEU A 369 21.45 8.78 -29.79
CA LEU A 369 22.40 8.44 -28.75
C LEU A 369 23.79 8.79 -29.28
N VAL A 370 24.59 9.48 -28.49
CA VAL A 370 26.02 9.64 -28.79
C VAL A 370 26.75 8.69 -27.88
N MET A 371 27.50 7.72 -28.40
CA MET A 371 28.17 6.73 -27.58
C MET A 371 29.56 6.40 -28.09
N SER A 372 30.42 5.88 -27.21
CA SER A 372 31.72 5.34 -27.58
C SER A 372 31.69 3.82 -27.77
N ASP A 373 32.52 3.33 -28.68
CA ASP A 373 32.82 1.90 -28.78
C ASP A 373 33.98 1.47 -27.86
N ALA A 374 34.42 0.22 -28.00
CA ALA A 374 35.52 -0.34 -27.21
C ALA A 374 36.87 0.35 -27.48
N GLN A 375 37.01 0.98 -28.65
CA GLN A 375 38.22 1.63 -29.12
C GLN A 375 38.24 3.13 -28.81
N GLY A 376 37.22 3.64 -28.09
CA GLY A 376 37.07 5.06 -27.80
C GLY A 376 36.61 5.88 -29.00
N SER A 377 36.21 5.26 -30.11
CA SER A 377 35.60 5.99 -31.23
C SER A 377 34.18 6.39 -30.85
N VAL A 378 33.81 7.64 -31.09
CA VAL A 378 32.50 8.20 -30.73
C VAL A 378 31.58 8.22 -31.95
N PHE A 379 30.35 7.78 -31.76
CA PHE A 379 29.33 7.66 -32.80
C PHE A 379 28.05 8.35 -32.37
N LEU A 380 27.44 9.10 -33.27
CA LEU A 380 26.03 9.43 -33.21
C LEU A 380 25.24 8.29 -33.86
N VAL A 381 24.35 7.68 -33.07
CA VAL A 381 23.42 6.64 -33.51
C VAL A 381 22.02 7.21 -33.43
N ASN A 382 21.28 7.20 -34.53
CA ASN A 382 19.93 7.77 -34.58
C ASN A 382 19.01 7.01 -35.54
N THR A 383 17.70 7.20 -35.38
CA THR A 383 16.74 6.78 -36.39
C THR A 383 16.63 7.83 -37.50
N LYS A 384 16.26 7.42 -38.72
CA LYS A 384 15.96 8.34 -39.83
C LYS A 384 14.85 9.32 -39.47
N VAL A 385 13.86 8.87 -38.69
CA VAL A 385 12.76 9.70 -38.19
C VAL A 385 13.28 10.83 -37.30
N CYS A 386 14.19 10.52 -36.39
CA CYS A 386 14.80 11.52 -35.51
C CYS A 386 15.51 12.62 -36.32
N ARG A 387 16.35 12.24 -37.29
CA ARG A 387 17.04 13.17 -38.17
C ARG A 387 16.06 14.07 -38.93
N GLU A 388 15.06 13.46 -39.58
CA GLU A 388 14.05 14.20 -40.34
C GLU A 388 13.27 15.19 -39.45
N HIS A 389 12.89 14.78 -38.25
CA HIS A 389 12.21 15.63 -37.28
C HIS A 389 13.11 16.78 -36.79
N CYS A 390 14.40 16.55 -36.57
CA CYS A 390 15.35 17.62 -36.25
C CYS A 390 15.51 18.60 -37.41
N VAL A 391 15.69 18.10 -38.65
CA VAL A 391 15.84 18.94 -39.86
C VAL A 391 14.61 19.80 -40.11
N ARG A 392 13.41 19.23 -39.96
CA ARG A 392 12.14 19.95 -40.15
C ARG A 392 11.75 20.84 -38.96
N GLY A 393 12.46 20.75 -37.84
CA GLY A 393 12.05 21.41 -36.59
C GLY A 393 10.69 20.91 -36.09
N VAL A 394 10.40 19.62 -36.23
CA VAL A 394 9.14 19.00 -35.82
C VAL A 394 9.37 18.09 -34.63
N THR A 395 8.38 17.96 -33.75
CA THR A 395 8.32 16.90 -32.74
C THR A 395 6.96 16.21 -32.76
N ALA A 396 6.94 14.88 -32.69
CA ALA A 396 5.73 14.07 -32.68
C ALA A 396 5.76 13.07 -31.50
N PRO A 397 4.63 12.80 -30.83
CA PRO A 397 4.54 11.79 -29.79
C PRO A 397 4.73 10.39 -30.37
N ALA A 398 5.37 9.52 -29.60
CA ALA A 398 5.66 8.18 -30.07
C ALA A 398 4.45 7.26 -30.03
N ILE A 399 4.23 6.57 -31.15
CA ILE A 399 3.31 5.46 -31.27
C ILE A 399 4.06 4.12 -31.03
N ARG A 400 5.35 4.16 -30.61
CA ARG A 400 6.22 2.98 -30.54
C ARG A 400 6.40 2.27 -29.19
N VAL A 401 5.86 2.80 -28.09
CA VAL A 401 6.17 2.31 -26.74
C VAL A 401 4.88 1.82 -26.06
N GLN A 402 5.01 1.08 -24.94
CA GLN A 402 3.94 0.71 -23.98
C GLN A 402 3.01 1.88 -23.56
N ASP A 403 3.33 3.11 -23.98
CA ASP A 403 2.67 4.37 -23.73
C ASP A 403 1.70 4.78 -24.88
N CYS A 404 0.94 3.83 -25.45
CA CYS A 404 -0.19 4.08 -26.35
C CYS A 404 -1.43 3.28 -25.93
N THR A 405 -2.62 3.70 -26.36
CA THR A 405 -3.91 3.06 -26.03
C THR A 405 -4.84 3.09 -27.25
N LEU A 406 -5.98 2.41 -27.18
CA LEU A 406 -6.99 2.46 -28.24
C LEU A 406 -8.07 3.50 -27.93
N ASP A 407 -8.48 4.27 -28.93
CA ASP A 407 -9.67 5.11 -28.83
C ASP A 407 -10.96 4.28 -28.89
N ARG A 408 -12.12 4.96 -28.79
CA ARG A 408 -13.42 4.29 -28.80
C ARG A 408 -13.74 3.49 -30.08
N HIS A 409 -12.98 3.72 -31.15
CA HIS A 409 -13.11 3.10 -32.46
C HIS A 409 -12.00 2.07 -32.71
N GLY A 410 -11.15 1.79 -31.72
CA GLY A 410 -10.02 0.87 -31.85
C GLY A 410 -8.85 1.45 -32.65
N ASN A 411 -8.74 2.77 -32.81
CA ASN A 411 -7.57 3.40 -33.41
C ASN A 411 -6.51 3.62 -32.34
N VAL A 412 -5.24 3.49 -32.71
CA VAL A 412 -4.12 3.75 -31.80
C VAL A 412 -4.00 5.24 -31.54
N VAL A 413 -3.90 5.61 -30.27
CA VAL A 413 -3.70 6.99 -29.82
C VAL A 413 -2.52 7.09 -28.87
N SER A 414 -1.74 8.16 -29.02
CA SER A 414 -0.58 8.43 -28.18
C SER A 414 -1.01 8.73 -26.74
N SER A 415 -0.24 8.28 -25.74
CA SER A 415 -0.52 8.64 -24.35
C SER A 415 -0.33 10.13 -24.08
N GLY A 416 -0.97 10.62 -23.01
CA GLY A 416 -0.77 11.98 -22.52
C GLY A 416 0.69 12.29 -22.16
N LYS A 417 1.49 11.28 -21.75
CA LYS A 417 2.93 11.42 -21.45
C LYS A 417 3.76 11.67 -22.72
N SER A 418 3.47 10.97 -23.81
CA SER A 418 4.18 11.18 -25.08
C SER A 418 3.84 12.55 -25.68
N ILE A 419 2.57 12.97 -25.58
CA ILE A 419 2.12 14.32 -25.98
C ILE A 419 2.83 15.38 -25.13
N ALA A 420 2.96 15.13 -23.83
CA ALA A 420 3.64 16.03 -22.91
C ALA A 420 5.09 16.31 -23.32
N ARG A 421 5.84 15.23 -23.63
CA ARG A 421 7.23 15.33 -24.07
C ARG A 421 7.36 16.11 -25.37
N ALA A 422 6.49 15.87 -26.35
CA ALA A 422 6.50 16.60 -27.61
C ALA A 422 6.18 18.10 -27.41
N ALA A 423 5.15 18.42 -26.64
CA ALA A 423 4.80 19.81 -26.34
C ALA A 423 5.93 20.56 -25.60
N LEU A 424 6.62 19.89 -24.68
CA LEU A 424 7.75 20.46 -23.96
C LEU A 424 8.93 20.82 -24.87
N GLN A 425 9.26 19.99 -25.86
CA GLN A 425 10.34 20.32 -26.81
C GLN A 425 10.00 21.57 -27.62
N TRP A 426 8.75 21.70 -28.06
CA TRP A 426 8.28 22.88 -28.78
C TRP A 426 8.32 24.15 -27.92
N VAL A 427 7.80 24.10 -26.68
CA VAL A 427 7.81 25.26 -25.76
C VAL A 427 9.22 25.68 -25.37
N LYS A 428 10.16 24.73 -25.30
CA LYS A 428 11.58 25.05 -25.07
C LYS A 428 12.25 25.69 -26.29
N GLY A 429 11.61 25.73 -27.45
CA GLY A 429 12.14 26.24 -28.72
C GLY A 429 12.97 25.22 -29.51
N ARG A 430 13.01 23.96 -29.05
CA ARG A 430 13.83 22.88 -29.65
C ARG A 430 13.17 22.28 -30.89
N ALA A 431 11.90 22.59 -31.12
CA ALA A 431 11.14 22.32 -32.32
C ALA A 431 10.27 23.54 -32.65
N ALA A 432 10.05 23.81 -33.93
CA ALA A 432 9.15 24.84 -34.43
C ALA A 432 7.67 24.43 -34.35
N SER A 433 7.35 23.14 -34.42
CA SER A 433 5.97 22.66 -34.33
C SER A 433 5.81 21.27 -33.71
N VAL A 434 4.60 20.98 -33.23
CA VAL A 434 4.18 19.67 -32.71
C VAL A 434 3.22 19.02 -33.69
N GLU A 435 3.58 17.85 -34.23
CA GLU A 435 2.71 17.05 -35.09
C GLU A 435 2.01 15.96 -34.28
N LEU A 436 0.68 15.90 -34.38
CA LEU A 436 -0.16 14.87 -33.75
C LEU A 436 -1.04 14.24 -34.82
N ASP A 437 -1.18 12.91 -34.81
CA ASP A 437 -2.09 12.22 -35.71
C ASP A 437 -3.56 12.58 -35.42
N ALA A 438 -4.42 12.42 -36.43
CA ALA A 438 -5.81 12.83 -36.35
C ALA A 438 -6.60 12.09 -35.24
N HIS A 439 -6.27 10.83 -34.94
CA HIS A 439 -6.94 10.04 -33.92
C HIS A 439 -6.53 10.50 -32.53
N THR A 440 -5.24 10.73 -32.29
CA THR A 440 -4.73 11.31 -31.04
C THR A 440 -5.35 12.69 -30.79
N LYS A 441 -5.40 13.57 -31.82
CA LYS A 441 -6.08 14.87 -31.72
C LYS A 441 -7.56 14.72 -31.34
N ALA A 442 -8.31 13.90 -32.06
CA ALA A 442 -9.73 13.71 -31.81
C ALA A 442 -10.00 13.10 -30.41
N HIS A 443 -9.16 12.14 -29.99
CA HIS A 443 -9.28 11.50 -28.70
C HIS A 443 -9.08 12.48 -27.54
N TRP A 444 -7.97 13.23 -27.53
CA TRP A 444 -7.65 14.13 -26.43
C TRP A 444 -8.45 15.44 -26.48
N ALA A 445 -8.89 15.88 -27.66
CA ALA A 445 -9.88 16.96 -27.77
C ALA A 445 -11.19 16.61 -27.05
N LYS A 446 -11.59 15.32 -27.10
CA LYS A 446 -12.80 14.81 -26.45
C LYS A 446 -12.59 14.51 -24.97
N HIS A 447 -11.52 13.81 -24.59
CA HIS A 447 -11.34 13.29 -23.24
C HIS A 447 -10.56 14.21 -22.31
N LYS A 448 -9.87 15.22 -22.86
CA LYS A 448 -8.92 16.10 -22.18
C LYS A 448 -7.72 15.35 -21.58
N LEU A 449 -6.58 16.04 -21.47
CA LEU A 449 -5.40 15.44 -20.85
C LEU A 449 -5.63 15.22 -19.34
N PRO A 450 -5.16 14.09 -18.76
CA PRO A 450 -5.28 13.85 -17.33
C PRO A 450 -4.43 14.85 -16.53
N MET A 451 -4.86 15.19 -15.32
CA MET A 451 -4.13 16.13 -14.44
C MET A 451 -2.68 15.73 -14.17
N VAL A 452 -2.39 14.42 -14.10
CA VAL A 452 -1.01 13.92 -13.93
C VAL A 452 -0.15 14.22 -15.16
N SER A 453 -0.70 14.10 -16.37
CA SER A 453 0.02 14.48 -17.59
C SER A 453 0.20 16.00 -17.67
N LEU A 454 -0.84 16.77 -17.33
CA LEU A 454 -0.74 18.23 -17.25
C LEU A 454 0.31 18.68 -16.21
N PHE A 455 0.41 18.00 -15.07
CA PHE A 455 1.48 18.23 -14.08
C PHE A 455 2.87 18.05 -14.68
N GLN A 456 3.10 16.94 -15.39
CA GLN A 456 4.38 16.66 -16.05
C GLN A 456 4.74 17.72 -17.10
N ILE A 457 3.72 18.26 -17.79
CA ILE A 457 3.87 19.29 -18.82
C ILE A 457 4.22 20.63 -18.17
N PHE A 458 3.41 21.11 -17.23
CA PHE A 458 3.62 22.43 -16.65
C PHE A 458 4.79 22.49 -15.66
N GLY A 459 5.13 21.38 -15.01
CA GLY A 459 6.21 21.33 -14.01
C GLY A 459 7.62 21.38 -14.59
N LYS A 460 7.76 21.35 -15.92
CA LYS A 460 9.04 21.41 -16.63
C LYS A 460 9.21 22.71 -17.43
N VAL A 461 8.33 23.68 -17.18
CA VAL A 461 8.32 24.96 -17.88
C VAL A 461 8.52 26.10 -16.88
N ASP A 462 9.65 26.77 -17.01
CA ASP A 462 9.98 27.91 -16.16
C ASP A 462 9.43 29.22 -16.75
N GLY A 463 8.82 30.02 -15.88
CA GLY A 463 8.30 31.34 -16.21
C GLY A 463 6.87 31.34 -16.75
N ASN A 464 6.15 32.41 -16.45
CA ASN A 464 4.74 32.58 -16.80
C ASN A 464 4.50 32.63 -18.31
N GLU A 465 5.42 33.18 -19.10
CA GLU A 465 5.28 33.30 -20.54
C GLU A 465 5.21 31.91 -21.23
N LYS A 466 6.19 31.05 -20.93
CA LYS A 466 6.22 29.69 -21.49
C LYS A 466 5.07 28.83 -20.97
N PHE A 467 4.68 29.01 -19.70
CA PHE A 467 3.48 28.38 -19.14
C PHE A 467 2.22 28.77 -19.94
N MET A 468 2.03 30.07 -20.20
CA MET A 468 0.88 30.58 -20.94
C MET A 468 0.90 30.16 -22.41
N LEU A 469 2.07 30.12 -23.04
CA LEU A 469 2.25 29.61 -24.40
C LEU A 469 1.77 28.16 -24.50
N LEU A 470 2.25 27.31 -23.59
CA LEU A 470 1.89 25.90 -23.52
C LEU A 470 0.41 25.69 -23.19
N TYR A 471 -0.11 26.47 -22.24
CA TYR A 471 -1.51 26.47 -21.85
C TYR A 471 -2.42 26.77 -23.04
N ASN A 472 -2.15 27.86 -23.76
CA ASN A 472 -2.92 28.25 -24.94
C ASN A 472 -2.84 27.20 -26.03
N PHE A 473 -1.66 26.64 -26.28
CA PHE A 473 -1.48 25.54 -27.22
C PHE A 473 -2.37 24.32 -26.89
N LEU A 474 -2.41 23.89 -25.63
CA LEU A 474 -3.27 22.78 -25.21
C LEU A 474 -4.76 23.13 -25.28
N VAL A 475 -5.12 24.39 -25.04
CA VAL A 475 -6.50 24.89 -25.18
C VAL A 475 -6.94 24.95 -26.64
N ASP A 476 -6.07 25.39 -27.54
CA ASP A 476 -6.34 25.50 -28.97
C ASP A 476 -6.46 24.12 -29.63
N LEU A 477 -5.70 23.13 -29.15
CA LEU A 477 -5.90 21.72 -29.47
C LEU A 477 -7.16 21.11 -28.83
N ASN A 478 -7.85 21.87 -27.98
CA ASN A 478 -8.98 21.43 -27.17
C ASN A 478 -8.63 20.29 -26.19
N PHE A 479 -7.35 20.09 -25.86
CA PHE A 479 -6.87 19.08 -24.91
C PHE A 479 -7.06 19.51 -23.46
N LEU A 480 -7.31 20.79 -23.27
CA LEU A 480 -7.56 21.44 -21.99
C LEU A 480 -8.68 22.44 -22.19
N GLU A 481 -9.58 22.57 -21.22
CA GLU A 481 -10.62 23.59 -21.27
C GLU A 481 -10.03 24.98 -21.02
N ARG A 482 -10.49 25.98 -21.77
CA ARG A 482 -10.12 27.37 -21.53
C ARG A 482 -10.66 27.79 -20.16
N ARG A 483 -9.76 28.32 -19.33
CA ARG A 483 -9.97 28.73 -17.95
C ARG A 483 -9.73 30.22 -17.86
N ARG A 484 -10.51 30.86 -16.99
CA ARG A 484 -10.36 32.29 -16.69
C ARG A 484 -9.01 32.59 -16.02
N TYR A 485 -8.49 31.64 -15.22
CA TYR A 485 -7.24 31.77 -14.47
C TYR A 485 -6.34 30.56 -14.72
N PRO A 486 -5.55 30.54 -15.80
CA PRO A 486 -4.74 29.38 -16.19
C PRO A 486 -3.79 28.89 -15.10
N HIS A 487 -3.23 29.79 -14.29
CA HIS A 487 -2.26 29.47 -13.22
C HIS A 487 -2.83 28.59 -12.10
N THR A 488 -4.16 28.58 -11.88
CA THR A 488 -4.78 27.70 -10.86
C THR A 488 -4.67 26.22 -11.22
N LEU A 489 -4.52 25.93 -12.52
CA LEU A 489 -4.34 24.58 -13.02
C LEU A 489 -3.08 23.91 -12.45
N TRP A 490 -2.01 24.69 -12.20
CA TRP A 490 -0.80 24.15 -11.60
C TRP A 490 -1.06 23.58 -10.20
N GLY A 491 -1.78 24.34 -9.36
CA GLY A 491 -2.16 23.90 -8.02
C GLY A 491 -3.05 22.65 -8.03
N GLU A 492 -3.99 22.55 -8.96
CA GLU A 492 -4.83 21.36 -9.14
C GLU A 492 -4.04 20.14 -9.60
N CYS A 493 -3.12 20.33 -10.55
CA CYS A 493 -2.23 19.29 -11.02
C CYS A 493 -1.38 18.74 -9.87
N TYR A 494 -0.79 19.64 -9.07
CA TYR A 494 0.00 19.29 -7.88
C TYR A 494 -0.84 18.54 -6.83
N ALA A 495 -2.06 19.01 -6.55
CA ALA A 495 -2.98 18.36 -5.62
C ALA A 495 -3.38 16.95 -6.11
N ALA A 496 -3.65 16.79 -7.40
CA ALA A 496 -4.02 15.50 -8.00
C ALA A 496 -2.88 14.48 -7.94
N VAL A 497 -1.63 14.91 -8.15
CA VAL A 497 -0.46 14.03 -8.01
C VAL A 497 -0.23 13.66 -6.55
N ASN A 498 -0.28 14.62 -5.63
CA ASN A 498 -0.17 14.35 -4.19
C ASN A 498 -1.25 13.37 -3.71
N ALA A 499 -2.50 13.53 -4.15
CA ALA A 499 -3.58 12.62 -3.80
C ALA A 499 -3.37 11.19 -4.32
N ASN A 500 -2.63 11.01 -5.43
CA ASN A 500 -2.29 9.68 -5.94
C ASN A 500 -1.10 9.07 -5.20
N ILE A 501 -0.06 9.86 -4.91
CA ILE A 501 1.13 9.40 -4.18
C ILE A 501 0.78 9.05 -2.72
N ALA A 502 -0.09 9.83 -2.08
CA ALA A 502 -0.57 9.57 -0.72
C ALA A 502 -1.27 8.20 -0.56
N LYS A 503 -1.86 7.65 -1.61
CA LYS A 503 -2.46 6.29 -1.58
C LYS A 503 -1.42 5.19 -1.33
N HIS A 504 -0.15 5.49 -1.58
CA HIS A 504 0.97 4.57 -1.41
C HIS A 504 1.80 4.89 -0.17
N GLY A 505 1.34 5.82 0.69
CA GLY A 505 2.04 6.18 1.94
C GLY A 505 3.15 7.22 1.77
N TYR A 506 3.31 7.81 0.59
CA TYR A 506 4.32 8.82 0.31
C TYR A 506 3.71 10.23 0.22
N ARG A 507 4.56 11.26 0.40
CA ARG A 507 4.22 12.66 0.12
C ARG A 507 5.25 13.23 -0.85
N LEU A 508 4.80 14.08 -1.76
CA LEU A 508 5.69 14.78 -2.68
C LEU A 508 6.39 15.89 -1.88
N GLU A 509 7.65 15.68 -1.52
CA GLU A 509 8.51 16.71 -0.95
C GLU A 509 9.21 17.44 -2.09
N PRO A 510 8.93 18.72 -2.32
CA PRO A 510 9.72 19.51 -3.24
C PRO A 510 11.11 19.68 -2.61
N ASN A 511 12.15 19.12 -3.26
CA ASN A 511 13.59 19.33 -3.02
C ASN A 511 14.37 18.24 -2.23
N ALA A 512 13.86 17.02 -2.06
CA ALA A 512 14.70 15.92 -1.58
C ALA A 512 15.61 15.41 -2.72
N SER A 513 16.91 15.70 -2.67
CA SER A 513 17.90 15.08 -3.55
C SER A 513 18.06 13.61 -3.18
N LEU A 514 17.83 12.69 -4.12
CA LEU A 514 18.05 11.26 -3.92
C LEU A 514 19.50 10.91 -4.28
N ASP A 515 20.15 10.10 -3.43
CA ASP A 515 21.43 9.45 -3.76
C ASP A 515 21.22 8.36 -4.85
N SER A 516 22.32 7.84 -5.42
CA SER A 516 22.24 6.83 -6.49
C SER A 516 21.40 5.60 -6.10
N LYS A 517 21.50 5.16 -4.85
CA LYS A 517 20.72 4.04 -4.30
C LYS A 517 19.22 4.35 -4.22
N GLY A 518 18.85 5.53 -3.73
CA GLY A 518 17.47 5.98 -3.67
C GLY A 518 16.84 6.13 -5.05
N VAL A 519 17.60 6.59 -6.05
CA VAL A 519 17.17 6.64 -7.45
C VAL A 519 16.89 5.26 -8.01
N GLU A 520 17.72 4.25 -7.72
CA GLU A 520 17.50 2.89 -8.23
C GLU A 520 16.23 2.26 -7.65
N LEU A 521 16.03 2.37 -6.34
CA LEU A 521 14.80 1.90 -5.69
C LEU A 521 13.57 2.59 -6.27
N TRP A 522 13.66 3.91 -6.50
CA TRP A 522 12.60 4.67 -7.15
C TRP A 522 12.32 4.20 -8.59
N LYS A 523 13.36 3.92 -9.39
CA LYS A 523 13.25 3.40 -10.76
C LYS A 523 12.60 2.01 -10.76
N GLU A 524 13.02 1.11 -9.87
CA GLU A 524 12.45 -0.24 -9.71
C GLU A 524 10.95 -0.19 -9.37
N ASP A 525 10.54 0.66 -8.42
CA ASP A 525 9.14 0.87 -8.06
C ASP A 525 8.33 1.47 -9.22
N MET A 526 8.90 2.43 -9.95
CA MET A 526 8.31 3.00 -11.16
C MET A 526 8.08 1.95 -12.25
N PHE A 527 9.05 1.05 -12.47
CA PHE A 527 8.93 -0.05 -13.43
C PHE A 527 7.86 -1.07 -12.99
N ALA A 528 7.85 -1.46 -11.72
CA ALA A 528 6.82 -2.35 -11.17
C ALA A 528 5.40 -1.75 -11.30
N GLY A 529 5.25 -0.46 -11.03
CA GLY A 529 3.99 0.27 -11.18
C GLY A 529 3.54 0.45 -12.65
N THR A 530 4.50 0.62 -13.57
CA THR A 530 4.21 0.68 -15.01
C THR A 530 3.77 -0.68 -15.54
N PHE A 531 4.44 -1.76 -15.14
CA PHE A 531 4.07 -3.13 -15.49
C PHE A 531 2.65 -3.50 -15.04
N ALA A 532 2.27 -3.13 -13.81
CA ALA A 532 0.92 -3.32 -13.30
C ALA A 532 -0.14 -2.55 -14.12
N ARG A 533 0.18 -1.32 -14.57
CA ARG A 533 -0.71 -0.49 -15.39
C ARG A 533 -0.86 -1.02 -16.81
N THR A 534 0.23 -1.45 -17.46
CA THR A 534 0.20 -2.02 -18.81
C THR A 534 -0.71 -3.25 -18.85
N ARG A 535 -0.61 -4.14 -17.86
CA ARG A 535 -1.46 -5.34 -17.75
C ARG A 535 -2.95 -5.02 -17.59
N VAL A 536 -3.28 -3.96 -16.84
CA VAL A 536 -4.67 -3.49 -16.66
C VAL A 536 -5.19 -2.76 -17.90
N SER A 537 -4.34 -1.98 -18.58
CA SER A 537 -4.73 -1.26 -19.80
C SER A 537 -5.06 -2.20 -20.96
N VAL A 538 -4.24 -3.25 -21.17
CA VAL A 538 -4.49 -4.29 -22.18
C VAL A 538 -5.81 -5.01 -21.92
N TRP A 539 -6.11 -5.31 -20.65
CA TRP A 539 -7.38 -5.91 -20.23
C TRP A 539 -8.59 -4.98 -20.36
N ARG A 540 -8.40 -3.68 -20.10
CA ARG A 540 -9.45 -2.66 -20.22
C ARG A 540 -9.80 -2.39 -21.69
N ASP A 541 -8.79 -2.24 -22.54
CA ASP A 541 -8.96 -1.96 -23.96
C ASP A 541 -9.62 -3.18 -24.65
N TYR A 542 -9.27 -4.40 -24.23
CA TYR A 542 -9.98 -5.65 -24.56
C TYR A 542 -11.46 -5.59 -24.19
N ALA A 543 -11.77 -5.23 -22.94
CA ALA A 543 -13.13 -5.26 -22.43
C ALA A 543 -14.08 -4.31 -23.17
N TRP A 544 -13.54 -3.28 -23.83
CA TRP A 544 -14.35 -2.25 -24.46
C TRP A 544 -14.50 -2.43 -25.98
N HIS A 545 -13.49 -2.98 -26.68
CA HIS A 545 -13.42 -2.86 -28.15
C HIS A 545 -13.36 -4.16 -28.94
N GLY A 546 -13.16 -5.33 -28.31
CA GLY A 546 -12.92 -6.59 -29.04
C GLY A 546 -11.65 -6.59 -29.89
N ARG A 547 -10.85 -5.54 -29.79
CA ARG A 547 -9.57 -5.32 -30.44
C ARG A 547 -8.48 -5.31 -29.39
N VAL A 548 -7.35 -5.91 -29.71
CA VAL A 548 -6.18 -5.92 -28.84
C VAL A 548 -5.06 -5.24 -29.60
N LEU A 549 -4.39 -4.29 -28.95
CA LEU A 549 -3.16 -3.74 -29.47
C LEU A 549 -2.15 -4.89 -29.54
N ASP A 550 -1.81 -5.32 -30.76
CA ASP A 550 -0.71 -6.26 -30.93
C ASP A 550 0.57 -5.54 -30.51
N MET A 551 1.56 -6.20 -29.93
CA MET A 551 2.88 -5.59 -29.65
C MET A 551 3.96 -6.15 -30.59
N SER A 552 3.60 -7.02 -31.54
CA SER A 552 4.49 -7.59 -32.57
C SER A 552 5.05 -6.58 -33.56
N TRP A 553 4.44 -5.40 -33.65
CA TRP A 553 4.95 -4.31 -34.48
C TRP A 553 6.15 -3.58 -33.86
N VAL A 554 6.48 -3.80 -32.58
CA VAL A 554 7.70 -3.24 -31.97
C VAL A 554 8.90 -3.82 -32.70
N GLN A 555 9.44 -3.03 -33.61
CA GLN A 555 10.46 -3.46 -34.55
C GLN A 555 11.84 -3.45 -33.89
N GLU A 556 12.57 -4.56 -34.00
CA GLU A 556 13.95 -4.64 -33.53
C GLU A 556 14.86 -3.87 -34.49
N TYR A 557 15.47 -2.78 -34.02
CA TYR A 557 16.46 -2.05 -34.79
C TYR A 557 17.71 -2.90 -35.04
N ARG A 558 18.41 -2.60 -36.12
CA ARG A 558 19.65 -3.23 -36.53
C ARG A 558 20.69 -2.18 -36.86
N LEU A 559 21.94 -2.48 -36.53
CA LEU A 559 23.06 -1.67 -36.96
C LEU A 559 23.42 -2.01 -38.42
N PRO A 560 23.70 -0.99 -39.25
CA PRO A 560 24.23 -1.21 -40.58
C PRO A 560 25.56 -1.98 -40.49
N ARG A 561 25.80 -2.91 -41.42
CA ARG A 561 27.04 -3.70 -41.48
C ARG A 561 28.06 -3.03 -42.39
N THR A 562 28.66 -1.94 -41.94
CA THR A 562 29.76 -1.25 -42.64
C THR A 562 31.08 -1.46 -41.91
N GLY A 563 32.20 -1.11 -42.54
CA GLY A 563 33.53 -1.19 -41.90
C GLY A 563 33.61 -0.35 -40.63
N ASP A 564 33.00 0.84 -40.64
CA ASP A 564 33.03 1.80 -39.54
C ASP A 564 32.19 1.38 -38.33
N THR A 565 31.24 0.45 -38.50
CA THR A 565 30.33 0.00 -37.44
C THR A 565 30.69 -1.38 -36.90
N ALA A 566 31.79 -1.96 -37.39
CA ALA A 566 32.19 -3.32 -37.04
C ALA A 566 32.39 -3.51 -35.52
N SER A 567 32.93 -2.50 -34.83
CA SER A 567 33.11 -2.50 -33.37
C SER A 567 31.78 -2.53 -32.61
N LEU A 568 30.84 -1.65 -32.99
CA LEU A 568 29.49 -1.59 -32.41
C LEU A 568 28.69 -2.88 -32.69
N VAL A 569 28.79 -3.43 -33.91
CA VAL A 569 28.16 -4.71 -34.28
C VAL A 569 28.76 -5.87 -33.49
N GLN A 570 30.08 -5.87 -33.28
CA GLN A 570 30.76 -6.88 -32.47
C GLN A 570 30.32 -6.79 -31.01
N TYR A 571 30.19 -5.57 -30.46
CA TYR A 571 29.65 -5.34 -29.12
C TYR A 571 28.22 -5.86 -29.00
N GLN A 572 27.34 -5.50 -29.93
CA GLN A 572 25.95 -5.98 -29.96
C GLN A 572 25.89 -7.52 -30.00
N ARG A 573 26.74 -8.16 -30.83
CA ARG A 573 26.83 -9.63 -30.88
C ARG A 573 27.30 -10.24 -29.57
N ARG A 574 28.17 -9.56 -28.82
CA ARG A 574 28.62 -10.03 -27.51
C ARG A 574 27.49 -9.95 -26.49
N MET A 575 26.77 -8.82 -26.44
CA MET A 575 25.56 -8.64 -25.63
C MET A 575 24.50 -9.71 -25.93
N ALA A 576 24.22 -9.96 -27.23
CA ALA A 576 23.25 -10.94 -27.69
C ALA A 576 23.64 -12.41 -27.41
N ARG A 577 24.93 -12.71 -27.16
CA ARG A 577 25.37 -14.05 -26.71
C ARG A 577 25.17 -14.25 -25.21
N CYS A 578 25.30 -13.18 -24.42
CA CYS A 578 25.10 -13.20 -22.98
C CYS A 578 23.62 -13.19 -22.61
N THR A 579 22.75 -12.59 -23.44
CA THR A 579 21.31 -12.70 -23.27
C THR A 579 20.78 -13.97 -23.95
N PRO A 580 20.31 -15.01 -23.21
CA PRO A 580 19.86 -16.25 -23.83
C PRO A 580 18.57 -16.00 -24.63
N ALA A 581 18.68 -15.76 -25.95
CA ALA A 581 17.59 -15.56 -26.92
C ALA A 581 16.30 -14.99 -26.28
N LYS A 582 16.43 -13.85 -25.58
CA LYS A 582 15.31 -13.09 -25.06
C LYS A 582 14.97 -12.05 -26.12
N SER A 583 14.25 -12.46 -27.16
CA SER A 583 13.58 -11.48 -28.02
C SER A 583 12.67 -10.61 -27.16
N VAL A 584 12.34 -9.40 -27.61
CA VAL A 584 11.31 -8.55 -26.99
C VAL A 584 9.99 -9.33 -26.78
N HIS A 585 9.76 -10.37 -27.60
CA HIS A 585 8.69 -11.36 -27.44
C HIS A 585 8.86 -12.30 -26.23
N GLY A 586 10.07 -12.76 -25.91
CA GLY A 586 10.35 -13.71 -24.82
C GLY A 586 9.95 -13.21 -23.43
N HIS A 587 9.99 -11.90 -23.17
CA HIS A 587 9.47 -11.32 -21.93
C HIS A 587 7.95 -11.32 -21.83
N LEU A 588 7.23 -11.43 -22.95
CA LEU A 588 5.76 -11.49 -22.98
C LEU A 588 5.22 -12.93 -23.08
N THR A 589 5.91 -13.84 -23.79
CA THR A 589 5.41 -15.21 -24.01
C THR A 589 5.68 -16.17 -22.83
N ARG A 590 6.80 -16.01 -22.09
CA ARG A 590 7.13 -16.89 -20.94
C ARG A 590 6.30 -16.64 -19.68
N PHE A 591 5.62 -15.50 -19.56
CA PHE A 591 4.70 -15.25 -18.42
C PHE A 591 3.35 -15.97 -18.54
N VAL A 592 3.11 -16.67 -19.67
CA VAL A 592 1.91 -17.50 -19.86
C VAL A 592 2.21 -19.00 -19.65
N THR A 593 3.46 -19.47 -19.78
CA THR A 593 3.80 -20.91 -19.64
C THR A 593 5.25 -21.11 -19.15
N GLY A 594 5.44 -21.75 -18.00
CA GLY A 594 6.74 -21.88 -17.32
C GLY A 594 7.60 -23.12 -17.64
N THR A 595 8.81 -23.10 -17.05
CA THR A 595 9.81 -24.16 -16.75
C THR A 595 11.03 -24.41 -17.67
N ALA A 596 12.19 -24.64 -16.98
CA ALA A 596 13.37 -25.49 -17.29
C ALA A 596 14.69 -24.88 -17.86
N PRO A 597 15.88 -25.51 -17.63
CA PRO A 597 17.15 -24.89 -17.17
C PRO A 597 18.34 -24.95 -18.18
N CYS A 598 19.48 -24.31 -17.84
CA CYS A 598 20.71 -24.27 -18.65
C CYS A 598 21.87 -25.16 -18.11
N PRO A 599 22.75 -25.69 -18.98
CA PRO A 599 23.95 -26.48 -18.63
C PRO A 599 25.25 -25.62 -18.56
N PRO A 600 26.38 -26.18 -18.05
CA PRO A 600 27.58 -25.40 -17.69
C PRO A 600 28.59 -25.28 -18.85
N ALA A 601 29.53 -24.32 -18.73
CA ALA A 601 30.66 -24.13 -19.64
C ALA A 601 32.02 -24.15 -18.88
N PRO A 602 33.14 -24.51 -19.56
CA PRO A 602 34.37 -24.97 -18.93
C PRO A 602 35.42 -23.88 -18.68
N ASP A 603 36.40 -24.28 -17.87
CA ASP A 603 37.54 -23.57 -17.32
C ASP A 603 38.53 -22.93 -18.31
N GLY A 604 39.19 -21.88 -17.82
CA GLY A 604 40.65 -21.75 -17.97
C GLY A 604 41.15 -20.41 -18.53
N SER A 605 41.72 -19.57 -17.69
CA SER A 605 42.76 -18.59 -18.07
C SER A 605 43.60 -18.20 -16.85
N PRO A 606 44.94 -18.17 -16.93
CA PRO A 606 45.75 -17.58 -15.86
C PRO A 606 46.55 -16.34 -16.32
N GLY A 607 46.80 -15.46 -15.34
CA GLY A 607 47.90 -14.48 -15.30
C GLY A 607 47.57 -13.09 -15.87
N LEU A 608 48.09 -11.98 -15.36
CA LEU A 608 49.08 -11.74 -14.32
C LEU A 608 49.18 -10.21 -14.10
N SER A 609 49.64 -9.83 -12.90
CA SER A 609 50.45 -8.64 -12.54
C SER A 609 49.87 -7.21 -12.64
N SER A 610 49.70 -6.64 -11.43
CA SER A 610 49.96 -5.25 -10.98
C SER A 610 51.46 -4.86 -11.12
N PRO A 611 52.01 -3.73 -10.58
CA PRO A 611 51.49 -2.53 -9.88
C PRO A 611 52.08 -1.20 -10.47
N THR A 612 51.92 0.04 -9.96
CA THR A 612 52.58 0.74 -8.81
C THR A 612 52.34 2.28 -9.06
N SER A 613 51.78 3.09 -8.13
CA SER A 613 52.41 3.91 -7.05
C SER A 613 52.82 5.36 -7.40
N LEU A 614 52.85 6.23 -6.35
CA LEU A 614 53.47 7.57 -6.20
C LEU A 614 52.69 8.81 -6.73
N GLU A 615 52.71 10.02 -6.15
CA GLU A 615 53.25 10.61 -4.91
C GLU A 615 52.69 12.05 -4.69
N ARG A 616 53.14 12.70 -3.61
CA ARG A 616 52.75 13.97 -2.95
C ARG A 616 52.91 15.30 -3.72
N GLY A 617 52.24 16.33 -3.18
CA GLY A 617 52.68 17.75 -3.13
C GLY A 617 51.47 18.70 -3.26
N GLY A 618 51.31 19.83 -2.58
CA GLY A 618 52.09 20.63 -1.64
C GLY A 618 51.30 21.94 -1.38
N GLU A 619 51.42 22.48 -0.18
CA GLU A 619 50.88 23.78 0.29
C GLU A 619 51.61 25.00 -0.35
N PRO A 620 51.07 26.25 -0.34
CA PRO A 620 51.15 27.13 0.84
C PRO A 620 50.07 28.24 1.09
N SER A 621 49.86 28.48 2.40
CA SER A 621 49.80 29.75 3.17
C SER A 621 48.74 30.87 2.98
N ASP A 622 48.10 31.14 4.13
CA ASP A 622 47.82 32.43 4.80
C ASP A 622 46.70 33.40 4.35
N SER A 623 45.68 33.52 5.21
CA SER A 623 45.33 34.80 5.87
C SER A 623 44.50 34.59 7.14
N THR A 624 44.82 35.38 8.15
CA THR A 624 44.27 35.42 9.53
C THR A 624 42.88 36.03 9.63
N THR A 625 41.99 35.52 10.52
CA THR A 625 41.28 36.32 11.55
C THR A 625 40.32 35.53 12.48
N VAL A 626 40.31 35.94 13.75
CA VAL A 626 39.30 35.81 14.84
C VAL A 626 39.06 34.42 15.45
N GLY A 627 39.42 34.32 16.74
CA GLY A 627 39.26 33.12 17.55
C GLY A 627 37.86 32.99 18.14
N ASP A 628 37.18 31.92 17.75
CA ASP A 628 36.11 31.27 18.48
C ASP A 628 36.64 29.91 18.99
N SER A 629 36.57 29.67 20.30
CA SER A 629 37.01 28.40 20.89
C SER A 629 35.93 27.31 20.65
N PRO A 630 36.22 26.21 19.94
CA PRO A 630 35.20 25.21 19.57
C PRO A 630 34.84 24.22 20.69
N ARG A 631 35.42 24.35 21.90
CA ARG A 631 35.29 23.33 22.95
C ARG A 631 33.91 23.28 23.62
N GLY A 632 33.08 24.31 23.49
CA GLY A 632 31.73 24.32 24.08
C GLY A 632 30.66 23.59 23.26
N ALA A 633 30.79 23.56 21.92
CA ALA A 633 29.78 22.96 21.05
C ALA A 633 29.84 21.42 21.06
N GLN A 634 31.04 20.84 21.09
CA GLN A 634 31.21 19.37 21.12
C GLN A 634 30.68 18.71 22.40
N GLU A 635 30.70 19.40 23.55
CA GLU A 635 30.19 18.85 24.81
C GLU A 635 28.65 18.92 24.91
N VAL A 636 28.03 19.87 24.21
CA VAL A 636 26.57 20.00 24.12
C VAL A 636 26.01 18.98 23.12
N ASP A 637 26.67 18.77 21.99
CA ASP A 637 26.27 17.76 21.00
C ASP A 637 26.39 16.33 21.55
N ALA A 638 27.41 16.03 22.36
CA ALA A 638 27.55 14.74 23.02
C ALA A 638 26.41 14.48 24.04
N LYS A 639 26.03 15.49 24.83
CA LYS A 639 24.92 15.37 25.80
C LYS A 639 23.55 15.26 25.12
N ILE A 640 23.34 15.94 24.00
CA ILE A 640 22.12 15.82 23.20
C ILE A 640 22.03 14.41 22.57
N SER A 641 23.15 13.86 22.12
CA SER A 641 23.22 12.49 21.58
C SER A 641 22.87 11.42 22.65
N ASP A 642 23.37 11.58 23.88
CA ASP A 642 23.08 10.64 24.97
C ASP A 642 21.62 10.69 25.42
N VAL A 643 21.01 11.88 25.48
CA VAL A 643 19.60 12.06 25.83
C VAL A 643 18.69 11.50 24.72
N ALA A 644 19.04 11.72 23.45
CA ALA A 644 18.32 11.15 22.32
C ALA A 644 18.38 9.61 22.31
N ALA A 645 19.56 9.03 22.55
CA ALA A 645 19.72 7.57 22.63
C ALA A 645 18.95 6.96 23.82
N PHE A 646 18.92 7.64 24.97
CA PHE A 646 18.12 7.20 26.12
C PHE A 646 16.62 7.29 25.85
N ALA A 647 16.15 8.39 25.23
CA ALA A 647 14.76 8.56 24.85
C ALA A 647 14.32 7.50 23.82
N GLU A 648 15.20 7.17 22.86
CA GLU A 648 14.99 6.09 21.89
C GLU A 648 14.85 4.73 22.58
N ALA A 649 15.80 4.36 23.45
CA ALA A 649 15.78 3.08 24.16
C ALA A 649 14.55 2.95 25.08
N ALA A 650 14.17 4.03 25.77
CA ALA A 650 12.98 4.05 26.62
C ALA A 650 11.69 3.92 25.80
N ALA A 651 11.60 4.60 24.65
CA ALA A 651 10.47 4.50 23.74
C ALA A 651 10.37 3.11 23.10
N GLN A 652 11.49 2.54 22.65
CA GLN A 652 11.57 1.18 22.13
C GLN A 652 11.15 0.15 23.17
N SER A 653 11.64 0.28 24.42
CA SER A 653 11.25 -0.63 25.52
C SER A 653 9.75 -0.56 25.81
N LYS A 654 9.19 0.66 25.88
CA LYS A 654 7.74 0.85 26.12
C LYS A 654 6.91 0.31 24.96
N ALA A 655 7.31 0.59 23.72
CA ALA A 655 6.66 0.06 22.53
C ALA A 655 6.72 -1.47 22.50
N GLN A 656 7.89 -2.07 22.76
CA GLN A 656 8.05 -3.52 22.83
C GLN A 656 7.22 -4.13 23.96
N GLU A 657 7.11 -3.49 25.12
CA GLU A 657 6.26 -3.94 26.20
C GLU A 657 4.79 -3.94 25.76
N THR A 658 4.29 -2.83 25.23
CA THR A 658 2.90 -2.72 24.72
C THR A 658 2.65 -3.73 23.59
N LEU A 659 3.57 -3.87 22.63
CA LEU A 659 3.48 -4.84 21.54
C LEU A 659 3.49 -6.28 22.08
N SER A 660 4.34 -6.60 23.05
CA SER A 660 4.41 -7.93 23.65
C SER A 660 3.11 -8.27 24.39
N ARG A 661 2.48 -7.31 25.07
CA ARG A 661 1.17 -7.45 25.71
C ARG A 661 0.09 -7.69 24.65
N ILE A 662 0.06 -6.89 23.57
CA ILE A 662 -0.86 -7.07 22.43
C ILE A 662 -0.67 -8.45 21.77
N VAL A 663 0.56 -8.90 21.59
CA VAL A 663 0.88 -10.20 20.95
C VAL A 663 0.51 -11.38 21.85
N ARG A 664 0.80 -11.32 23.16
CA ARG A 664 0.49 -12.41 24.09
C ARG A 664 -1.01 -12.53 24.35
N ARG A 665 -1.65 -11.41 24.71
CA ARG A 665 -3.01 -11.39 25.25
C ARG A 665 -4.08 -10.99 24.22
N GLY A 666 -3.67 -10.43 23.07
CA GLY A 666 -4.58 -9.72 22.17
C GLY A 666 -4.91 -8.35 22.76
N GLY A 667 -4.97 -7.30 21.92
CA GLY A 667 -5.06 -5.91 22.40
C GLY A 667 -6.22 -5.58 23.36
N LEU A 668 -7.20 -6.47 23.47
CA LEU A 668 -8.37 -6.35 24.35
C LEU A 668 -8.04 -6.33 25.85
N GLN A 669 -7.17 -7.23 26.32
CA GLN A 669 -6.86 -7.32 27.75
C GLN A 669 -5.85 -6.26 28.21
N ALA A 670 -5.04 -5.73 27.30
CA ALA A 670 -4.11 -4.66 27.63
C ALA A 670 -4.86 -3.35 27.91
N GLU A 671 -5.91 -3.04 27.13
CA GLU A 671 -6.76 -1.86 27.36
C GLU A 671 -7.73 -2.04 28.53
N GLU A 672 -8.25 -3.25 28.78
CA GLU A 672 -9.08 -3.54 29.97
C GLU A 672 -8.26 -3.45 31.27
N GLU A 673 -7.01 -3.93 31.33
CA GLU A 673 -6.17 -3.78 32.54
C GLU A 673 -5.72 -2.32 32.77
N ASP A 674 -5.40 -1.56 31.72
CA ASP A 674 -5.09 -0.12 31.85
C ASP A 674 -6.35 0.68 32.29
N ALA A 675 -7.56 0.16 32.03
CA ALA A 675 -8.83 0.72 32.48
C ALA A 675 -9.25 0.22 33.88
N ASP A 676 -9.00 -1.05 34.20
CA ASP A 676 -9.31 -1.68 35.49
C ASP A 676 -8.32 -1.25 36.59
N GLU A 677 -7.05 -0.94 36.25
CA GLU A 677 -6.12 -0.25 37.16
C GLU A 677 -6.51 1.23 37.39
N ALA A 678 -7.45 1.77 36.59
CA ALA A 678 -7.89 3.16 36.63
C ALA A 678 -9.30 3.41 37.24
N ASP A 679 -9.88 2.44 37.97
CA ASP A 679 -10.98 2.56 38.99
C ASP A 679 -12.30 1.79 38.71
N ASP A 680 -12.86 1.24 39.80
CA ASP A 680 -13.92 0.20 39.90
C ASP A 680 -15.35 0.78 40.01
N THR A 681 -15.58 2.08 39.74
CA THR A 681 -16.85 2.75 40.13
C THR A 681 -17.66 3.44 39.04
N SER A 682 -17.19 3.58 37.78
CA SER A 682 -18.00 4.20 36.71
C SER A 682 -18.45 3.17 35.67
N LYS A 683 -19.69 2.67 35.80
CA LYS A 683 -20.35 1.83 34.78
C LYS A 683 -21.29 2.69 33.94
N GLY A 684 -20.88 3.22 32.79
CA GLY A 684 -21.83 3.96 31.94
C GLY A 684 -21.37 4.48 30.58
N GLY A 685 -20.09 4.41 30.22
CA GLY A 685 -19.58 4.88 28.92
C GLY A 685 -19.72 3.85 27.79
N LEU A 686 -19.62 4.30 26.54
CA LEU A 686 -19.43 3.43 25.36
C LEU A 686 -18.13 2.59 25.47
N GLY A 687 -17.17 3.04 26.30
CA GLY A 687 -15.99 2.28 26.71
C GLY A 687 -16.31 1.10 27.64
N ASP A 688 -17.15 1.31 28.67
CA ASP A 688 -17.52 0.25 29.65
C ASP A 688 -18.53 -0.75 29.10
N GLN A 689 -19.37 -0.34 28.14
CA GLN A 689 -20.27 -1.25 27.45
C GLN A 689 -19.50 -2.05 26.41
N GLY A 690 -18.57 -2.90 26.87
CA GLY A 690 -17.72 -3.80 26.11
C GLY A 690 -18.00 -3.71 24.61
N LEU A 691 -17.35 -2.74 23.95
CA LEU A 691 -17.31 -2.62 22.48
C LEU A 691 -16.88 -3.93 21.81
N TYR A 692 -16.46 -4.90 22.63
CA TYR A 692 -15.78 -6.13 22.34
C TYR A 692 -16.43 -7.38 22.98
N GLY A 693 -17.72 -7.35 23.32
CA GLY A 693 -18.47 -8.56 23.69
C GLY A 693 -18.34 -9.70 22.68
N LYS A 694 -18.40 -10.96 23.11
CA LYS A 694 -18.36 -12.08 22.16
C LYS A 694 -19.73 -12.25 21.51
N LEU A 695 -19.83 -12.07 20.20
CA LEU A 695 -21.01 -12.53 19.49
C LEU A 695 -20.93 -14.04 19.37
N THR A 696 -22.00 -14.72 19.76
CA THR A 696 -22.13 -16.14 19.44
C THR A 696 -22.17 -16.32 17.92
N ILE A 697 -21.68 -17.46 17.41
CA ILE A 697 -21.71 -17.76 15.96
C ILE A 697 -23.16 -17.65 15.43
N THR A 698 -24.14 -18.06 16.24
CA THR A 698 -25.56 -17.98 15.91
C THR A 698 -26.06 -16.54 15.79
N GLU A 699 -25.64 -15.62 16.66
CA GLU A 699 -25.95 -14.19 16.53
C GLU A 699 -25.28 -13.58 15.30
N MET A 700 -24.01 -13.90 15.05
CA MET A 700 -23.29 -13.44 13.86
C MET A 700 -24.01 -13.89 12.58
N LEU A 701 -24.43 -15.15 12.51
CA LEU A 701 -25.21 -15.68 11.37
C LEU A 701 -26.57 -14.99 11.23
N LYS A 702 -27.26 -14.69 12.34
CA LYS A 702 -28.51 -13.90 12.31
C LYS A 702 -28.28 -12.49 11.76
N HIS A 703 -27.21 -11.82 12.16
CA HIS A 703 -26.85 -10.50 11.65
C HIS A 703 -26.49 -10.56 10.16
N LEU A 704 -25.74 -11.58 9.75
CA LEU A 704 -25.40 -11.80 8.35
C LEU A 704 -26.63 -12.10 7.48
N ALA A 705 -27.57 -12.92 7.97
CA ALA A 705 -28.83 -13.18 7.27
C ALA A 705 -29.64 -11.89 7.07
N ARG A 706 -29.71 -11.02 8.08
CA ARG A 706 -30.35 -9.69 7.96
C ARG A 706 -29.64 -8.81 6.94
N LEU A 707 -28.31 -8.87 6.90
CA LEU A 707 -27.47 -8.11 5.97
C LEU A 707 -27.63 -8.58 4.52
N VAL A 708 -27.76 -9.89 4.31
CA VAL A 708 -27.92 -10.51 2.98
C VAL A 708 -29.34 -10.31 2.44
N ARG A 709 -30.32 -10.04 3.31
CA ARG A 709 -31.74 -9.86 2.95
C ARG A 709 -31.98 -8.94 1.74
N PRO A 710 -31.38 -7.73 1.63
CA PRO A 710 -31.56 -6.86 0.46
C PRO A 710 -30.96 -7.43 -0.84
N GLY A 711 -29.93 -8.28 -0.73
CA GLY A 711 -29.28 -9.00 -1.82
C GLY A 711 -29.82 -10.41 -2.06
N CYS A 712 -30.87 -10.84 -1.34
CA CYS A 712 -31.33 -12.23 -1.34
C CYS A 712 -31.84 -12.71 -2.70
N ALA A 713 -32.55 -11.86 -3.46
CA ALA A 713 -33.07 -12.25 -4.77
C ALA A 713 -31.94 -12.62 -5.77
N PRO A 714 -30.89 -11.79 -5.95
CA PRO A 714 -29.72 -12.19 -6.74
C PRO A 714 -28.98 -13.43 -6.20
N VAL A 715 -28.87 -13.59 -4.87
CA VAL A 715 -28.25 -14.80 -4.27
C VAL A 715 -29.08 -16.06 -4.60
N LEU A 716 -30.41 -15.99 -4.51
CA LEU A 716 -31.30 -17.08 -4.87
C LEU A 716 -31.20 -17.42 -6.36
N ALA A 717 -31.15 -16.39 -7.23
CA ALA A 717 -30.90 -16.59 -8.65
C ALA A 717 -29.56 -17.31 -8.88
N ALA A 718 -28.51 -16.94 -8.14
CA ALA A 718 -27.22 -17.61 -8.21
C ALA A 718 -27.29 -19.10 -7.84
N LEU A 719 -28.03 -19.44 -6.78
CA LEU A 719 -28.26 -20.82 -6.39
C LEU A 719 -29.01 -21.61 -7.46
N LEU A 720 -30.06 -21.03 -8.04
CA LEU A 720 -30.85 -21.66 -9.10
C LEU A 720 -30.00 -21.88 -10.37
N PHE A 721 -29.21 -20.89 -10.77
CA PHE A 721 -28.30 -21.02 -11.91
C PHE A 721 -27.19 -22.06 -11.65
N THR A 722 -26.69 -22.14 -10.42
CA THR A 722 -25.71 -23.18 -10.04
C THR A 722 -26.33 -24.57 -10.10
N LEU A 723 -27.54 -24.74 -9.55
CA LEU A 723 -28.26 -26.00 -9.63
C LEU A 723 -28.53 -26.40 -11.09
N ALA A 724 -28.96 -25.45 -11.93
CA ALA A 724 -29.15 -25.67 -13.36
C ALA A 724 -27.84 -26.07 -14.05
N SER A 725 -26.74 -25.38 -13.76
CA SER A 725 -25.40 -25.70 -14.26
C SER A 725 -25.00 -27.12 -13.91
N THR A 726 -25.15 -27.50 -12.63
CA THR A 726 -24.81 -28.84 -12.13
C THR A 726 -25.70 -29.90 -12.78
N CYS A 727 -27.01 -29.69 -12.86
CA CYS A 727 -27.93 -30.62 -13.52
C CYS A 727 -27.58 -30.81 -15.00
N LEU A 728 -27.28 -29.74 -15.74
CA LEU A 728 -26.88 -29.82 -17.15
C LEU A 728 -25.58 -30.59 -17.31
N LEU A 729 -24.56 -30.29 -16.49
CA LEU A 729 -23.30 -31.03 -16.50
C LEU A 729 -23.52 -32.51 -16.21
N MET A 730 -24.38 -32.82 -15.24
CA MET A 730 -24.73 -34.19 -14.89
C MET A 730 -25.43 -34.93 -16.03
N MET A 731 -26.36 -34.28 -16.74
CA MET A 731 -27.03 -34.86 -17.90
C MET A 731 -26.06 -35.12 -19.05
N VAL A 732 -25.06 -34.25 -19.25
CA VAL A 732 -23.98 -34.48 -20.23
C VAL A 732 -23.11 -35.66 -19.83
N VAL A 733 -22.69 -35.75 -18.55
CA VAL A 733 -21.87 -36.87 -18.06
C VAL A 733 -22.60 -38.21 -18.17
N LYS A 734 -23.91 -38.24 -17.92
CA LYS A 734 -24.77 -39.42 -18.14
C LYS A 734 -25.08 -39.71 -19.62
N ARG A 735 -24.52 -38.93 -20.55
CA ARG A 735 -24.81 -38.98 -22.01
C ARG A 735 -26.30 -38.79 -22.35
N ALA A 736 -27.10 -38.24 -21.43
CA ALA A 736 -28.50 -37.90 -21.67
C ALA A 736 -28.63 -36.61 -22.52
N LEU A 737 -27.60 -35.77 -22.53
CA LEU A 737 -27.47 -34.60 -23.39
C LEU A 737 -26.13 -34.62 -24.13
N GLY A 738 -26.10 -34.03 -25.33
CA GLY A 738 -24.87 -33.91 -26.13
C GLY A 738 -23.87 -32.88 -25.56
N VAL A 739 -22.62 -32.96 -26.02
CA VAL A 739 -21.51 -32.05 -25.65
C VAL A 739 -21.84 -30.55 -25.76
N PRO A 740 -22.64 -30.04 -26.73
CA PRO A 740 -23.00 -28.62 -26.79
C PRO A 740 -23.64 -28.06 -25.50
N TRP A 741 -24.28 -28.91 -24.70
CA TRP A 741 -24.89 -28.52 -23.42
C TRP A 741 -23.87 -28.18 -22.32
N VAL A 742 -22.58 -28.50 -22.51
CA VAL A 742 -21.49 -28.00 -21.66
C VAL A 742 -21.42 -26.48 -21.71
N LEU A 743 -21.67 -25.85 -22.86
CA LEU A 743 -21.71 -24.39 -22.99
C LEU A 743 -22.89 -23.78 -22.23
N ALA A 744 -24.04 -24.46 -22.22
CA ALA A 744 -25.21 -24.04 -21.45
C ALA A 744 -24.96 -24.15 -19.94
N SER A 745 -24.33 -25.24 -19.49
CA SER A 745 -23.86 -25.41 -18.11
C SER A 745 -22.89 -24.30 -17.71
N TRP A 746 -21.90 -24.01 -18.55
CA TRP A 746 -20.95 -22.91 -18.33
C TRP A 746 -21.65 -21.54 -18.28
N GLY A 747 -22.58 -21.26 -19.19
CA GLY A 747 -23.36 -20.02 -19.19
C GLY A 747 -24.20 -19.86 -17.91
N ALA A 748 -24.79 -20.94 -17.41
CA ALA A 748 -25.49 -20.95 -16.13
C ALA A 748 -24.52 -20.70 -14.95
N ALA A 749 -23.32 -21.29 -14.94
CA ALA A 749 -22.31 -21.01 -13.92
C ALA A 749 -21.85 -19.53 -13.93
N VAL A 750 -21.67 -18.92 -15.11
CA VAL A 750 -21.33 -17.49 -15.23
C VAL A 750 -22.47 -16.61 -14.73
N ALA A 751 -23.71 -16.91 -15.11
CA ALA A 751 -24.89 -16.21 -14.62
C ALA A 751 -25.03 -16.34 -13.09
N ALA A 752 -24.68 -17.50 -12.53
CA ALA A 752 -24.65 -17.71 -11.09
C ALA A 752 -23.64 -16.81 -10.39
N ALA A 753 -22.38 -16.78 -10.88
CA ALA A 753 -21.34 -15.94 -10.33
C ALA A 753 -21.70 -14.44 -10.40
N TRP A 754 -22.27 -13.99 -11.52
CA TRP A 754 -22.72 -12.61 -11.68
C TRP A 754 -23.86 -12.24 -10.73
N ALA A 755 -24.89 -13.09 -10.63
CA ALA A 755 -26.02 -12.86 -9.73
C ALA A 755 -25.57 -12.85 -8.26
N LEU A 756 -24.62 -13.71 -7.89
CA LEU A 756 -24.01 -13.72 -6.56
C LEU A 756 -23.31 -12.39 -6.27
N GLN A 757 -22.43 -11.94 -7.16
CA GLN A 757 -21.72 -10.66 -7.03
C GLN A 757 -22.66 -9.46 -6.90
N LEU A 758 -23.76 -9.45 -7.67
CA LEU A 758 -24.79 -8.42 -7.57
C LEU A 758 -25.48 -8.43 -6.20
N GLY A 759 -25.78 -9.61 -5.66
CA GLY A 759 -26.36 -9.79 -4.33
C GLY A 759 -25.44 -9.25 -3.23
N ILE A 760 -24.16 -9.61 -3.30
CA ILE A 760 -23.13 -9.16 -2.35
C ILE A 760 -23.02 -7.62 -2.37
N LYS A 761 -22.87 -7.02 -3.55
CA LYS A 761 -22.75 -5.55 -3.69
C LYS A 761 -23.97 -4.80 -3.15
N ARG A 762 -25.19 -5.30 -3.39
CA ARG A 762 -26.42 -4.70 -2.84
C ARG A 762 -26.46 -4.79 -1.32
N SER A 763 -26.09 -5.93 -0.76
CA SER A 763 -26.03 -6.12 0.70
C SER A 763 -25.01 -5.21 1.36
N LEU A 764 -23.82 -5.08 0.78
CA LEU A 764 -22.79 -4.17 1.24
C LEU A 764 -23.22 -2.71 1.17
N LEU A 765 -23.84 -2.29 0.07
CA LEU A 765 -24.34 -0.91 -0.08
C LEU A 765 -25.34 -0.57 1.03
N VAL A 766 -26.33 -1.43 1.28
CA VAL A 766 -27.32 -1.21 2.34
C VAL A 766 -26.68 -1.20 3.73
N ALA A 767 -25.71 -2.08 3.96
CA ALA A 767 -24.94 -2.11 5.21
C ALA A 767 -24.24 -0.77 5.46
N PHE A 768 -23.52 -0.25 4.46
CA PHE A 768 -22.78 1.00 4.58
C PHE A 768 -23.69 2.20 4.70
N THR A 769 -24.76 2.30 3.91
CA THR A 769 -25.69 3.42 4.04
C THR A 769 -26.36 3.43 5.41
N THR A 770 -26.67 2.26 5.98
CA THR A 770 -27.27 2.15 7.32
C THR A 770 -26.27 2.51 8.41
N LEU A 771 -25.05 1.98 8.33
CA LEU A 771 -23.99 2.27 9.31
C LEU A 771 -23.58 3.74 9.26
N PHE A 772 -23.39 4.30 8.07
CA PHE A 772 -23.08 5.70 7.88
C PHE A 772 -24.22 6.59 8.36
N GLY A 773 -25.47 6.23 8.07
CA GLY A 773 -26.65 6.92 8.63
C GLY A 773 -26.69 6.88 10.16
N ALA A 774 -26.32 5.77 10.79
CA ALA A 774 -26.21 5.66 12.24
C ALA A 774 -25.07 6.52 12.80
N LEU A 775 -23.91 6.51 12.15
CA LEU A 775 -22.76 7.34 12.51
C LEU A 775 -23.09 8.82 12.49
N LEU A 776 -23.77 9.31 11.45
CA LEU A 776 -24.15 10.72 11.34
C LEU A 776 -25.12 11.15 12.45
N ARG A 777 -25.77 10.20 13.13
CA ARG A 777 -26.71 10.44 14.24
C ARG A 777 -26.10 10.17 15.61
N LEU A 778 -24.86 9.69 15.67
CA LEU A 778 -24.18 9.48 16.95
C LEU A 778 -23.96 10.82 17.64
N ARG A 779 -24.13 10.83 18.97
CA ARG A 779 -23.84 12.03 19.77
C ARG A 779 -22.35 12.38 19.64
N PRO A 780 -21.97 13.66 19.54
CA PRO A 780 -20.56 14.07 19.45
C PRO A 780 -19.69 13.55 20.60
N LYS A 781 -20.25 13.37 21.80
CA LYS A 781 -19.56 12.76 22.95
C LYS A 781 -19.04 11.34 22.67
N SER A 782 -19.67 10.64 21.73
CA SER A 782 -19.29 9.30 21.30
C SER A 782 -18.15 9.31 20.29
N PHE A 783 -17.80 10.46 19.70
CA PHE A 783 -16.65 10.60 18.82
C PHE A 783 -15.48 11.19 19.61
N THR A 784 -14.59 10.34 20.10
CA THR A 784 -13.23 10.79 20.41
C THR A 784 -12.43 10.90 19.10
N VAL A 785 -11.37 11.72 19.08
CA VAL A 785 -10.49 11.88 17.90
C VAL A 785 -9.91 10.52 17.47
N LEU A 786 -9.61 9.66 18.45
CA LEU A 786 -9.19 8.27 18.22
C LEU A 786 -10.32 7.44 17.59
N MET A 787 -11.56 7.60 18.07
CA MET A 787 -12.70 6.83 17.57
C MET A 787 -13.02 7.09 16.11
N PHE A 788 -12.93 8.32 15.57
CA PHE A 788 -13.35 8.53 14.17
C PHE A 788 -12.41 7.87 13.15
N SER A 789 -11.10 8.09 13.30
CA SER A 789 -10.09 7.53 12.38
C SER A 789 -10.02 6.00 12.50
N GLU A 790 -10.12 5.49 13.73
CA GLU A 790 -10.22 4.07 14.00
C GLU A 790 -11.53 3.48 13.46
N PHE A 791 -12.67 4.13 13.71
CA PHE A 791 -13.96 3.70 13.17
C PHE A 791 -13.95 3.67 11.64
N TRP A 792 -13.40 4.71 11.00
CA TRP A 792 -13.35 4.80 9.55
C TRP A 792 -12.42 3.75 8.95
N SER A 793 -11.19 3.62 9.47
CA SER A 793 -10.24 2.61 9.03
C SER A 793 -10.79 1.20 9.23
N ARG A 794 -11.47 0.94 10.36
CA ARG A 794 -12.20 -0.32 10.62
C ARG A 794 -13.37 -0.51 9.67
N THR A 795 -14.17 0.51 9.40
CA THR A 795 -15.30 0.40 8.45
C THR A 795 -14.81 0.07 7.04
N VAL A 796 -13.71 0.68 6.59
CA VAL A 796 -13.10 0.39 5.28
C VAL A 796 -12.35 -0.95 5.26
N GLY A 797 -11.70 -1.34 6.35
CA GLY A 797 -11.02 -2.64 6.43
C GLY A 797 -11.99 -3.81 6.58
N ASP A 798 -12.95 -3.69 7.49
CA ASP A 798 -13.95 -4.70 7.80
C ASP A 798 -15.01 -4.81 6.70
N SER A 799 -15.25 -3.76 5.92
CA SER A 799 -16.10 -3.83 4.72
C SER A 799 -15.53 -4.79 3.67
N ARG A 800 -14.23 -4.71 3.40
CA ARG A 800 -13.54 -5.64 2.50
C ARG A 800 -13.52 -7.05 3.07
N ALA A 801 -13.35 -7.18 4.39
CA ALA A 801 -13.47 -8.48 5.05
C ALA A 801 -14.88 -9.07 4.89
N LEU A 802 -15.91 -8.24 5.03
CA LEU A 802 -17.31 -8.63 4.85
C LEU A 802 -17.61 -8.99 3.39
N GLU A 803 -17.10 -8.24 2.42
CA GLU A 803 -17.17 -8.58 0.99
C GLU A 803 -16.53 -9.94 0.70
N SER A 804 -15.33 -10.16 1.25
CA SER A 804 -14.62 -11.43 1.09
C SER A 804 -15.37 -12.58 1.75
N ILE A 805 -15.97 -12.40 2.93
CA ILE A 805 -16.79 -13.43 3.58
C ILE A 805 -18.04 -13.73 2.77
N LEU A 806 -18.75 -12.70 2.30
CA LEU A 806 -19.93 -12.88 1.47
C LEU A 806 -19.59 -13.59 0.15
N THR A 807 -18.42 -13.30 -0.41
CA THR A 807 -17.90 -13.98 -1.61
C THR A 807 -17.55 -15.44 -1.32
N SER A 808 -16.87 -15.71 -0.21
CA SER A 808 -16.56 -17.09 0.22
C SER A 808 -17.82 -17.87 0.59
N LEU A 809 -18.85 -17.25 1.20
CA LEU A 809 -20.14 -17.90 1.45
C LEU A 809 -20.85 -18.28 0.17
N GLY A 810 -20.86 -17.35 -0.80
CA GLY A 810 -21.42 -17.63 -2.10
C GLY A 810 -20.68 -18.74 -2.82
N SER A 811 -19.35 -18.72 -2.80
CA SER A 811 -18.49 -19.75 -3.38
C SER A 811 -18.70 -21.10 -2.69
N MET A 812 -18.79 -21.12 -1.36
CA MET A 812 -19.12 -22.32 -0.60
C MET A 812 -20.48 -22.90 -0.92
N LEU A 813 -21.51 -22.08 -1.10
CA LEU A 813 -22.83 -22.55 -1.49
C LEU A 813 -22.77 -23.19 -2.88
N VAL A 814 -22.04 -22.58 -3.80
CA VAL A 814 -21.82 -23.10 -5.15
C VAL A 814 -21.04 -24.43 -5.11
N ASP A 815 -19.96 -24.48 -4.36
CA ASP A 815 -19.13 -25.67 -4.22
C ASP A 815 -19.88 -26.79 -3.48
N SER A 816 -20.71 -26.46 -2.48
CA SER A 816 -21.57 -27.45 -1.80
C SER A 816 -22.54 -28.10 -2.76
N ILE A 817 -23.16 -27.33 -3.67
CA ILE A 817 -24.02 -27.88 -4.73
C ILE A 817 -23.19 -28.72 -5.72
N THR A 818 -21.98 -28.27 -6.02
CA THR A 818 -21.03 -28.96 -6.92
C THR A 818 -20.51 -30.27 -6.33
N VAL A 819 -20.44 -30.41 -5.01
CA VAL A 819 -20.10 -31.66 -4.29
C VAL A 819 -21.34 -32.54 -4.14
N ALA A 820 -22.49 -31.96 -3.80
CA ALA A 820 -23.74 -32.68 -3.59
C ALA A 820 -24.23 -33.38 -4.86
N GLY A 821 -24.12 -32.75 -6.04
CA GLY A 821 -24.53 -33.33 -7.32
C GLY A 821 -23.82 -34.67 -7.62
N PRO A 822 -22.49 -34.70 -7.71
CA PRO A 822 -21.69 -35.92 -7.84
C PRO A 822 -21.95 -36.95 -6.74
N THR A 823 -22.15 -36.51 -5.49
CA THR A 823 -22.45 -37.41 -4.37
C THR A 823 -23.80 -38.11 -4.54
N VAL A 824 -24.82 -37.38 -5.00
CA VAL A 824 -26.14 -37.96 -5.33
C VAL A 824 -26.04 -38.89 -6.54
N ILE A 825 -25.18 -38.59 -7.53
CA ILE A 825 -24.91 -39.53 -8.63
C ILE A 825 -24.34 -40.84 -8.08
N MET A 826 -23.27 -40.75 -7.29
CA MET A 826 -22.64 -41.93 -6.70
C MET A 826 -23.67 -42.74 -5.90
N ALA A 827 -24.51 -42.08 -5.10
CA ALA A 827 -25.56 -42.72 -4.30
C ALA A 827 -26.69 -43.36 -5.14
N THR A 828 -27.15 -42.68 -6.20
CA THR A 828 -28.22 -43.20 -7.08
C THR A 828 -27.75 -44.34 -7.98
N THR A 829 -26.44 -44.44 -8.26
CA THR A 829 -25.86 -45.59 -8.96
C THR A 829 -25.71 -46.83 -8.07
N LEU A 830 -25.91 -46.73 -6.75
CA LEU A 830 -25.78 -47.86 -5.82
C LEU A 830 -26.95 -48.86 -5.88
N SER A 831 -28.04 -48.55 -6.59
CA SER A 831 -29.20 -49.44 -6.68
C SER A 831 -29.06 -50.57 -7.72
N GLU A 832 -27.97 -50.60 -8.51
CA GLU A 832 -27.75 -51.65 -9.51
C GLU A 832 -26.90 -52.82 -8.93
N PRO A 833 -27.31 -54.10 -9.14
CA PRO A 833 -26.74 -55.27 -8.46
C PRO A 833 -25.28 -55.60 -8.82
N CYS A 834 -24.70 -54.95 -9.83
CA CYS A 834 -23.31 -55.11 -10.25
C CYS A 834 -22.26 -54.36 -9.37
N MET A 835 -22.68 -53.65 -8.31
CA MET A 835 -21.90 -52.53 -7.75
C MET A 835 -21.33 -52.70 -6.32
N ALA A 836 -21.27 -53.90 -5.73
CA ALA A 836 -20.79 -54.08 -4.35
C ALA A 836 -19.39 -53.47 -4.02
N PRO A 837 -18.39 -53.47 -4.92
CA PRO A 837 -17.09 -52.79 -4.69
C PRO A 837 -17.20 -51.26 -4.68
N GLN A 838 -18.16 -50.70 -5.41
CA GLN A 838 -18.33 -49.25 -5.58
C GLN A 838 -18.97 -48.57 -4.37
N ILE A 839 -19.81 -49.30 -3.62
CA ILE A 839 -20.33 -48.85 -2.32
C ILE A 839 -19.17 -48.50 -1.38
N ARG A 840 -18.12 -49.33 -1.33
CA ARG A 840 -16.93 -49.11 -0.49
C ARG A 840 -16.16 -47.86 -0.92
N LEU A 841 -16.03 -47.63 -2.23
CA LEU A 841 -15.38 -46.45 -2.79
C LEU A 841 -16.13 -45.17 -2.44
N ALA A 842 -17.46 -45.14 -2.62
CA ALA A 842 -18.29 -43.99 -2.27
C ALA A 842 -18.22 -43.67 -0.77
N TRP A 843 -18.25 -44.70 0.09
CA TRP A 843 -18.08 -44.53 1.54
C TRP A 843 -16.69 -44.05 1.93
N ALA A 844 -15.63 -44.55 1.28
CA ALA A 844 -14.27 -44.08 1.51
C ALA A 844 -14.13 -42.59 1.13
N VAL A 845 -14.60 -42.20 -0.06
CA VAL A 845 -14.60 -40.79 -0.49
C VAL A 845 -15.39 -39.93 0.49
N LEU A 846 -16.59 -40.35 0.92
CA LEU A 846 -17.40 -39.63 1.90
C LEU A 846 -16.72 -39.49 3.27
N ALA A 847 -16.12 -40.57 3.79
CA ALA A 847 -15.43 -40.56 5.07
C ALA A 847 -14.21 -39.65 5.05
N THR A 848 -13.40 -39.71 3.98
CA THR A 848 -12.21 -38.87 3.87
C THR A 848 -12.57 -37.41 3.61
N THR A 849 -13.61 -37.15 2.81
CA THR A 849 -14.20 -35.82 2.65
C THR A 849 -14.65 -35.26 4.01
N GLY A 850 -15.43 -36.03 4.79
CA GLY A 850 -15.86 -35.62 6.13
C GLY A 850 -14.70 -35.34 7.08
N GLY A 851 -13.64 -36.16 7.04
CA GLY A 851 -12.41 -35.95 7.81
C GLY A 851 -11.69 -34.66 7.44
N MET A 852 -11.49 -34.37 6.15
CA MET A 852 -10.89 -33.13 5.66
C MET A 852 -11.69 -31.89 6.11
N MET A 853 -13.03 -31.99 6.07
CA MET A 853 -13.93 -30.93 6.52
C MET A 853 -13.75 -30.63 8.01
N LEU A 854 -13.72 -31.68 8.83
CA LEU A 854 -13.57 -31.56 10.28
C LEU A 854 -12.21 -30.97 10.63
N CYS A 855 -11.12 -31.48 10.03
CA CYS A 855 -9.77 -30.96 10.23
C CYS A 855 -9.66 -29.48 9.83
N SER A 856 -10.19 -29.11 8.65
CA SER A 856 -10.16 -27.72 8.17
C SER A 856 -10.99 -26.81 9.06
N ALA A 857 -12.17 -27.27 9.50
CA ALA A 857 -13.02 -26.54 10.41
C ALA A 857 -12.34 -26.30 11.77
N VAL A 858 -11.69 -27.32 12.34
CA VAL A 858 -10.97 -27.21 13.62
C VAL A 858 -9.74 -26.30 13.50
N LEU A 859 -8.89 -26.49 12.47
CA LEU A 859 -7.72 -25.63 12.25
C LEU A 859 -8.13 -24.18 12.03
N GLY A 860 -9.14 -23.95 11.18
CA GLY A 860 -9.62 -22.61 10.87
C GLY A 860 -10.24 -21.92 12.07
N SER A 861 -11.11 -22.61 12.81
CA SER A 861 -11.85 -22.00 13.91
C SER A 861 -10.99 -21.66 15.14
N ILE A 862 -9.91 -22.41 15.38
CA ILE A 862 -9.03 -22.18 16.54
C ILE A 862 -7.83 -21.30 16.17
N ILE A 863 -7.04 -21.69 15.16
CA ILE A 863 -5.73 -21.07 14.91
C ILE A 863 -5.88 -19.74 14.16
N LEU A 864 -6.64 -19.75 13.05
CA LEU A 864 -6.80 -18.58 12.20
C LEU A 864 -7.61 -17.48 12.90
N ARG A 865 -8.66 -17.86 13.66
CA ARG A 865 -9.45 -16.90 14.43
C ARG A 865 -8.62 -16.16 15.49
N MET A 866 -7.78 -16.87 16.24
CA MET A 866 -6.93 -16.25 17.27
C MET A 866 -5.86 -15.34 16.66
N ARG A 867 -5.19 -15.78 15.59
CA ARG A 867 -4.11 -15.01 14.96
C ARG A 867 -4.62 -13.78 14.19
N SER A 868 -5.75 -13.90 13.50
CA SER A 868 -6.42 -12.78 12.83
C SER A 868 -6.82 -11.67 13.82
N ARG A 869 -7.32 -12.05 15.00
CA ARG A 869 -7.63 -11.08 16.06
C ARG A 869 -6.39 -10.29 16.48
N ARG A 870 -5.28 -10.99 16.76
CA ARG A 870 -4.00 -10.38 17.16
C ARG A 870 -3.46 -9.43 16.09
N ASN A 871 -3.39 -9.85 14.83
CA ASN A 871 -2.83 -9.01 13.75
C ASN A 871 -3.61 -7.71 13.57
N ARG A 872 -4.94 -7.77 13.66
CA ARG A 872 -5.79 -6.57 13.51
C ARG A 872 -5.74 -5.64 14.72
N SER A 873 -5.62 -6.18 15.94
CA SER A 873 -5.38 -5.33 17.12
C SER A 873 -4.05 -4.60 17.01
N LEU A 874 -3.01 -5.27 16.50
CA LEU A 874 -1.72 -4.67 16.24
C LEU A 874 -1.81 -3.55 15.19
N MET A 875 -2.51 -3.78 14.08
CA MET A 875 -2.75 -2.73 13.08
C MET A 875 -3.58 -1.55 13.62
N GLY A 876 -4.58 -1.83 14.45
CA GLY A 876 -5.36 -0.79 15.13
C GLY A 876 -4.47 0.10 16.00
N TYR A 877 -3.57 -0.51 16.76
CA TYR A 877 -2.56 0.21 17.55
C TYR A 877 -1.62 1.05 16.68
N VAL A 878 -1.09 0.49 15.58
CA VAL A 878 -0.26 1.23 14.61
C VAL A 878 -0.99 2.47 14.09
N TYR A 879 -2.25 2.33 13.66
CA TYR A 879 -3.03 3.46 13.17
C TYR A 879 -3.29 4.49 14.26
N ALA A 880 -3.70 4.06 15.47
CA ALA A 880 -3.96 4.96 16.58
C ALA A 880 -2.73 5.79 16.94
N GLU A 881 -1.56 5.16 17.00
CA GLU A 881 -0.29 5.85 17.28
C GLU A 881 0.10 6.79 16.13
N THR A 882 -0.02 6.34 14.89
CA THR A 882 0.27 7.18 13.71
C THR A 882 -0.61 8.43 13.70
N PHE A 883 -1.91 8.29 13.95
CA PHE A 883 -2.82 9.44 14.01
C PHE A 883 -2.55 10.35 15.21
N ARG A 884 -2.13 9.79 16.36
CA ARG A 884 -1.71 10.56 17.53
C ARG A 884 -0.48 11.40 17.22
N SER A 885 0.55 10.81 16.62
CA SER A 885 1.78 11.51 16.22
C SER A 885 1.52 12.56 15.15
N LEU A 886 0.69 12.25 14.13
CA LEU A 886 0.29 13.23 13.12
C LEU A 886 -0.55 14.37 13.70
N GLY A 887 -1.39 14.10 14.69
CA GLY A 887 -2.15 15.13 15.41
C GLY A 887 -1.25 16.10 16.19
N ARG A 888 -0.08 15.62 16.63
CA ARG A 888 0.97 16.39 17.33
C ARG A 888 2.17 16.69 16.43
N PHE A 889 2.02 16.64 15.10
CA PHE A 889 3.16 16.62 14.18
C PHE A 889 4.18 17.74 14.42
N GLN A 890 3.73 18.96 14.69
CA GLN A 890 4.64 20.08 14.98
C GLN A 890 5.39 19.91 16.31
N GLU A 891 4.76 19.37 17.35
CA GLU A 891 5.41 19.08 18.64
C GLU A 891 6.42 17.93 18.46
N VAL A 892 6.00 16.86 17.78
CA VAL A 892 6.83 15.70 17.46
C VAL A 892 8.03 16.11 16.61
N CYS A 893 7.87 16.99 15.62
CA CYS A 893 8.98 17.47 14.80
C CYS A 893 9.88 18.50 15.52
N ALA A 894 9.33 19.27 16.46
CA ALA A 894 10.07 20.28 17.20
C ALA A 894 10.92 19.68 18.34
N VAL A 895 10.53 18.51 18.86
CA VAL A 895 11.20 17.80 19.95
C VAL A 895 11.85 16.52 19.39
N PRO A 896 13.18 16.49 19.14
CA PRO A 896 13.86 15.34 18.56
C PRO A 896 13.58 14.02 19.27
N GLU A 897 13.45 14.05 20.60
CA GLU A 897 13.13 12.87 21.41
C GLU A 897 11.73 12.31 21.10
N GLU A 898 10.73 13.17 20.89
CA GLU A 898 9.38 12.73 20.50
C GLU A 898 9.36 12.19 19.07
N ARG A 899 10.14 12.76 18.14
CA ARG A 899 10.31 12.24 16.78
C ARG A 899 10.89 10.83 16.79
N ILE A 900 12.02 10.66 17.46
CA ILE A 900 12.73 9.37 17.55
C ILE A 900 11.83 8.34 18.24
N ALA A 901 11.12 8.72 19.31
CA ALA A 901 10.17 7.83 19.98
C ALA A 901 9.02 7.39 19.05
N ALA A 902 8.48 8.30 18.25
CA ALA A 902 7.41 8.00 17.28
C ALA A 902 7.92 7.09 16.15
N GLU A 903 9.10 7.37 15.59
CA GLU A 903 9.75 6.55 14.55
C GLU A 903 10.04 5.14 15.07
N ALA A 904 10.61 5.01 16.26
CA ALA A 904 10.91 3.74 16.90
C ALA A 904 9.65 2.92 17.22
N THR A 905 8.60 3.58 17.73
CA THR A 905 7.32 2.92 18.03
C THR A 905 6.64 2.45 16.74
N TYR A 906 6.66 3.27 15.69
CA TYR A 906 6.10 2.91 14.38
C TYR A 906 6.87 1.76 13.74
N GLY A 907 8.21 1.83 13.71
CA GLY A 907 9.08 0.77 13.18
C GLY A 907 8.83 -0.56 13.88
N SER A 908 8.83 -0.57 15.22
CA SER A 908 8.57 -1.77 16.03
C SER A 908 7.18 -2.36 15.76
N ALA A 909 6.16 -1.51 15.66
CA ALA A 909 4.79 -1.95 15.45
C ALA A 909 4.55 -2.45 14.01
N GLN A 910 5.21 -1.84 13.02
CA GLN A 910 5.21 -2.28 11.63
C GLN A 910 5.92 -3.63 11.46
N GLU A 911 7.11 -3.79 12.04
CA GLU A 911 7.85 -5.06 12.02
C GLU A 911 7.05 -6.19 12.65
N ALA A 912 6.46 -5.95 13.84
CA ALA A 912 5.59 -6.92 14.49
C ALA A 912 4.38 -7.29 13.61
N SER A 913 3.85 -6.34 12.83
CA SER A 913 2.75 -6.61 11.89
C SER A 913 3.18 -7.46 10.71
N LEU A 914 4.34 -7.13 10.12
CA LEU A 914 4.91 -7.87 9.00
C LEU A 914 5.26 -9.31 9.41
N GLU A 915 5.87 -9.49 10.58
CA GLU A 915 6.18 -10.81 11.12
C GLU A 915 4.91 -11.63 11.35
N GLN A 916 3.88 -11.03 11.94
CA GLN A 916 2.61 -11.71 12.13
C GLN A 916 1.92 -12.06 10.81
N ARG A 917 2.06 -11.21 9.78
CA ARG A 917 1.58 -11.49 8.42
C ARG A 917 2.33 -12.65 7.78
N ARG A 918 3.67 -12.68 7.87
CA ARG A 918 4.50 -13.80 7.38
C ARG A 918 4.08 -15.12 8.03
N ARG A 919 3.82 -15.12 9.34
CA ARG A 919 3.31 -16.29 10.08
C ARG A 919 1.92 -16.75 9.62
N MET A 920 1.07 -15.82 9.20
CA MET A 920 -0.25 -16.13 8.65
C MET A 920 -0.14 -16.71 7.24
N GLU A 921 0.67 -16.09 6.38
CA GLU A 921 0.90 -16.57 5.01
C GLU A 921 1.58 -17.95 5.01
N PHE A 922 2.52 -18.20 5.93
CA PHE A 922 3.12 -19.52 6.12
C PHE A 922 2.06 -20.56 6.53
N LEU A 923 1.19 -20.22 7.50
CA LEU A 923 0.14 -21.14 7.95
C LEU A 923 -0.88 -21.41 6.84
N GLU A 924 -1.28 -20.40 6.08
CA GLU A 924 -2.17 -20.56 4.92
C GLU A 924 -1.56 -21.51 3.88
N LYS A 925 -0.29 -21.30 3.53
CA LYS A 925 0.46 -22.18 2.61
C LYS A 925 0.59 -23.60 3.15
N ALA A 926 0.92 -23.76 4.43
CA ALA A 926 1.05 -25.07 5.07
C ALA A 926 -0.28 -25.82 5.10
N VAL A 927 -1.39 -25.14 5.43
CA VAL A 927 -2.72 -25.76 5.41
C VAL A 927 -3.15 -26.09 3.98
N ALA A 928 -2.90 -25.21 3.00
CA ALA A 928 -3.18 -25.48 1.60
C ALA A 928 -2.38 -26.69 1.07
N ALA A 929 -1.09 -26.78 1.43
CA ALA A 929 -0.24 -27.92 1.10
C ALA A 929 -0.72 -29.22 1.75
N SER A 930 -1.11 -29.19 3.03
CA SER A 930 -1.69 -30.34 3.73
C SER A 930 -3.01 -30.79 3.11
N LEU A 931 -3.89 -29.85 2.73
CA LEU A 931 -5.13 -30.17 2.03
C LEU A 931 -4.86 -30.78 0.65
N TYR A 932 -3.85 -30.30 -0.06
CA TYR A 932 -3.44 -30.87 -1.35
C TYR A 932 -2.82 -32.27 -1.18
N ALA A 933 -1.96 -32.47 -0.20
CA ALA A 933 -1.39 -33.78 0.11
C ALA A 933 -2.47 -34.79 0.52
N LEU A 934 -3.48 -34.35 1.29
CA LEU A 934 -4.66 -35.15 1.60
C LEU A 934 -5.47 -35.47 0.34
N GLU A 935 -5.72 -34.51 -0.55
CA GLU A 935 -6.40 -34.73 -1.84
C GLU A 935 -5.66 -35.79 -2.68
N VAL A 936 -4.34 -35.67 -2.82
CA VAL A 936 -3.50 -36.63 -3.54
C VAL A 936 -3.53 -38.00 -2.86
N GLY A 937 -3.43 -38.06 -1.53
CA GLY A 937 -3.56 -39.31 -0.77
C GLY A 937 -4.92 -39.98 -0.94
N CYS A 938 -6.01 -39.20 -0.97
CA CYS A 938 -7.36 -39.69 -1.30
C CYS A 938 -7.39 -40.27 -2.71
N ALA A 939 -6.94 -39.52 -3.71
CA ALA A 939 -6.90 -40.00 -5.09
C ALA A 939 -6.04 -41.27 -5.24
N ALA A 940 -4.89 -41.30 -4.57
CA ALA A 940 -3.96 -42.42 -4.56
C ALA A 940 -4.52 -43.66 -3.85
N SER A 941 -5.33 -43.51 -2.79
CA SER A 941 -6.00 -44.64 -2.12
C SER A 941 -7.19 -45.19 -2.91
N VAL A 942 -7.82 -44.35 -3.75
CA VAL A 942 -8.88 -44.74 -4.68
C VAL A 942 -8.32 -45.52 -5.89
N LEU A 943 -7.10 -45.20 -6.33
CA LEU A 943 -6.49 -45.81 -7.51
C LEU A 943 -6.31 -47.36 -7.41
N PRO A 944 -5.82 -47.95 -6.29
CA PRO A 944 -5.78 -49.39 -6.08
C PRO A 944 -7.14 -50.05 -6.14
N ILE A 945 -8.21 -49.37 -5.72
CA ILE A 945 -9.57 -49.90 -5.81
C ILE A 945 -9.97 -50.03 -7.28
N PHE A 946 -9.65 -49.03 -8.12
CA PHE A 946 -9.85 -49.13 -9.57
C PHE A 946 -9.00 -50.23 -10.23
N VAL A 947 -7.71 -50.30 -9.89
CA VAL A 947 -6.78 -51.29 -10.46
C VAL A 947 -7.14 -52.72 -10.05
N THR A 948 -7.51 -52.93 -8.78
CA THR A 948 -7.94 -54.26 -8.28
C THR A 948 -9.30 -54.65 -8.84
N SER A 949 -10.22 -53.71 -9.08
CA SER A 949 -11.48 -53.96 -9.78
C SER A 949 -11.24 -54.42 -11.23
N ALA A 950 -10.32 -53.77 -11.93
CA ALA A 950 -9.92 -54.13 -13.29
C ALA A 950 -9.18 -55.49 -13.35
N ALA A 951 -8.35 -55.79 -12.35
CA ALA A 951 -7.66 -57.08 -12.24
C ALA A 951 -8.63 -58.21 -11.87
N TRP A 952 -9.62 -57.95 -11.01
CA TRP A 952 -10.68 -58.89 -10.66
C TRP A 952 -11.56 -59.22 -11.89
N ALA A 953 -11.86 -58.25 -12.74
CA ALA A 953 -12.55 -58.47 -14.02
C ALA A 953 -11.76 -59.37 -14.98
N LYS A 954 -10.43 -59.34 -14.96
CA LYS A 954 -9.59 -60.24 -15.77
C LYS A 954 -9.59 -61.70 -15.30
N GLY A 955 -9.96 -61.96 -14.04
CA GLY A 955 -10.03 -63.30 -13.46
C GLY A 955 -11.39 -64.01 -13.58
N MET A 956 -12.41 -63.34 -14.14
CA MET A 956 -13.75 -63.93 -14.28
C MET A 956 -13.87 -64.84 -15.51
N PRO A 957 -14.76 -65.86 -15.49
CA PRO A 957 -15.10 -66.65 -16.67
C PRO A 957 -15.53 -65.78 -17.86
N LEU A 958 -15.18 -66.18 -19.09
CA LEU A 958 -15.42 -65.42 -20.33
C LEU A 958 -16.87 -64.90 -20.47
N GLN A 959 -17.84 -65.69 -20.00
CA GLN A 959 -19.28 -65.36 -20.06
C GLN A 959 -19.68 -64.20 -19.13
N GLN A 960 -18.91 -63.95 -18.05
CA GLN A 960 -19.06 -62.78 -17.19
C GLN A 960 -18.25 -61.59 -17.70
N GLN A 961 -17.16 -61.81 -18.43
CA GLN A 961 -16.41 -60.74 -19.11
C GLN A 961 -17.22 -60.09 -20.23
N GLU A 962 -18.03 -60.86 -20.97
CA GLU A 962 -18.92 -60.30 -22.00
C GLU A 962 -20.04 -59.42 -21.41
N MET A 963 -20.55 -59.74 -20.21
CA MET A 963 -21.48 -58.84 -19.49
C MET A 963 -20.80 -57.56 -18.98
N LEU A 964 -19.52 -57.62 -18.60
CA LEU A 964 -18.73 -56.46 -18.18
C LEU A 964 -18.32 -55.56 -19.36
N HIS A 965 -18.25 -56.12 -20.58
CA HIS A 965 -18.01 -55.37 -21.81
C HIS A 965 -19.25 -54.63 -22.35
N ASP A 966 -20.39 -54.69 -21.66
CA ASP A 966 -21.50 -53.78 -21.95
C ASP A 966 -21.00 -52.33 -21.76
N HIS A 967 -20.97 -51.56 -22.85
CA HIS A 967 -20.53 -50.18 -22.91
C HIS A 967 -21.19 -49.28 -21.84
N ARG A 968 -22.31 -49.73 -21.25
CA ARG A 968 -22.97 -49.09 -20.10
C ARG A 968 -22.13 -49.13 -18.82
N CYS A 969 -21.49 -50.25 -18.50
CA CYS A 969 -20.67 -50.39 -17.29
C CYS A 969 -19.40 -49.53 -17.37
N GLU A 970 -18.69 -49.55 -18.51
CA GLU A 970 -17.47 -48.76 -18.71
C GLU A 970 -17.73 -47.24 -18.65
N ALA A 971 -18.86 -46.79 -19.21
CA ALA A 971 -19.29 -45.40 -19.10
C ALA A 971 -19.64 -44.99 -17.65
N GLN A 972 -20.22 -45.90 -16.85
CA GLN A 972 -20.50 -45.66 -15.44
C GLN A 972 -19.21 -45.52 -14.60
N TYR A 973 -18.18 -46.34 -14.85
CA TYR A 973 -16.88 -46.21 -14.17
C TYR A 973 -16.21 -44.87 -14.46
N GLY A 974 -16.22 -44.43 -15.73
CA GLY A 974 -15.71 -43.11 -16.11
C GLY A 974 -16.48 -41.98 -15.44
N ALA A 975 -17.81 -42.07 -15.39
CA ALA A 975 -18.66 -41.08 -14.72
C ALA A 975 -18.40 -41.00 -13.21
N GLN A 976 -18.17 -42.13 -12.53
CA GLN A 976 -17.87 -42.18 -11.09
C GLN A 976 -16.48 -41.65 -10.76
N ALA A 977 -15.46 -41.96 -11.57
CA ALA A 977 -14.11 -41.41 -11.38
C ALA A 977 -14.09 -39.88 -11.53
N VAL A 978 -14.81 -39.36 -12.53
CA VAL A 978 -15.00 -37.92 -12.73
C VAL A 978 -15.80 -37.31 -11.59
N ALA A 979 -16.88 -37.96 -11.14
CA ALA A 979 -17.70 -37.51 -10.02
C ALA A 979 -16.91 -37.43 -8.69
N ALA A 980 -16.10 -38.45 -8.39
CA ALA A 980 -15.24 -38.47 -7.21
C ALA A 980 -14.17 -37.36 -7.27
N SER A 981 -13.55 -37.15 -8.43
CA SER A 981 -12.56 -36.09 -8.63
C SER A 981 -13.19 -34.69 -8.48
N LEU A 982 -14.39 -34.49 -9.03
CA LEU A 982 -15.15 -33.24 -8.88
C LEU A 982 -15.58 -32.99 -7.43
N ALA A 983 -15.98 -34.05 -6.70
CA ALA A 983 -16.34 -33.96 -5.30
C ALA A 983 -15.12 -33.59 -4.44
N LEU A 984 -13.95 -34.22 -4.64
CA LEU A 984 -12.71 -33.89 -3.92
C LEU A 984 -12.22 -32.46 -4.24
N ALA A 985 -12.27 -32.05 -5.51
CA ALA A 985 -11.88 -30.70 -5.91
C ALA A 985 -12.85 -29.62 -5.42
N GLY A 986 -14.15 -29.89 -5.40
CA GLY A 986 -15.17 -29.03 -4.79
C GLY A 986 -14.97 -28.93 -3.27
N MET A 987 -14.61 -30.04 -2.64
CA MET A 987 -14.33 -30.10 -1.22
C MET A 987 -13.09 -29.30 -0.81
N ARG A 988 -11.99 -29.40 -1.55
CA ARG A 988 -10.80 -28.57 -1.28
C ARG A 988 -11.13 -27.09 -1.34
N ARG A 989 -11.92 -26.68 -2.34
CA ARG A 989 -12.37 -25.28 -2.47
C ARG A 989 -13.25 -24.87 -1.30
N LEU A 990 -14.20 -25.72 -0.91
CA LEU A 990 -15.05 -25.53 0.27
C LEU A 990 -14.22 -25.34 1.55
N CYS A 991 -13.19 -26.17 1.77
CA CYS A 991 -12.27 -26.04 2.89
C CYS A 991 -11.46 -24.73 2.84
N GLY A 992 -10.98 -24.34 1.64
CA GLY A 992 -10.28 -23.07 1.45
C GLY A 992 -11.17 -21.86 1.79
N ASP A 993 -12.43 -21.87 1.35
CA ASP A 993 -13.38 -20.80 1.66
C ASP A 993 -13.81 -20.79 3.13
N LEU A 994 -13.93 -21.96 3.77
CA LEU A 994 -14.14 -22.08 5.22
C LEU A 994 -12.99 -21.44 6.02
N LEU A 995 -11.75 -21.70 5.62
CA LEU A 995 -10.55 -21.12 6.25
C LEU A 995 -10.52 -19.60 6.07
N ARG A 996 -10.75 -19.11 4.85
CA ARG A 996 -10.88 -17.67 4.57
C ARG A 996 -11.97 -17.02 5.39
N MET A 997 -13.13 -17.66 5.52
CA MET A 997 -14.17 -17.15 6.42
C MET A 997 -13.71 -17.11 7.87
N ALA A 998 -13.09 -18.18 8.38
CA ALA A 998 -12.62 -18.24 9.75
C ALA A 998 -11.58 -17.15 10.08
N GLU A 999 -10.71 -16.81 9.13
CA GLU A 999 -9.79 -15.66 9.23
C GLU A 999 -10.52 -14.32 9.35
N LEU A 1000 -11.66 -14.19 8.70
CA LEU A 1000 -12.36 -12.92 8.59
C LEU A 1000 -13.48 -12.76 9.64
N VAL A 1001 -13.94 -13.83 10.29
CA VAL A 1001 -14.98 -13.83 11.34
C VAL A 1001 -14.68 -12.81 12.45
N GLY A 1002 -13.42 -12.66 12.84
CA GLY A 1002 -13.03 -11.68 13.87
C GLY A 1002 -13.22 -10.21 13.47
N SER A 1003 -13.25 -9.89 12.17
CA SER A 1003 -13.63 -8.56 11.67
C SER A 1003 -15.13 -8.39 11.64
N MET A 1004 -15.87 -9.42 11.22
CA MET A 1004 -17.33 -9.35 11.20
C MET A 1004 -17.94 -9.18 12.59
N GLU A 1005 -17.41 -9.91 13.58
CA GLU A 1005 -17.83 -9.78 14.97
C GLU A 1005 -17.68 -8.34 15.47
N ARG A 1006 -16.52 -7.72 15.19
CA ARG A 1006 -16.25 -6.32 15.54
C ARG A 1006 -17.13 -5.34 14.77
N PHE A 1007 -17.28 -5.52 13.46
CA PHE A 1007 -18.14 -4.70 12.62
C PHE A 1007 -19.59 -4.70 13.10
N PHE A 1008 -20.13 -5.87 13.45
CA PHE A 1008 -21.50 -5.98 13.96
C PHE A 1008 -21.68 -5.40 15.35
N MET A 1009 -20.69 -5.54 16.23
CA MET A 1009 -20.75 -4.88 17.53
C MET A 1009 -20.69 -3.36 17.43
N LEU A 1010 -19.78 -2.85 16.59
CA LEU A 1010 -19.66 -1.44 16.30
C LEU A 1010 -20.98 -0.89 15.75
N SER A 1011 -21.58 -1.60 14.79
CA SER A 1011 -22.88 -1.28 14.21
C SER A 1011 -24.00 -1.31 15.26
N ARG A 1012 -24.01 -2.33 16.14
CA ARG A 1012 -25.02 -2.49 17.20
C ARG A 1012 -24.94 -1.37 18.22
N ASN A 1013 -23.73 -1.03 18.65
CA ASN A 1013 -23.50 0.02 19.64
C ASN A 1013 -23.82 1.39 19.05
N ALA A 1014 -23.44 1.63 17.79
CA ALA A 1014 -23.82 2.85 17.09
C ALA A 1014 -25.36 3.01 17.02
N LEU A 1015 -26.07 1.96 16.61
CA LEU A 1015 -27.53 1.97 16.51
C LEU A 1015 -28.23 2.12 17.87
N ARG A 1016 -27.70 1.51 18.93
CA ARG A 1016 -28.25 1.67 20.29
C ARG A 1016 -28.13 3.10 20.79
N GLU A 1017 -26.97 3.73 20.57
CA GLU A 1017 -26.76 5.12 21.01
C GLU A 1017 -27.68 6.08 20.25
N VAL A 1018 -27.86 5.88 18.93
CA VAL A 1018 -28.82 6.65 18.10
C VAL A 1018 -30.26 6.47 18.58
N ALA A 1019 -30.66 5.26 19.00
CA ALA A 1019 -32.01 5.03 19.51
C ALA A 1019 -32.28 5.77 20.85
N SER A 1020 -31.23 6.12 21.59
CA SER A 1020 -31.33 6.80 22.90
C SER A 1020 -31.39 8.33 22.81
N SER A 1021 -31.18 8.93 21.63
CA SER A 1021 -30.98 10.37 21.48
C SER A 1021 -32.23 11.22 21.24
N ASP A 1022 -33.40 10.62 21.02
CA ASP A 1022 -34.59 11.32 20.48
C ASP A 1022 -35.68 11.70 21.51
N VAL A 1023 -35.35 11.87 22.80
CA VAL A 1023 -36.35 12.07 23.87
C VAL A 1023 -36.81 13.54 24.06
N GLY A 1024 -36.54 14.43 23.11
CA GLY A 1024 -36.97 15.84 23.20
C GLY A 1024 -38.46 16.02 22.87
N VAL A 1025 -39.27 16.40 23.86
CA VAL A 1025 -40.69 16.76 23.69
C VAL A 1025 -40.77 18.22 23.24
N GLY A 1026 -40.45 18.47 21.97
CA GLY A 1026 -40.28 19.83 21.45
C GLY A 1026 -41.57 20.66 21.45
N GLY A 1027 -41.62 21.69 22.28
CA GLY A 1027 -42.37 22.91 22.02
C GLY A 1027 -41.61 23.79 21.02
N HIS A 1028 -42.31 24.56 20.20
CA HIS A 1028 -41.68 25.68 19.50
C HIS A 1028 -41.46 26.79 20.51
N ALA A 1029 -40.25 27.35 20.60
CA ALA A 1029 -40.06 28.62 21.31
C ALA A 1029 -41.06 29.63 20.75
N GLY A 1030 -42.07 29.98 21.54
CA GLY A 1030 -42.98 31.06 21.21
C GLY A 1030 -42.19 32.35 20.95
N GLU A 1031 -42.82 33.38 20.40
CA GLU A 1031 -42.23 34.71 20.17
C GLU A 1031 -41.82 35.45 21.46
N ALA A 1032 -41.67 34.75 22.58
CA ALA A 1032 -41.15 35.27 23.82
C ALA A 1032 -39.76 35.90 23.63
N GLU A 1033 -39.45 36.87 24.49
CA GLU A 1033 -38.22 37.64 24.51
C GLU A 1033 -36.98 36.75 24.31
N LEU A 1034 -36.18 37.03 23.26
CA LEU A 1034 -34.94 36.31 22.95
C LEU A 1034 -33.90 36.60 24.03
N ARG A 1035 -33.88 35.74 25.05
CA ARG A 1035 -33.03 35.84 26.24
C ARG A 1035 -32.40 34.49 26.58
N LEU A 1036 -31.11 34.54 26.91
CA LEU A 1036 -30.30 33.42 27.39
C LEU A 1036 -29.92 33.71 28.85
N ASP A 1037 -30.42 32.92 29.79
CA ASP A 1037 -30.00 32.98 31.19
C ASP A 1037 -29.19 31.74 31.54
N VAL A 1038 -27.95 31.94 31.97
CA VAL A 1038 -27.03 30.88 32.38
C VAL A 1038 -26.79 31.00 33.88
N ALA A 1039 -27.19 29.99 34.65
CA ALA A 1039 -26.79 29.85 36.04
C ALA A 1039 -25.33 29.41 36.13
N ALA A 1040 -24.63 29.73 37.22
CA ALA A 1040 -23.27 29.23 37.42
C ALA A 1040 -23.28 27.69 37.52
N PHE A 1041 -22.37 27.03 36.80
CA PHE A 1041 -22.21 25.59 36.88
C PHE A 1041 -20.76 25.15 36.63
N GLU A 1042 -20.41 24.02 37.22
CA GLU A 1042 -19.17 23.31 36.95
C GLU A 1042 -19.49 22.06 36.13
N LEU A 1043 -18.76 21.84 35.04
CA LEU A 1043 -18.92 20.66 34.19
C LEU A 1043 -17.61 19.87 34.19
N CYS A 1044 -17.66 18.61 34.61
CA CYS A 1044 -16.51 17.71 34.51
C CYS A 1044 -16.20 17.42 33.03
N LEU A 1045 -14.96 17.67 32.60
CA LEU A 1045 -14.54 17.49 31.20
C LEU A 1045 -13.97 16.09 30.90
N GLY A 1046 -13.70 15.27 31.92
CA GLY A 1046 -13.11 13.93 31.83
C GLY A 1046 -13.96 12.84 32.50
N SER A 1047 -13.32 11.74 32.96
CA SER A 1047 -13.98 10.77 33.83
C SER A 1047 -14.51 11.50 35.08
N TYR A 1048 -15.68 11.09 35.56
CA TYR A 1048 -16.47 11.83 36.57
C TYR A 1048 -15.70 12.16 37.86
N THR A 1049 -14.59 11.48 38.14
CA THR A 1049 -13.84 11.55 39.38
C THR A 1049 -12.64 12.51 39.35
N HIS A 1050 -11.90 12.66 38.23
CA HIS A 1050 -10.60 13.38 38.22
C HIS A 1050 -10.39 14.38 37.06
N GLY A 1051 -11.40 14.66 36.23
CA GLY A 1051 -11.26 15.56 35.09
C GLY A 1051 -11.21 17.06 35.46
N PRO A 1052 -10.54 17.90 34.65
CA PRO A 1052 -10.61 19.36 34.81
C PRO A 1052 -12.06 19.84 34.72
N PHE A 1053 -12.46 20.73 35.63
CA PHE A 1053 -13.81 21.30 35.65
C PHE A 1053 -13.86 22.56 34.79
N ALA A 1054 -14.75 22.58 33.80
CA ALA A 1054 -15.16 23.82 33.16
C ALA A 1054 -16.06 24.60 34.14
N ARG A 1055 -15.60 25.76 34.60
CA ARG A 1055 -16.38 26.68 35.43
C ARG A 1055 -17.02 27.73 34.53
N VAL A 1056 -18.34 27.63 34.36
CA VAL A 1056 -19.12 28.61 33.63
C VAL A 1056 -19.78 29.57 34.65
N PRO A 1057 -19.47 30.88 34.61
CA PRO A 1057 -20.08 31.85 35.52
C PRO A 1057 -21.56 32.07 35.18
N ALA A 1058 -22.32 32.58 36.16
CA ALA A 1058 -23.69 33.01 35.89
C ALA A 1058 -23.70 34.28 35.04
N PHE A 1059 -24.52 34.34 33.99
CA PHE A 1059 -24.73 35.53 33.19
C PHE A 1059 -26.09 35.52 32.48
N SER A 1060 -26.52 36.69 32.01
CA SER A 1060 -27.71 36.85 31.19
C SER A 1060 -27.37 37.62 29.92
N ALA A 1061 -27.84 37.13 28.78
CA ALA A 1061 -27.66 37.73 27.47
C ALA A 1061 -29.02 37.92 26.80
N SER A 1062 -29.24 39.09 26.21
CA SER A 1062 -30.49 39.45 25.54
C SER A 1062 -30.21 39.96 24.13
N ALA A 1063 -31.19 39.89 23.25
CA ALA A 1063 -31.12 40.58 21.96
C ALA A 1063 -31.06 42.11 22.17
N GLY A 1064 -30.66 42.83 21.14
CA GLY A 1064 -30.53 44.29 21.09
C GLY A 1064 -29.15 44.83 21.49
N ARG A 1065 -28.28 44.01 22.08
CA ARG A 1065 -26.92 44.42 22.50
C ARG A 1065 -25.88 43.33 22.26
N LEU A 1066 -24.61 43.74 22.17
CA LEU A 1066 -23.48 42.81 22.11
C LEU A 1066 -23.15 42.33 23.53
N ASN A 1067 -23.46 41.08 23.84
CA ASN A 1067 -23.21 40.51 25.17
C ASN A 1067 -21.79 39.93 25.20
N VAL A 1068 -20.94 40.37 26.12
CA VAL A 1068 -19.56 39.88 26.24
C VAL A 1068 -19.35 39.21 27.59
N VAL A 1069 -18.94 37.95 27.58
CA VAL A 1069 -18.59 37.16 28.77
C VAL A 1069 -17.10 36.88 28.72
N ARG A 1070 -16.37 37.33 29.74
CA ARG A 1070 -14.93 37.08 29.85
C ARG A 1070 -14.68 35.79 30.61
N MET A 1071 -13.92 34.89 29.99
CA MET A 1071 -13.61 33.57 30.53
C MET A 1071 -12.10 33.33 30.41
N PRO A 1072 -11.39 32.92 31.48
CA PRO A 1072 -9.98 32.53 31.34
C PRO A 1072 -9.80 31.43 30.30
N ARG A 1073 -8.64 31.37 29.64
CA ARG A 1073 -8.29 30.23 28.78
C ARG A 1073 -8.36 28.95 29.60
N GLY A 1074 -8.99 27.91 29.05
CA GLY A 1074 -9.22 26.64 29.74
C GLY A 1074 -10.42 26.62 30.70
N SER A 1075 -11.12 27.75 30.95
CA SER A 1075 -12.26 27.76 31.89
C SER A 1075 -13.56 27.13 31.34
N GLY A 1076 -13.55 26.69 30.08
CA GLY A 1076 -14.67 25.94 29.48
C GLY A 1076 -15.53 26.71 28.47
N ALA A 1077 -14.99 27.70 27.75
CA ALA A 1077 -15.73 28.41 26.70
C ALA A 1077 -16.28 27.46 25.61
N SER A 1078 -15.44 26.56 25.06
CA SER A 1078 -15.89 25.52 24.12
C SER A 1078 -16.88 24.53 24.77
N THR A 1079 -16.77 24.31 26.08
CA THR A 1079 -17.73 23.48 26.83
C THR A 1079 -19.10 24.15 26.91
N LEU A 1080 -19.14 25.45 27.19
CA LEU A 1080 -20.38 26.24 27.15
C LEU A 1080 -21.01 26.17 25.75
N ALA A 1081 -20.23 26.35 24.69
CA ALA A 1081 -20.72 26.17 23.32
C ALA A 1081 -21.32 24.76 23.09
N ALA A 1082 -20.63 23.70 23.51
CA ALA A 1082 -21.12 22.34 23.42
C ALA A 1082 -22.43 22.11 24.20
N VAL A 1083 -22.60 22.73 25.37
CA VAL A 1083 -23.86 22.69 26.13
C VAL A 1083 -24.97 23.44 25.40
N LEU A 1084 -24.68 24.64 24.87
CA LEU A 1084 -25.65 25.45 24.12
C LEU A 1084 -26.16 24.74 22.85
N LEU A 1085 -25.32 23.89 22.26
CA LEU A 1085 -25.66 23.07 21.09
C LEU A 1085 -26.35 21.75 21.46
N GLY A 1086 -26.65 21.52 22.75
CA GLY A 1086 -27.22 20.28 23.26
C GLY A 1086 -26.30 19.05 23.13
N GLN A 1087 -25.00 19.26 22.86
CA GLN A 1087 -24.03 18.16 22.75
C GLN A 1087 -23.59 17.64 24.11
N ARG A 1088 -23.68 18.48 25.15
CA ARG A 1088 -23.49 18.14 26.56
C ARG A 1088 -24.72 18.58 27.35
N MET A 1089 -25.05 17.87 28.42
CA MET A 1089 -26.18 18.22 29.28
C MET A 1089 -25.72 19.07 30.46
N ALA A 1090 -26.44 20.16 30.76
CA ALA A 1090 -26.22 21.00 31.93
C ALA A 1090 -27.57 21.21 32.65
N ARG A 1091 -28.12 20.09 33.15
CA ARG A 1091 -29.51 19.97 33.62
C ARG A 1091 -29.96 21.18 34.42
N ALA A 1092 -30.97 21.87 33.89
CA ALA A 1092 -31.64 22.99 34.54
C ALA A 1092 -30.75 24.20 34.85
N LYS A 1093 -29.63 24.37 34.14
CA LYS A 1093 -28.71 25.50 34.32
C LYS A 1093 -28.82 26.58 33.25
N ILE A 1094 -29.35 26.25 32.09
CA ILE A 1094 -29.47 27.18 30.97
C ILE A 1094 -30.93 27.31 30.58
N LEU A 1095 -31.42 28.53 30.56
CA LEU A 1095 -32.73 28.91 30.04
C LEU A 1095 -32.54 29.64 28.71
N TRP A 1096 -33.23 29.19 27.67
CA TRP A 1096 -33.30 29.81 26.36
C TRP A 1096 -34.77 30.15 26.04
N GLY A 1097 -35.09 31.44 25.95
CA GLY A 1097 -36.48 31.91 25.79
C GLY A 1097 -37.37 31.57 26.99
N GLY A 1098 -36.80 31.48 28.20
CA GLY A 1098 -37.51 31.11 29.43
C GLY A 1098 -37.72 29.61 29.65
N GLU A 1099 -37.37 28.76 28.68
CA GLU A 1099 -37.43 27.30 28.78
C GLU A 1099 -36.04 26.69 28.93
N HIS A 1100 -35.95 25.53 29.56
CA HIS A 1100 -34.65 24.87 29.73
C HIS A 1100 -34.13 24.37 28.39
N ILE A 1101 -32.83 24.58 28.12
CA ILE A 1101 -32.26 24.23 26.81
C ILE A 1101 -32.39 22.73 26.49
N GLU A 1102 -32.47 21.86 27.50
CA GLU A 1102 -32.68 20.42 27.33
C GLU A 1102 -34.09 20.04 26.83
N GLN A 1103 -35.06 20.96 26.88
CA GLN A 1103 -36.42 20.73 26.38
C GLN A 1103 -36.49 20.87 24.86
N TYR A 1104 -35.53 21.55 24.24
CA TYR A 1104 -35.45 21.71 22.80
C TYR A 1104 -34.92 20.45 22.11
N LYS A 1105 -35.46 20.12 20.94
CA LYS A 1105 -34.88 19.06 20.11
C LYS A 1105 -33.50 19.50 19.61
N GLN A 1106 -32.54 18.57 19.56
CA GLN A 1106 -31.18 18.88 19.11
C GLN A 1106 -31.15 19.50 17.70
N GLN A 1107 -32.03 19.07 16.79
CA GLN A 1107 -32.18 19.73 15.49
C GLN A 1107 -32.62 21.19 15.61
N GLN A 1108 -33.59 21.51 16.49
CA GLN A 1108 -34.03 22.89 16.70
C GLN A 1108 -32.89 23.75 17.25
N LEU A 1109 -32.11 23.24 18.19
CA LEU A 1109 -30.91 23.91 18.71
C LEU A 1109 -29.85 24.10 17.62
N ALA A 1110 -29.57 23.08 16.80
CA ALA A 1110 -28.57 23.16 15.73
C ALA A 1110 -28.94 24.18 14.63
N TRP A 1111 -30.23 24.46 14.43
CA TRP A 1111 -30.69 25.53 13.55
C TRP A 1111 -30.69 26.89 14.25
N SER A 1112 -31.13 26.97 15.51
CA SER A 1112 -31.33 28.21 16.25
C SER A 1112 -30.05 28.79 16.87
N VAL A 1113 -29.08 27.96 17.18
CA VAL A 1113 -27.80 28.30 17.83
C VAL A 1113 -26.68 28.11 16.83
N HIS A 1114 -25.93 29.18 16.55
CA HIS A 1114 -24.75 29.14 15.70
C HIS A 1114 -23.53 29.52 16.53
N VAL A 1115 -22.50 28.66 16.51
CA VAL A 1115 -21.26 28.90 17.27
C VAL A 1115 -20.15 29.17 16.27
N VAL A 1116 -19.36 30.22 16.47
CA VAL A 1116 -18.17 30.50 15.68
C VAL A 1116 -16.95 30.32 16.58
N ASP A 1117 -16.06 29.41 16.21
CA ASP A 1117 -14.85 29.06 16.96
C ASP A 1117 -13.69 28.85 15.98
N HIS A 1118 -12.46 29.05 16.43
CA HIS A 1118 -11.23 28.77 15.67
C HIS A 1118 -11.03 27.27 15.45
N LEU A 1119 -11.56 26.44 16.34
CA LEU A 1119 -11.72 25.01 16.14
C LEU A 1119 -13.16 24.77 15.68
N PRO A 1120 -13.42 24.46 14.39
CA PRO A 1120 -14.79 24.31 13.90
C PRO A 1120 -15.52 23.25 14.70
N HIS A 1121 -16.59 23.65 15.40
CA HIS A 1121 -17.38 22.75 16.24
C HIS A 1121 -18.22 21.82 15.34
N PRO A 1122 -18.25 20.49 15.60
CA PRO A 1122 -18.90 19.51 14.70
C PRO A 1122 -20.42 19.68 14.54
N SER A 1123 -21.07 20.57 15.30
CA SER A 1123 -22.50 20.92 15.17
C SER A 1123 -22.78 21.97 14.12
N ASN A 1124 -21.80 22.77 13.72
CA ASN A 1124 -21.99 23.60 12.54
C ASN A 1124 -22.04 22.61 11.39
N LEU A 1125 -23.21 22.46 10.76
CA LEU A 1125 -23.54 21.46 9.73
C LEU A 1125 -22.50 21.30 8.60
N ALA A 1126 -21.48 22.15 8.51
CA ALA A 1126 -20.48 22.13 7.47
C ALA A 1126 -19.24 21.30 7.89
N PRO A 1127 -18.71 20.44 7.02
CA PRO A 1127 -17.40 19.81 7.21
C PRO A 1127 -16.30 20.86 7.38
N TYR A 1128 -15.13 20.45 7.87
CA TYR A 1128 -13.96 21.32 7.98
C TYR A 1128 -13.84 22.26 6.76
N PRO A 1129 -13.55 23.56 6.96
CA PRO A 1129 -13.30 24.51 5.89
C PRO A 1129 -12.44 23.90 4.78
N GLY A 1130 -12.93 23.90 3.53
CA GLY A 1130 -12.16 23.44 2.36
C GLY A 1130 -12.11 21.94 2.07
N GLN A 1131 -12.88 21.08 2.74
CA GLN A 1131 -12.95 19.65 2.42
C GLN A 1131 -14.01 19.32 1.34
N GLY A 1132 -13.79 19.83 0.12
CA GLY A 1132 -14.59 19.46 -1.06
C GLY A 1132 -15.92 20.21 -1.23
N LEU A 1133 -16.26 21.13 -0.34
CA LEU A 1133 -17.35 22.09 -0.54
C LEU A 1133 -16.80 23.42 -1.02
N THR A 1134 -17.49 24.03 -1.98
CA THR A 1134 -17.20 25.41 -2.38
C THR A 1134 -17.47 26.37 -1.22
N LEU A 1135 -16.76 27.49 -1.14
CA LEU A 1135 -17.01 28.51 -0.11
C LEU A 1135 -18.47 28.98 -0.13
N ALA A 1136 -19.05 29.17 -1.32
CA ALA A 1136 -20.47 29.49 -1.49
C ALA A 1136 -21.35 28.43 -0.83
N ARG A 1137 -21.14 27.15 -1.17
CA ARG A 1137 -21.92 26.05 -0.61
C ARG A 1137 -21.68 25.87 0.89
N TYR A 1138 -20.50 26.22 1.41
CA TYR A 1138 -20.21 26.23 2.84
C TYR A 1138 -21.03 27.31 3.56
N VAL A 1139 -20.97 28.55 3.09
CA VAL A 1139 -21.72 29.67 3.70
C VAL A 1139 -23.24 29.44 3.58
N GLN A 1140 -23.69 28.83 2.47
CA GLN A 1140 -25.10 28.53 2.21
C GLN A 1140 -25.55 27.15 2.73
N LEU A 1141 -24.69 26.41 3.44
CA LEU A 1141 -24.91 25.00 3.70
C LEU A 1141 -26.24 24.72 4.44
N GLY A 1142 -27.07 23.86 3.83
CA GLY A 1142 -28.40 23.48 4.33
C GLY A 1142 -29.57 24.19 3.65
N LEU A 1143 -29.32 25.03 2.63
CA LEU A 1143 -30.31 25.91 2.01
C LEU A 1143 -30.34 25.79 0.47
N ASP A 1144 -30.23 24.56 -0.03
CA ASP A 1144 -30.30 24.24 -1.46
C ASP A 1144 -31.74 24.53 -1.97
N GLY A 1145 -32.06 25.78 -2.32
CA GLY A 1145 -33.24 26.13 -3.12
C GLY A 1145 -34.27 27.12 -2.53
N GLU A 1146 -34.10 27.62 -1.31
CA GLU A 1146 -35.08 28.53 -0.68
C GLU A 1146 -34.47 29.88 -0.28
N GLY A 1147 -34.98 30.98 -0.87
CA GLY A 1147 -35.09 32.26 -0.15
C GLY A 1147 -34.24 33.45 -0.62
N ARG A 1148 -34.88 34.62 -0.66
CA ARG A 1148 -34.35 35.97 -0.88
C ARG A 1148 -33.57 36.48 0.37
N GLY A 1149 -32.52 35.77 0.77
CA GLY A 1149 -31.60 36.23 1.83
C GLY A 1149 -30.67 37.34 1.36
N GLU A 1150 -29.87 37.88 2.27
CA GLU A 1150 -28.73 38.73 1.87
C GLU A 1150 -27.84 37.95 0.89
N THR A 1151 -27.27 38.64 -0.09
CA THR A 1151 -26.37 37.97 -1.04
C THR A 1151 -25.14 37.46 -0.28
N LEU A 1152 -24.62 36.30 -0.69
CA LEU A 1152 -23.37 35.74 -0.16
C LEU A 1152 -22.24 36.79 -0.14
N GLU A 1153 -22.16 37.61 -1.20
CA GLU A 1153 -21.22 38.72 -1.30
C GLU A 1153 -21.41 39.75 -0.19
N ALA A 1154 -22.65 40.16 0.12
CA ALA A 1154 -22.92 41.14 1.16
C ALA A 1154 -22.42 40.65 2.53
N CYS A 1155 -22.70 39.40 2.90
CA CYS A 1155 -22.24 38.83 4.15
C CYS A 1155 -20.69 38.75 4.21
N LEU A 1156 -20.02 38.38 3.11
CA LEU A 1156 -18.56 38.31 3.05
C LEU A 1156 -17.88 39.69 3.06
N ARG A 1157 -18.49 40.70 2.42
CA ARG A 1157 -18.03 42.10 2.48
C ARG A 1157 -18.18 42.67 3.88
N GLN A 1158 -19.30 42.37 4.53
CA GLN A 1158 -19.61 42.85 5.88
C GLN A 1158 -18.61 42.37 6.93
N VAL A 1159 -18.07 41.16 6.79
CA VAL A 1159 -17.00 40.65 7.66
C VAL A 1159 -15.59 41.00 7.16
N GLY A 1160 -15.47 41.75 6.06
CA GLY A 1160 -14.19 42.20 5.52
C GLY A 1160 -13.31 41.08 4.93
N VAL A 1161 -13.91 39.97 4.45
CA VAL A 1161 -13.15 38.85 3.85
C VAL A 1161 -13.35 38.73 2.34
N TRP A 1162 -14.29 39.51 1.76
CA TRP A 1162 -14.61 39.43 0.33
C TRP A 1162 -13.42 39.64 -0.59
N GLU A 1163 -12.60 40.67 -0.34
CA GLU A 1163 -11.42 40.94 -1.18
C GLU A 1163 -10.38 39.81 -1.08
N THR A 1164 -10.18 39.25 0.12
CA THR A 1164 -9.34 38.05 0.31
C THR A 1164 -9.90 36.86 -0.48
N VAL A 1165 -11.23 36.67 -0.44
CA VAL A 1165 -11.92 35.60 -1.18
C VAL A 1165 -11.76 35.78 -2.68
N LEU A 1166 -11.88 37.00 -3.21
CA LEU A 1166 -11.66 37.27 -4.64
C LEU A 1166 -10.24 36.89 -5.10
N ASN A 1167 -9.26 36.95 -4.19
CA ASN A 1167 -7.88 36.56 -4.45
C ASN A 1167 -7.64 35.04 -4.34
N ILE A 1168 -8.59 34.26 -3.80
CA ILE A 1168 -8.49 32.80 -3.80
C ILE A 1168 -8.82 32.27 -5.22
N PRO A 1169 -8.09 31.26 -5.72
CA PRO A 1169 -8.51 30.50 -6.90
C PRO A 1169 -9.98 30.10 -6.85
N TYR A 1170 -10.76 30.53 -7.86
CA TYR A 1170 -12.22 30.33 -8.00
C TYR A 1170 -13.11 31.14 -7.05
N GLY A 1171 -12.56 32.04 -6.24
CA GLY A 1171 -13.33 32.91 -5.36
C GLY A 1171 -14.25 32.12 -4.44
N VAL A 1172 -15.54 32.44 -4.47
CA VAL A 1172 -16.57 31.71 -3.72
C VAL A 1172 -16.78 30.26 -4.19
N GLU A 1173 -16.39 29.91 -5.42
CA GLU A 1173 -16.47 28.54 -5.92
C GLU A 1173 -15.25 27.69 -5.58
N SER A 1174 -14.27 28.27 -4.87
CA SER A 1174 -13.09 27.52 -4.41
C SER A 1174 -13.52 26.39 -3.49
N THR A 1175 -13.07 25.16 -3.75
CA THR A 1175 -13.19 24.03 -2.82
C THR A 1175 -12.02 23.95 -1.84
N SER A 1176 -10.94 24.68 -2.10
CA SER A 1176 -9.70 24.69 -1.30
C SER A 1176 -9.53 25.91 -0.41
N TRP A 1177 -10.53 26.81 -0.35
CA TRP A 1177 -10.50 28.05 0.43
C TRP A 1177 -10.06 27.84 1.89
N GLY A 1178 -10.46 26.72 2.50
CA GLY A 1178 -10.09 26.40 3.87
C GLY A 1178 -8.60 26.13 4.08
N TYR A 1179 -7.82 25.88 3.03
CA TYR A 1179 -6.36 25.75 3.10
C TYR A 1179 -5.63 27.05 2.73
N VAL A 1180 -6.26 27.92 1.94
CA VAL A 1180 -5.68 29.17 1.44
C VAL A 1180 -5.87 30.33 2.42
N LEU A 1181 -7.04 30.39 3.06
CA LEU A 1181 -7.35 31.46 4.01
C LEU A 1181 -6.59 31.31 5.32
N SER A 1182 -6.18 32.46 5.87
CA SER A 1182 -5.61 32.54 7.22
C SER A 1182 -6.62 32.02 8.27
N LYS A 1183 -6.14 31.64 9.47
CA LYS A 1183 -7.04 31.21 10.56
C LYS A 1183 -8.10 32.28 10.86
N TRP A 1184 -7.70 33.56 10.85
CA TRP A 1184 -8.59 34.69 11.06
C TRP A 1184 -9.60 34.87 9.93
N ASP A 1185 -9.20 34.74 8.67
CA ASP A 1185 -10.14 34.80 7.54
C ASP A 1185 -11.15 33.65 7.56
N ARG A 1186 -10.73 32.44 7.95
CA ARG A 1186 -11.65 31.30 8.15
C ARG A 1186 -12.65 31.56 9.27
N TYR A 1187 -12.22 32.23 10.35
CA TYR A 1187 -13.12 32.69 11.40
C TYR A 1187 -14.15 33.66 10.84
N ARG A 1188 -13.71 34.68 10.08
CA ARG A 1188 -14.60 35.65 9.43
C ARG A 1188 -15.59 34.99 8.45
N VAL A 1189 -15.17 33.97 7.70
CA VAL A 1189 -16.09 33.18 6.85
C VAL A 1189 -17.18 32.48 7.66
N GLN A 1190 -16.86 31.94 8.84
CA GLN A 1190 -17.88 31.38 9.74
C GLN A 1190 -18.84 32.46 10.26
N VAL A 1191 -18.35 33.67 10.55
CA VAL A 1191 -19.22 34.82 10.88
C VAL A 1191 -20.11 35.20 9.69
N ALA A 1192 -19.61 35.16 8.46
CA ALA A 1192 -20.42 35.38 7.26
C ALA A 1192 -21.52 34.31 7.09
N GLN A 1193 -21.22 33.05 7.42
CA GLN A 1193 -22.23 31.98 7.49
C GLN A 1193 -23.29 32.26 8.55
N ALA A 1194 -22.90 32.75 9.73
CA ALA A 1194 -23.82 33.15 10.78
C ALA A 1194 -24.74 34.30 10.31
N LEU A 1195 -24.16 35.34 9.70
CA LEU A 1195 -24.88 36.49 9.13
C LEU A 1195 -25.89 36.03 8.09
N PHE A 1196 -25.45 35.20 7.13
CA PHE A 1196 -26.31 34.67 6.08
C PHE A 1196 -27.51 33.90 6.67
N ARG A 1197 -27.27 32.99 7.61
CA ARG A 1197 -28.34 32.21 8.25
C ARG A 1197 -29.27 33.04 9.14
N ALA A 1198 -28.73 34.05 9.84
CA ALA A 1198 -29.53 34.99 10.61
C ALA A 1198 -30.38 35.89 9.71
N SER A 1199 -29.91 36.24 8.50
CA SER A 1199 -30.71 36.98 7.51
C SER A 1199 -31.96 36.20 7.07
N LEU A 1200 -31.91 34.87 7.17
CA LEU A 1200 -33.03 33.96 6.90
C LEU A 1200 -33.88 33.65 8.15
N GLY A 1201 -33.57 34.26 9.30
CA GLY A 1201 -34.27 34.01 10.57
C GLY A 1201 -33.99 32.64 11.20
N LEU A 1202 -32.98 31.91 10.71
CA LEU A 1202 -32.63 30.58 11.21
C LEU A 1202 -31.85 30.67 12.52
N VAL A 1203 -30.91 31.62 12.62
CA VAL A 1203 -30.08 31.81 13.82
C VAL A 1203 -30.72 32.82 14.75
N ARG A 1204 -31.00 32.39 15.98
CA ARG A 1204 -31.54 33.21 17.08
C ARG A 1204 -30.53 33.46 18.20
N LEU A 1205 -29.52 32.61 18.32
CA LEU A 1205 -28.37 32.76 19.23
C LEU A 1205 -27.07 32.58 18.43
N LEU A 1206 -26.23 33.61 18.40
CA LEU A 1206 -24.88 33.57 17.84
C LEU A 1206 -23.86 33.61 18.98
N VAL A 1207 -23.00 32.61 19.07
CA VAL A 1207 -21.93 32.52 20.08
C VAL A 1207 -20.58 32.62 19.37
N LEU A 1208 -19.76 33.61 19.72
CA LEU A 1208 -18.42 33.81 19.18
C LEU A 1208 -17.41 33.43 20.28
N VAL A 1209 -16.71 32.31 20.10
CA VAL A 1209 -15.74 31.79 21.08
C VAL A 1209 -14.34 32.29 20.72
N ASP A 1210 -13.72 32.98 21.66
CA ASP A 1210 -12.36 33.55 21.58
C ASP A 1210 -12.04 34.21 20.22
N PRO A 1211 -12.89 35.14 19.70
CA PRO A 1211 -12.76 35.68 18.35
C PRO A 1211 -11.44 36.38 18.07
N LEU A 1212 -10.67 36.74 19.10
CA LEU A 1212 -9.42 37.47 18.96
C LEU A 1212 -8.19 36.55 18.99
N ARG A 1213 -8.39 35.22 19.02
CA ARG A 1213 -7.30 34.23 18.95
C ARG A 1213 -6.73 34.25 17.54
N ASP A 1214 -5.43 34.49 17.40
CA ASP A 1214 -4.74 34.56 16.10
C ASP A 1214 -5.02 35.81 15.23
N CYS A 1215 -5.56 36.89 15.80
CA CYS A 1215 -5.57 38.20 15.13
C CYS A 1215 -4.31 39.00 15.47
N GLU A 1216 -3.74 39.71 14.48
CA GLU A 1216 -2.54 40.53 14.67
C GLU A 1216 -2.80 41.76 15.52
N ASP A 1217 -3.96 42.41 15.34
CA ASP A 1217 -4.43 43.54 16.15
C ASP A 1217 -5.81 43.23 16.76
N PRO A 1218 -5.86 42.76 18.02
CA PRO A 1218 -7.10 42.47 18.73
C PRO A 1218 -8.05 43.66 18.86
N ARG A 1219 -7.54 44.89 18.92
CA ARG A 1219 -8.39 46.08 19.04
C ARG A 1219 -9.10 46.36 17.73
N ALA A 1220 -8.34 46.43 16.62
CA ALA A 1220 -8.92 46.60 15.29
C ALA A 1220 -9.89 45.46 14.95
N ALA A 1221 -9.50 44.21 15.20
CA ALA A 1221 -10.35 43.04 14.97
C ALA A 1221 -11.65 43.09 15.78
N SER A 1222 -11.61 43.50 17.05
CA SER A 1222 -12.82 43.65 17.88
C SER A 1222 -13.76 44.75 17.37
N ALA A 1223 -13.21 45.86 16.87
CA ALA A 1223 -13.98 46.96 16.30
C ALA A 1223 -14.65 46.54 14.98
N ASP A 1224 -13.90 45.90 14.09
CA ASP A 1224 -14.40 45.38 12.81
C ASP A 1224 -15.52 44.36 13.03
N LEU A 1225 -15.32 43.43 13.97
CA LEU A 1225 -16.32 42.42 14.31
C LEU A 1225 -17.57 43.06 14.93
N ALA A 1226 -17.43 44.05 15.81
CA ALA A 1226 -18.56 44.76 16.40
C ALA A 1226 -19.40 45.50 15.33
N VAL A 1227 -18.74 46.09 14.33
CA VAL A 1227 -19.41 46.71 13.17
C VAL A 1227 -20.12 45.64 12.34
N ALA A 1228 -19.45 44.54 12.02
CA ALA A 1228 -20.01 43.44 11.24
C ALA A 1228 -21.22 42.79 11.92
N LEU A 1229 -21.25 42.72 13.26
CA LEU A 1229 -22.33 42.09 14.02
C LEU A 1229 -23.54 43.00 14.28
N ARG A 1230 -23.41 44.32 14.06
CA ARG A 1230 -24.46 45.30 14.36
C ARG A 1230 -25.83 44.96 13.74
N PRO A 1231 -25.95 44.49 12.49
CA PRO A 1231 -27.24 44.11 11.91
C PRO A 1231 -27.90 42.90 12.57
N LEU A 1232 -27.13 42.07 13.30
CA LEU A 1232 -27.64 40.91 14.01
C LEU A 1232 -28.19 41.23 15.39
N LEU A 1233 -27.74 42.31 16.01
CA LEU A 1233 -28.12 42.63 17.40
C LEU A 1233 -29.64 42.72 17.56
N GLY A 1234 -30.37 43.25 16.57
CA GLY A 1234 -31.84 43.31 16.63
C GLY A 1234 -32.57 42.02 16.29
N ARG A 1235 -31.89 40.99 15.80
CA ARG A 1235 -32.49 39.74 15.28
C ARG A 1235 -32.11 38.49 16.08
N ALA A 1236 -30.97 38.52 16.75
CA ALA A 1236 -30.42 37.40 17.50
C ALA A 1236 -29.73 37.88 18.78
N VAL A 1237 -29.64 36.98 19.75
CA VAL A 1237 -28.74 37.16 20.90
C VAL A 1237 -27.32 36.92 20.39
N VAL A 1238 -26.47 37.95 20.45
CA VAL A 1238 -25.04 37.81 20.10
C VAL A 1238 -24.23 37.77 21.39
N LEU A 1239 -23.57 36.64 21.63
CA LEU A 1239 -22.75 36.34 22.80
C LEU A 1239 -21.30 36.16 22.37
N VAL A 1240 -20.41 37.02 22.86
CA VAL A 1240 -18.96 36.88 22.70
C VAL A 1240 -18.37 36.29 23.97
N VAL A 1241 -17.69 35.16 23.86
CA VAL A 1241 -16.93 34.55 24.95
C VAL A 1241 -15.45 34.89 24.74
N ASP A 1242 -15.00 35.96 25.39
CA ASP A 1242 -13.64 36.52 25.22
C ASP A 1242 -12.65 35.84 26.18
N GLN A 1243 -11.62 35.20 25.63
CA GLN A 1243 -10.53 34.57 26.38
C GLN A 1243 -9.17 35.23 26.14
N SER A 1244 -9.14 36.41 25.52
CA SER A 1244 -7.90 37.08 25.09
C SER A 1244 -7.03 37.57 26.26
N GLY A 1245 -7.52 37.54 27.51
CA GLY A 1245 -6.79 37.97 28.71
C GLY A 1245 -6.53 39.48 28.79
N HIS A 1246 -6.64 40.20 27.67
CA HIS A 1246 -6.49 41.64 27.59
C HIS A 1246 -7.84 42.33 27.77
N ALA A 1247 -7.84 43.48 28.44
CA ALA A 1247 -9.01 44.35 28.52
C ALA A 1247 -9.22 45.06 27.17
N VAL A 1248 -9.57 44.30 26.13
CA VAL A 1248 -9.94 44.87 24.83
C VAL A 1248 -11.33 45.50 24.99
N PRO A 1249 -11.48 46.82 24.77
CA PRO A 1249 -12.78 47.46 24.81
C PRO A 1249 -13.57 47.08 23.55
N TRP A 1250 -14.62 46.27 23.71
CA TRP A 1250 -15.59 46.04 22.66
C TRP A 1250 -16.41 47.33 22.48
N ALA A 1251 -16.13 48.08 21.42
CA ALA A 1251 -16.71 49.39 21.16
C ALA A 1251 -18.25 49.29 21.01
N GLY A 1252 -18.99 49.95 21.91
CA GLY A 1252 -20.45 49.96 21.92
C GLY A 1252 -21.12 49.30 23.13
N GLY A 1253 -20.35 48.72 24.06
CA GLY A 1253 -20.87 48.41 25.40
C GLY A 1253 -21.00 49.70 26.20
N ASP A 1254 -22.23 50.14 26.46
CA ASP A 1254 -22.48 51.29 27.33
C ASP A 1254 -21.72 51.12 28.65
N ALA A 1255 -20.67 51.92 28.83
CA ALA A 1255 -19.95 52.06 30.09
C ALA A 1255 -20.80 52.76 31.17
N ALA A 1256 -22.13 52.77 31.03
CA ALA A 1256 -23.06 53.60 31.78
C ALA A 1256 -23.91 52.84 32.83
N SER A 1257 -23.86 51.50 32.93
CA SER A 1257 -24.45 50.81 34.08
C SER A 1257 -23.39 50.55 35.16
N GLY A 1258 -23.14 51.58 35.97
CA GLY A 1258 -22.39 51.46 37.21
C GLY A 1258 -23.09 50.50 38.18
N SER A 1259 -22.70 49.23 38.16
CA SER A 1259 -22.80 48.36 39.34
C SER A 1259 -21.47 47.64 39.52
N SER A 1260 -20.62 48.29 40.31
CA SER A 1260 -19.39 47.76 40.89
C SER A 1260 -19.69 46.54 41.77
N SER A 1261 -19.74 45.34 41.20
CA SER A 1261 -19.60 44.08 41.95
C SER A 1261 -19.21 42.89 41.06
N LEU A 1262 -18.22 43.07 40.19
CA LEU A 1262 -17.41 41.93 39.73
C LEU A 1262 -16.12 41.96 40.52
N SER A 1263 -16.13 41.28 41.67
CA SER A 1263 -14.93 40.98 42.42
C SER A 1263 -13.99 40.18 41.52
N THR A 1264 -12.86 40.80 41.19
CA THR A 1264 -11.74 40.13 40.55
C THR A 1264 -11.24 39.03 41.49
N ILE A 1265 -11.70 37.79 41.30
CA ILE A 1265 -11.11 36.61 41.94
C ILE A 1265 -9.74 36.41 41.29
N SER A 1266 -8.72 37.07 41.84
CA SER A 1266 -7.31 36.93 41.42
C SER A 1266 -6.48 36.05 42.36
N THR A 1267 -7.09 35.43 43.37
CA THR A 1267 -6.39 34.55 44.30
C THR A 1267 -6.68 33.08 43.99
N VAL A 1268 -5.58 32.32 43.86
CA VAL A 1268 -5.48 30.86 43.65
C VAL A 1268 -5.52 30.38 42.20
N PHE A 1269 -4.42 30.60 41.46
CA PHE A 1269 -3.92 29.62 40.47
C PHE A 1269 -2.39 29.71 40.42
N LYS A 1270 -1.73 29.07 41.39
CA LYS A 1270 -0.41 28.46 41.23
C LYS A 1270 -0.61 26.99 41.61
N GLY A 1271 -0.43 26.11 40.63
CA GLY A 1271 -0.53 24.67 40.70
C GLY A 1271 -0.08 24.12 39.37
#